data_AF-A0A6N9C5W7-F1
#
_entry.id   AF-A0A6N9C5W7-F1
#
_cell.length_a   1.000
_cell.length_b   1.000
_cell.length_c   1.000
_cell.angle_alpha   90.00
_cell.angle_beta   90.00
_cell.angle_gamma   90.00
#
_symmetry.space_group_name_H-M   'P 1'
#
loop_
_entity.id
_entity.type
_entity.pdbx_description
1 polymer ?
#
loop_
_entity_poly.entity_id
_entity_poly.type
_entity_poly.pdbx_seq_one_letter_code
_entity_poly.pdbx_strand_id
1 'polypeptide(L)'
;LITTETAKRMPLGQPQLPAQSINTIRNWILAGAPDWAVTSTTDGDFISPSEVLSTIETHLMSLAPFDRAFARYFTMTHLYNAGESVGILQEYRKALYKLVNSLSWGVTVTNPRPIDPQGTIFYIDLRHYEWDVNNAWTQIETEYPYHIPFDAPTQSALKEQLRRLQTEMKADIPAIHADWFVAQASLPPLYHDLLSLPSTDRELETRLEVDVIRNLVNAPGVRVWRAGTNNSGVSNNNRVIERHTSRYGAYWKSYDFAGSVGTQNIFTHPLSFTHDGGEVIFNLPNGLQAYYVTNASGFRLDDAPINIVSNPAASDPTVRNGLSCFGCHTEGMKTFEDEVRSVIESNATPAYDKEQALRLYVEQAELDALLQGDTDRYRQALEATGGAFGGIEPISRFHEVFQGPVDAPYAAAVVGIETDTFLEKIRENIGLQNIGLLVLDTPNGSMKRDAWTSNFRDILFALDFPQLVDKPPVTPQPDRLPGTLVHVPDSNLRAAIAEELGKSPNALITVQEMERLEELNVRNKGIQDLTGLQFATNLRWLYFHGNKISDLSPLASLIGLRGLFLHNNPVSDISPLRGLKNLDHLVLNNTLVSDLSPVRSLTNLTRLGLDDILVTDLSQVAGLINLEWIAFSDVEGKISDISPLAGLINLEGIGTWGNPISDLSPLAGLTKLEKVDICGGDLSDLTPLTKLPNLKELYLAGNGISNVSSLAGLTGLTRLGLHHNDISDISPLARLTNLKWLNIGDNNISNVSPLAGLANLTWLDLSNNKISNFSPLDRLREHIKLLWDGNPGFPKGGPKIEGPWLWVLLLNTELSSSADLLSEVSGGTVAEVEVATHGATEGKPVGDDVWTSHRLPPTGHRNIEDMLQRSIRGGVLYGSVSLHSPRQQDTTMYVGGEDGVKVWLNGTLIYERIGRRAGTDYQDFFSVTLKQGRNVLLVAVPTQGTGFFGFEMGTEYTVLHPGIGYTFSKTPIHINDTFTLDINAETVFDMAGWQFDIAFDPAALEAINVTEGDFLKTDGGTTFFQSGTIDNAAGKITGLNAARLSTQGVTGTGTLLQVRFRAKSAGETELALRKFQFGSVTGDSIRAGPHEIRIVVEEQLATGDVNRDGVVSILDLILVAQQLGKRVPAGSAVDVNRDGIVSILDLIRVAQGIAESPAAPPVGTESVDAATIEAWIAQARLEDDGSFAFKQGIENLENLLSSLIPEETALLHNYPNPFNPETWIPYQLAESADVTLAIYDMNGQLVRRLAVGHQAAGMYQSRSRAVYWDGRNQL
;
A
#
# COMPACT_ATOMS: atom_id res chain seq x y z
N LEU A 1 47.03 -50.91 -47.17
CA LEU A 1 46.18 -51.72 -48.07
C LEU A 1 46.50 -51.36 -49.51
N ILE A 2 47.16 -52.28 -50.23
CA ILE A 2 47.26 -52.22 -51.69
C ILE A 2 45.93 -52.76 -52.22
N THR A 3 45.22 -51.99 -53.06
CA THR A 3 44.17 -52.52 -53.92
C THR A 3 44.35 -52.02 -55.34
N THR A 4 44.14 -52.98 -56.24
CA THR A 4 44.28 -52.96 -57.69
C THR A 4 43.06 -52.32 -58.37
N GLU A 5 43.31 -51.67 -59.50
CA GLU A 5 42.40 -51.33 -60.61
C GLU A 5 41.20 -50.38 -60.41
N THR A 6 41.29 -49.28 -61.18
CA THR A 6 40.22 -48.56 -61.91
C THR A 6 39.03 -48.03 -61.12
N ALA A 7 39.24 -46.97 -60.35
CA ALA A 7 38.26 -45.88 -60.23
C ALA A 7 38.98 -44.53 -60.09
N LYS A 8 38.47 -43.56 -60.84
CA LYS A 8 39.05 -42.23 -61.12
C LYS A 8 39.49 -41.50 -59.84
N ARG A 9 40.74 -41.06 -59.81
CA ARG A 9 41.27 -40.13 -58.79
C ARG A 9 41.06 -38.69 -59.25
N MET A 10 40.52 -37.88 -58.35
CA MET A 10 40.60 -36.42 -58.34
C MET A 10 40.91 -35.98 -56.90
N PRO A 11 41.49 -34.78 -56.69
CA PRO A 11 41.47 -33.65 -57.61
C PRO A 11 42.73 -33.49 -58.48
N LEU A 12 42.48 -33.27 -59.77
CA LEU A 12 43.44 -32.85 -60.81
C LEU A 12 43.85 -31.39 -60.60
N GLY A 13 45.08 -31.05 -60.99
CA GLY A 13 45.52 -29.66 -61.22
C GLY A 13 46.74 -29.19 -60.43
N GLN A 14 47.18 -29.95 -59.42
CA GLN A 14 48.36 -29.57 -58.64
C GLN A 14 49.65 -30.10 -59.30
N PRO A 15 50.74 -29.31 -59.35
CA PRO A 15 52.00 -29.78 -59.89
C PRO A 15 52.52 -30.99 -59.11
N GLN A 16 53.15 -31.91 -59.83
CA GLN A 16 53.75 -33.11 -59.23
C GLN A 16 54.75 -32.68 -58.14
N LEU A 17 54.57 -33.22 -56.93
CA LEU A 17 55.44 -32.89 -55.80
C LEU A 17 56.92 -33.04 -56.19
N PRO A 18 57.80 -32.09 -55.83
CA PRO A 18 59.22 -32.17 -56.15
C PRO A 18 59.81 -33.51 -55.73
N ALA A 19 60.76 -34.03 -56.51
CA ALA A 19 61.39 -35.34 -56.26
C ALA A 19 61.99 -35.43 -54.84
N GLN A 20 62.39 -34.30 -54.27
CA GLN A 20 62.85 -34.20 -52.89
C GLN A 20 61.73 -34.47 -51.87
N SER A 21 60.52 -33.91 -52.07
CA SER A 21 59.35 -34.18 -51.23
C SER A 21 58.89 -35.63 -51.34
N ILE A 22 58.93 -36.20 -52.55
CA ILE A 22 58.61 -37.62 -52.78
C ILE A 22 59.65 -38.52 -52.07
N ASN A 23 60.93 -38.17 -52.10
CA ASN A 23 61.98 -38.90 -51.38
C ASN A 23 61.90 -38.71 -49.86
N THR A 24 61.51 -37.54 -49.36
CA THR A 24 61.26 -37.31 -47.94
C THR A 24 60.10 -38.19 -47.44
N ILE A 25 59.00 -38.24 -48.19
CA ILE A 25 57.85 -39.10 -47.86
C ILE A 25 58.24 -40.59 -47.96
N ARG A 26 59.03 -40.97 -48.97
CA ARG A 26 59.54 -42.34 -49.11
C ARG A 26 60.46 -42.73 -47.95
N ASN A 27 61.35 -41.84 -47.52
CA ASN A 27 62.23 -42.07 -46.37
C ASN A 27 61.45 -42.11 -45.05
N TRP A 28 60.40 -41.30 -44.92
CA TRP A 28 59.48 -41.32 -43.78
C TRP A 28 58.71 -42.65 -43.68
N ILE A 29 58.29 -43.22 -44.82
CA ILE A 29 57.64 -44.53 -44.89
C ILE A 29 58.63 -45.68 -44.60
N LEU A 30 59.86 -45.61 -45.14
CA LEU A 30 60.89 -46.64 -44.97
C LEU A 30 61.53 -46.64 -43.58
N ALA A 31 61.48 -45.52 -42.84
CA ALA A 31 61.95 -45.42 -41.46
C ALA A 31 61.00 -46.09 -40.44
N GLY A 32 59.86 -46.63 -40.90
CA GLY A 32 58.80 -47.15 -40.04
C GLY A 32 57.99 -45.99 -39.45
N ALA A 33 56.88 -45.65 -40.11
CA ALA A 33 55.93 -44.70 -39.54
C ALA A 33 55.50 -45.21 -38.15
N PRO A 34 55.63 -44.40 -37.08
CA PRO A 34 55.32 -44.85 -35.73
C PRO A 34 53.84 -45.20 -35.62
N ASP A 35 53.55 -46.23 -34.81
CA ASP A 35 52.20 -46.50 -34.34
C ASP A 35 51.64 -45.21 -33.73
N TRP A 36 50.48 -44.78 -34.21
CA TRP A 36 49.72 -43.65 -33.67
C TRP A 36 48.99 -44.09 -32.40
N ALA A 37 49.75 -44.65 -31.45
CA ALA A 37 49.50 -44.34 -30.06
C ALA A 37 49.80 -42.85 -29.92
N VAL A 38 48.73 -42.04 -29.88
CA VAL A 38 48.82 -40.62 -29.57
C VAL A 38 49.47 -40.51 -28.20
N THR A 39 50.76 -40.24 -28.20
CA THR A 39 51.52 -39.79 -27.04
C THR A 39 51.23 -38.29 -26.90
N SER A 40 50.12 -37.98 -26.24
CA SER A 40 49.88 -36.65 -25.67
C SER A 40 49.89 -36.78 -24.15
N THR A 41 51.03 -37.15 -23.57
CA THR A 41 51.33 -36.69 -22.23
C THR A 41 52.12 -35.40 -22.40
N THR A 42 51.43 -34.27 -22.41
CA THR A 42 52.02 -33.10 -21.75
C THR A 42 52.33 -33.56 -20.33
N ASP A 43 53.59 -33.91 -20.08
CA ASP A 43 54.18 -34.20 -18.75
C ASP A 43 54.19 -32.91 -17.92
N GLY A 44 53.01 -32.30 -17.77
CA GLY A 44 52.78 -31.13 -16.95
C GLY A 44 51.82 -31.53 -15.84
N ASP A 45 52.19 -31.20 -14.62
CA ASP A 45 51.39 -31.49 -13.43
C ASP A 45 49.95 -30.99 -13.61
N PHE A 46 48.98 -31.83 -13.22
CA PHE A 46 47.55 -31.48 -13.22
C PHE A 46 47.34 -30.19 -12.42
N ILE A 47 46.74 -29.16 -13.05
CA ILE A 47 46.51 -27.87 -12.40
C ILE A 47 45.18 -27.94 -11.66
N SER A 48 45.24 -27.96 -10.34
CA SER A 48 44.06 -28.06 -9.48
C SER A 48 43.22 -26.77 -9.47
N PRO A 49 41.91 -26.84 -9.18
CA PRO A 49 41.10 -25.64 -8.97
C PRO A 49 41.68 -24.68 -7.92
N SER A 50 42.35 -25.22 -6.89
CA SER A 50 43.00 -24.41 -5.86
C SER A 50 44.17 -23.57 -6.39
N GLU A 51 44.94 -24.11 -7.35
CA GLU A 51 46.05 -23.40 -8.00
C GLU A 51 45.54 -22.33 -8.97
N VAL A 52 44.44 -22.62 -9.69
CA VAL A 52 43.76 -21.63 -10.55
C VAL A 52 43.30 -20.44 -9.71
N LEU A 53 42.56 -20.67 -8.61
CA LEU A 53 42.09 -19.61 -7.72
C LEU A 53 43.24 -18.84 -7.08
N SER A 54 44.32 -19.52 -6.67
CA SER A 54 45.49 -18.88 -6.07
C SER A 54 46.27 -18.02 -7.05
N THR A 55 46.34 -18.44 -8.32
CA THR A 55 46.97 -17.66 -9.39
C THR A 55 46.14 -16.41 -9.71
N ILE A 56 44.82 -16.54 -9.77
CA ILE A 56 43.89 -15.42 -9.93
C ILE A 56 44.01 -14.45 -8.74
N GLU A 57 44.00 -14.94 -7.50
CA GLU A 57 44.11 -14.09 -6.29
C GLU A 57 45.45 -13.35 -6.26
N THR A 58 46.55 -14.04 -6.56
CA THR A 58 47.89 -13.43 -6.62
C THR A 58 47.93 -12.31 -7.64
N HIS A 59 47.39 -12.54 -8.84
CA HIS A 59 47.31 -11.53 -9.87
C HIS A 59 46.40 -10.37 -9.47
N LEU A 60 45.20 -10.65 -8.97
CA LEU A 60 44.21 -9.64 -8.56
C LEU A 60 44.78 -8.73 -7.47
N MET A 61 45.47 -9.30 -6.48
CA MET A 61 46.09 -8.54 -5.38
C MET A 61 47.28 -7.68 -5.83
N SER A 62 47.88 -8.00 -6.99
CA SER A 62 48.91 -7.16 -7.61
C SER A 62 48.34 -5.90 -8.28
N LEU A 63 47.04 -5.86 -8.57
CA LEU A 63 46.35 -4.70 -9.13
C LEU A 63 46.02 -3.66 -8.04
N ALA A 64 45.91 -2.39 -8.43
CA ALA A 64 45.46 -1.35 -7.52
C ALA A 64 44.03 -1.64 -7.05
N PRO A 65 43.67 -1.32 -5.79
CA PRO A 65 42.35 -1.66 -5.22
C PRO A 65 41.16 -1.24 -6.08
N PHE A 66 41.24 -0.08 -6.75
CA PHE A 66 40.19 0.41 -7.64
C PHE A 66 40.01 -0.45 -8.90
N ASP A 67 41.10 -1.00 -9.44
CA ASP A 67 41.07 -1.75 -10.71
C ASP A 67 40.56 -3.18 -10.53
N ARG A 68 40.60 -3.72 -9.31
CA ARG A 68 40.19 -5.11 -9.00
C ARG A 68 38.75 -5.39 -9.37
N ALA A 69 37.85 -4.42 -9.19
CA ALA A 69 36.44 -4.55 -9.55
C ALA A 69 36.20 -4.72 -11.06
N PHE A 70 37.17 -4.35 -11.90
CA PHE A 70 37.09 -4.46 -13.37
C PHE A 70 37.86 -5.66 -13.92
N ALA A 71 38.60 -6.37 -13.06
CA ALA A 71 39.37 -7.54 -13.43
C ALA A 71 38.45 -8.74 -13.68
N ARG A 72 38.60 -9.40 -14.83
CA ARG A 72 37.92 -10.66 -15.14
C ARG A 72 38.86 -11.66 -15.76
N TYR A 73 38.50 -12.95 -15.66
CA TYR A 73 39.39 -14.02 -16.08
C TYR A 73 38.69 -15.04 -16.97
N PHE A 74 39.40 -15.49 -18.00
CA PHE A 74 39.09 -16.69 -18.76
C PHE A 74 40.08 -17.79 -18.41
N THR A 75 39.68 -19.05 -18.52
CA THR A 75 40.56 -20.20 -18.32
C THR A 75 40.43 -21.24 -19.43
N MET A 76 41.57 -21.84 -19.78
CA MET A 76 41.75 -23.01 -20.64
C MET A 76 42.38 -24.16 -19.87
N THR A 77 42.46 -24.06 -18.53
CA THR A 77 43.09 -25.05 -17.67
C THR A 77 42.43 -26.42 -17.81
N HIS A 78 41.10 -26.49 -18.00
CA HIS A 78 40.39 -27.75 -18.23
C HIS A 78 40.79 -28.42 -19.55
N LEU A 79 41.05 -27.66 -20.61
CA LEU A 79 41.57 -28.22 -21.87
C LEU A 79 42.99 -28.75 -21.70
N TYR A 80 43.84 -27.99 -21.00
CA TYR A 80 45.20 -28.41 -20.68
C TYR A 80 45.22 -29.69 -19.84
N ASN A 81 44.41 -29.75 -18.78
CA ASN A 81 44.27 -30.93 -17.91
C ASN A 81 43.65 -32.13 -18.64
N ALA A 82 42.83 -31.91 -19.67
CA ALA A 82 42.30 -32.97 -20.53
C ALA A 82 43.35 -33.53 -21.52
N GLY A 83 44.56 -32.98 -21.56
CA GLY A 83 45.66 -33.42 -22.42
C GLY A 83 45.67 -32.78 -23.80
N GLU A 84 44.99 -31.64 -24.00
CA GLU A 84 45.00 -30.94 -25.27
C GLU A 84 46.40 -30.47 -25.67
N SER A 85 46.74 -30.63 -26.95
CA SER A 85 48.08 -30.28 -27.43
C SER A 85 48.34 -28.76 -27.38
N VAL A 86 49.59 -28.36 -27.14
CA VAL A 86 50.01 -26.95 -27.13
C VAL A 86 49.60 -26.20 -28.40
N GLY A 87 49.63 -26.88 -29.56
CA GLY A 87 49.19 -26.30 -30.83
C GLY A 87 47.70 -25.98 -30.86
N ILE A 88 46.84 -26.86 -30.34
CA ILE A 88 45.39 -26.62 -30.26
C ILE A 88 45.07 -25.52 -29.24
N LEU A 89 45.74 -25.50 -28.09
CA LEU A 89 45.59 -24.41 -27.10
C LEU A 89 45.98 -23.05 -27.69
N GLN A 90 47.01 -22.97 -28.54
CA GLN A 90 47.35 -21.73 -29.25
C GLN A 90 46.25 -21.27 -30.22
N GLU A 91 45.57 -22.20 -30.88
CA GLU A 91 44.44 -21.86 -31.76
C GLU A 91 43.21 -21.39 -30.96
N TYR A 92 42.91 -22.01 -29.80
CA TYR A 92 41.89 -21.51 -28.87
C TYR A 92 42.19 -20.09 -28.38
N ARG A 93 43.46 -19.77 -28.10
CA ARG A 93 43.89 -18.39 -27.74
C ARG A 93 43.56 -17.40 -28.84
N LYS A 94 43.88 -17.72 -30.09
CA LYS A 94 43.54 -16.85 -31.24
C LYS A 94 42.03 -16.67 -31.38
N ALA A 95 41.25 -17.73 -31.16
CA ALA A 95 39.79 -17.67 -31.17
C ALA A 95 39.24 -16.73 -30.08
N LEU A 96 39.74 -16.88 -28.85
CA LEU A 96 39.38 -16.04 -27.71
C LEU A 96 39.76 -14.57 -27.97
N TYR A 97 40.98 -14.32 -28.45
CA TYR A 97 41.48 -12.96 -28.73
C TYR A 97 40.63 -12.27 -29.80
N LYS A 98 40.32 -12.97 -30.89
CA LYS A 98 39.45 -12.46 -31.95
C LYS A 98 38.05 -12.19 -31.43
N LEU A 99 37.45 -13.13 -30.70
CA LEU A 99 36.05 -13.01 -30.30
C LEU A 99 35.84 -11.91 -29.25
N VAL A 100 36.65 -11.85 -28.19
CA VAL A 100 36.51 -10.80 -27.15
C VAL A 100 36.59 -9.41 -27.78
N ASN A 101 37.50 -9.20 -28.73
CA ASN A 101 37.61 -7.92 -29.44
C ASN A 101 36.49 -7.69 -30.47
N SER A 102 35.95 -8.76 -31.08
CA SER A 102 34.81 -8.67 -32.00
C SER A 102 33.47 -8.43 -31.30
N LEU A 103 33.44 -8.54 -29.97
CA LEU A 103 32.29 -8.32 -29.10
C LEU A 103 32.46 -7.02 -28.27
N SER A 104 33.29 -6.10 -28.75
CA SER A 104 33.72 -4.94 -27.98
C SER A 104 33.53 -3.62 -28.74
N TRP A 105 33.09 -2.59 -28.02
CA TRP A 105 33.07 -1.22 -28.50
C TRP A 105 34.35 -0.43 -28.15
N GLY A 106 35.33 -1.08 -27.53
CA GLY A 106 36.64 -0.50 -27.26
C GLY A 106 37.32 -0.01 -28.54
N VAL A 107 38.05 1.10 -28.44
CA VAL A 107 38.71 1.75 -29.60
C VAL A 107 40.00 1.07 -30.05
N THR A 108 40.55 0.16 -29.25
CA THR A 108 41.81 -0.53 -29.52
C THR A 108 41.67 -2.03 -29.30
N VAL A 109 42.22 -2.82 -30.21
CA VAL A 109 42.36 -4.27 -30.01
C VAL A 109 43.24 -4.52 -28.78
N THR A 110 42.67 -5.16 -27.77
CA THR A 110 43.32 -5.50 -26.51
C THR A 110 43.17 -7.00 -26.31
N ASN A 111 44.28 -7.75 -26.32
CA ASN A 111 44.19 -9.21 -26.18
C ASN A 111 44.20 -9.61 -24.69
N PRO A 112 43.40 -10.63 -24.30
CA PRO A 112 43.51 -11.25 -22.98
C PRO A 112 44.95 -11.64 -22.63
N ARG A 113 45.40 -11.28 -21.42
CA ARG A 113 46.79 -11.44 -20.98
C ARG A 113 46.97 -12.73 -20.18
N PRO A 114 47.83 -13.68 -20.57
CA PRO A 114 48.11 -14.86 -19.74
C PRO A 114 48.77 -14.44 -18.42
N ILE A 115 48.35 -15.05 -17.31
CA ILE A 115 48.87 -14.76 -15.95
C ILE A 115 49.57 -15.95 -15.30
N ASP A 116 49.54 -17.12 -15.95
CA ASP A 116 50.23 -18.34 -15.55
C ASP A 116 51.31 -18.73 -16.58
N PRO A 117 52.37 -19.47 -16.17
CA PRO A 117 53.44 -19.91 -17.08
C PRO A 117 52.97 -20.77 -18.25
N GLN A 118 51.92 -21.58 -18.04
CA GLN A 118 51.34 -22.46 -19.04
C GLN A 118 50.46 -21.70 -20.06
N GLY A 119 50.11 -20.45 -19.75
CA GLY A 119 49.24 -19.61 -20.57
C GLY A 119 47.83 -20.18 -20.68
N THR A 120 47.28 -20.65 -19.57
CA THR A 120 45.94 -21.23 -19.48
C THR A 120 44.95 -20.30 -18.79
N ILE A 121 45.39 -19.32 -18.00
CA ILE A 121 44.55 -18.36 -17.28
C ILE A 121 44.80 -16.97 -17.84
N PHE A 122 43.75 -16.29 -18.29
CA PHE A 122 43.83 -15.02 -19.01
C PHE A 122 43.10 -13.92 -18.27
N TYR A 123 43.78 -12.83 -17.99
CA TYR A 123 43.24 -11.60 -17.43
C TYR A 123 42.71 -10.67 -18.53
N ILE A 124 41.55 -10.08 -18.27
CA ILE A 124 41.04 -8.91 -18.99
C ILE A 124 40.61 -7.81 -18.01
N ASP A 125 40.66 -6.57 -18.49
CA ASP A 125 40.06 -5.41 -17.83
C ASP A 125 38.82 -5.00 -18.62
N LEU A 126 37.64 -5.01 -17.99
CA LEU A 126 36.38 -4.75 -18.66
C LEU A 126 36.32 -3.39 -19.38
N ARG A 127 37.04 -2.39 -18.85
CA ARG A 127 37.02 -1.01 -19.39
C ARG A 127 37.66 -0.91 -20.76
N HIS A 128 38.63 -1.77 -21.07
CA HIS A 128 39.25 -1.82 -22.39
C HIS A 128 38.27 -2.26 -23.48
N TYR A 129 37.19 -2.93 -23.09
CA TYR A 129 36.20 -3.47 -24.02
C TYR A 129 34.87 -2.72 -24.02
N GLU A 130 34.73 -1.70 -23.15
CA GLU A 130 33.45 -1.06 -22.78
C GLU A 130 32.43 -2.04 -22.18
N TRP A 131 32.91 -3.07 -21.50
CA TRP A 131 32.06 -4.10 -20.89
C TRP A 131 31.60 -3.77 -19.47
N ASP A 132 32.23 -2.78 -18.83
CA ASP A 132 31.83 -2.23 -17.55
C ASP A 132 30.58 -1.35 -17.66
N VAL A 133 30.43 -0.62 -18.77
CA VAL A 133 29.30 0.29 -18.99
C VAL A 133 28.02 -0.40 -19.47
N ASN A 134 28.14 -1.55 -20.15
CA ASN A 134 26.99 -2.29 -20.69
C ASN A 134 26.65 -3.57 -19.90
N ASN A 135 27.35 -3.83 -18.78
CA ASN A 135 27.18 -5.03 -17.95
C ASN A 135 27.35 -6.35 -18.72
N ALA A 136 28.16 -6.36 -19.78
CA ALA A 136 28.39 -7.53 -20.62
C ALA A 136 28.84 -8.76 -19.81
N TRP A 137 29.71 -8.58 -18.81
CA TRP A 137 30.21 -9.70 -18.02
C TRP A 137 29.09 -10.43 -17.25
N THR A 138 28.11 -9.71 -16.71
CA THR A 138 26.97 -10.32 -16.02
C THR A 138 26.13 -11.20 -16.96
N GLN A 139 26.05 -10.85 -18.26
CA GLN A 139 25.38 -11.70 -19.26
C GLN A 139 26.16 -13.00 -19.50
N ILE A 140 27.49 -12.92 -19.53
CA ILE A 140 28.37 -14.09 -19.61
C ILE A 140 28.15 -15.01 -18.41
N GLU A 141 28.13 -14.46 -17.20
CA GLU A 141 27.92 -15.22 -15.96
C GLU A 141 26.54 -15.89 -15.91
N THR A 142 25.52 -15.20 -16.42
CA THR A 142 24.14 -15.70 -16.46
C THR A 142 24.04 -16.97 -17.32
N GLU A 143 24.64 -16.94 -18.50
CA GLU A 143 24.60 -18.06 -19.46
C GLU A 143 25.59 -19.19 -19.10
N TYR A 144 26.62 -18.91 -18.31
CA TYR A 144 27.68 -19.88 -18.02
C TYR A 144 27.18 -21.11 -17.22
N PRO A 145 27.32 -22.34 -17.74
CA PRO A 145 26.77 -23.53 -17.10
C PRO A 145 27.72 -24.21 -16.10
N TYR A 146 29.03 -23.93 -16.16
CA TYR A 146 30.04 -24.67 -15.42
C TYR A 146 30.41 -24.01 -14.09
N HIS A 147 29.40 -23.73 -13.26
CA HIS A 147 29.62 -23.17 -11.93
C HIS A 147 30.05 -24.26 -10.94
N ILE A 148 31.21 -24.12 -10.32
CA ILE A 148 31.73 -25.04 -9.30
C ILE A 148 31.43 -24.46 -7.91
N PRO A 149 30.49 -25.02 -7.12
CA PRO A 149 30.20 -24.56 -5.77
C PRO A 149 31.18 -25.18 -4.75
N PHE A 150 31.60 -24.39 -3.75
CA PHE A 150 32.47 -24.84 -2.66
C PHE A 150 31.76 -24.66 -1.31
N ASP A 151 31.26 -25.74 -0.71
CA ASP A 151 30.52 -25.65 0.56
C ASP A 151 30.84 -26.79 1.58
N ALA A 152 31.91 -27.55 1.38
CA ALA A 152 32.27 -28.64 2.31
C ALA A 152 33.17 -28.17 3.48
N PRO A 153 33.07 -28.77 4.70
CA PRO A 153 33.93 -28.44 5.84
C PRO A 153 35.44 -28.59 5.55
N THR A 154 35.80 -29.52 4.68
CA THR A 154 37.16 -29.81 4.21
C THR A 154 37.71 -28.80 3.21
N GLN A 155 36.86 -27.91 2.66
CA GLN A 155 37.20 -26.89 1.65
C GLN A 155 36.95 -25.45 2.14
N SER A 156 36.80 -25.25 3.45
CA SER A 156 36.56 -23.94 4.08
C SER A 156 37.58 -22.86 3.67
N ALA A 157 38.84 -23.24 3.48
CA ALA A 157 39.89 -22.33 3.00
C ALA A 157 39.68 -21.88 1.54
N LEU A 158 39.29 -22.80 0.64
CA LEU A 158 38.95 -22.45 -0.75
C LEU A 158 37.67 -21.60 -0.82
N LYS A 159 36.68 -21.89 0.03
CA LYS A 159 35.44 -21.11 0.11
C LYS A 159 35.71 -19.67 0.51
N GLU A 160 36.57 -19.46 1.50
CA GLU A 160 36.95 -18.11 1.93
C GLU A 160 37.75 -17.40 0.83
N GLN A 161 38.67 -18.10 0.17
CA GLN A 161 39.41 -17.56 -0.97
C GLN A 161 38.48 -17.15 -2.13
N LEU A 162 37.51 -17.99 -2.48
CA LEU A 162 36.52 -17.67 -3.50
C LEU A 162 35.66 -16.45 -3.12
N ARG A 163 35.18 -16.38 -1.87
CA ARG A 163 34.40 -15.22 -1.39
C ARG A 163 35.19 -13.92 -1.48
N ARG A 164 36.48 -13.95 -1.13
CA ARG A 164 37.36 -12.79 -1.29
C ARG A 164 37.49 -12.39 -2.75
N LEU A 165 37.73 -13.34 -3.65
CA LEU A 165 37.79 -13.08 -5.09
C LEU A 165 36.48 -12.47 -5.60
N GLN A 166 35.34 -13.05 -5.25
CA GLN A 166 34.02 -12.55 -5.66
C GLN A 166 33.77 -11.12 -5.18
N THR A 167 34.16 -10.83 -3.93
CA THR A 167 34.03 -9.50 -3.32
C THR A 167 34.91 -8.46 -4.02
N GLU A 168 36.19 -8.77 -4.23
CA GLU A 168 37.15 -7.83 -4.83
C GLU A 168 36.89 -7.61 -6.33
N MET A 169 36.46 -8.66 -7.05
CA MET A 169 36.13 -8.58 -8.47
C MET A 169 34.73 -8.03 -8.74
N LYS A 170 33.83 -8.08 -7.75
CA LYS A 170 32.38 -7.88 -7.94
C LYS A 170 31.84 -8.78 -9.06
N ALA A 171 32.15 -10.07 -8.97
CA ALA A 171 31.81 -11.08 -9.95
C ALA A 171 31.49 -12.38 -9.21
N ASP A 172 30.47 -13.11 -9.65
CA ASP A 172 30.08 -14.37 -9.02
C ASP A 172 31.00 -15.51 -9.44
N ILE A 173 31.50 -15.47 -10.68
CA ILE A 173 32.32 -16.53 -11.26
C ILE A 173 33.78 -16.05 -11.39
N PRO A 174 34.74 -16.75 -10.76
CA PRO A 174 36.14 -16.31 -10.72
C PRO A 174 36.83 -16.40 -12.08
N ALA A 175 36.46 -17.37 -12.92
CA ALA A 175 36.95 -17.50 -14.29
C ALA A 175 35.95 -18.25 -15.18
N ILE A 176 35.85 -17.85 -16.46
CA ILE A 176 34.98 -18.46 -17.46
C ILE A 176 35.80 -19.38 -18.38
N HIS A 177 35.29 -20.58 -18.69
CA HIS A 177 35.93 -21.47 -19.66
C HIS A 177 35.94 -20.85 -21.07
N ALA A 178 37.14 -20.73 -21.65
CA ALA A 178 37.34 -20.03 -22.91
C ALA A 178 36.73 -20.76 -24.13
N ASP A 179 36.71 -22.10 -24.14
CA ASP A 179 36.06 -22.90 -25.19
C ASP A 179 34.54 -22.66 -25.22
N TRP A 180 33.90 -22.70 -24.04
CA TRP A 180 32.48 -22.38 -23.90
C TRP A 180 32.21 -20.94 -24.35
N PHE A 181 33.02 -19.98 -23.91
CA PHE A 181 32.83 -18.58 -24.29
C PHE A 181 32.94 -18.41 -25.81
N VAL A 182 33.94 -19.01 -26.45
CA VAL A 182 34.10 -18.98 -27.91
C VAL A 182 32.90 -19.59 -28.63
N ALA A 183 32.40 -20.72 -28.14
CA ALA A 183 31.29 -21.42 -28.75
C ALA A 183 29.93 -20.71 -28.55
N GLN A 184 29.72 -20.07 -27.40
CA GLN A 184 28.41 -19.53 -27.01
C GLN A 184 28.28 -18.02 -27.25
N ALA A 185 29.31 -17.23 -26.98
CA ALA A 185 29.25 -15.77 -27.14
C ALA A 185 29.26 -15.32 -28.61
N SER A 186 29.56 -16.23 -29.53
CA SER A 186 29.43 -16.02 -30.97
C SER A 186 27.99 -16.23 -31.48
N LEU A 187 27.06 -16.67 -30.62
CA LEU A 187 25.66 -16.92 -30.97
C LEU A 187 24.67 -16.02 -30.22
N PRO A 188 23.51 -15.69 -30.82
CA PRO A 188 22.41 -15.04 -30.11
C PRO A 188 21.82 -15.95 -29.01
N PRO A 189 21.26 -15.38 -27.94
CA PRO A 189 21.14 -13.95 -27.68
C PRO A 189 22.43 -13.31 -27.15
N LEU A 190 23.39 -14.11 -26.66
CA LEU A 190 24.59 -13.59 -25.99
C LEU A 190 25.44 -12.69 -26.91
N TYR A 191 25.58 -13.04 -28.19
CA TYR A 191 26.20 -12.18 -29.22
C TYR A 191 25.57 -10.78 -29.27
N HIS A 192 24.24 -10.71 -29.25
CA HIS A 192 23.50 -9.44 -29.28
C HIS A 192 23.63 -8.67 -27.98
N ASP A 193 23.55 -9.36 -26.86
CA ASP A 193 23.59 -8.76 -25.53
C ASP A 193 24.97 -8.12 -25.27
N LEU A 194 26.07 -8.82 -25.62
CA LEU A 194 27.44 -8.33 -25.42
C LEU A 194 27.79 -7.11 -26.28
N LEU A 195 27.30 -7.08 -27.52
CA LEU A 195 27.44 -5.89 -28.38
C LEU A 195 26.35 -4.84 -28.10
N SER A 196 25.39 -5.14 -27.24
CA SER A 196 24.20 -4.32 -26.98
C SER A 196 23.56 -3.86 -28.29
N LEU A 197 23.38 -4.82 -29.21
CA LEU A 197 22.77 -4.54 -30.50
C LEU A 197 21.33 -4.08 -30.26
N PRO A 198 20.83 -3.09 -31.02
CA PRO A 198 19.44 -2.65 -30.89
C PRO A 198 18.46 -3.64 -31.53
N SER A 199 17.16 -3.40 -31.34
CA SER A 199 16.10 -4.27 -31.85
C SER A 199 15.78 -4.04 -33.33
N THR A 200 16.10 -2.85 -33.84
CA THR A 200 15.94 -2.48 -35.25
C THR A 200 17.24 -1.96 -35.87
N ASP A 201 17.39 -2.17 -37.17
CA ASP A 201 18.48 -1.58 -37.94
C ASP A 201 18.45 -0.05 -37.92
N ARG A 202 17.29 0.59 -37.81
CA ARG A 202 17.15 2.05 -37.72
C ARG A 202 17.75 2.63 -36.44
N GLU A 203 17.61 1.92 -35.32
CA GLU A 203 18.30 2.26 -34.08
C GLU A 203 19.82 2.08 -34.23
N LEU A 204 20.26 1.02 -34.91
CA LEU A 204 21.69 0.79 -35.18
C LEU A 204 22.27 1.89 -36.09
N GLU A 205 21.55 2.25 -37.14
CA GLU A 205 21.87 3.36 -38.04
C GLU A 205 22.05 4.65 -37.25
N THR A 206 21.12 4.95 -36.33
CA THR A 206 21.21 6.13 -35.46
C THR A 206 22.46 6.10 -34.59
N ARG A 207 22.77 4.95 -33.96
CA ARG A 207 23.96 4.77 -33.12
C ARG A 207 25.27 4.94 -33.91
N LEU A 208 25.28 4.56 -35.18
CA LEU A 208 26.43 4.64 -36.07
C LEU A 208 26.47 5.93 -36.89
N GLU A 209 25.55 6.87 -36.63
CA GLU A 209 25.40 8.14 -37.34
C GLU A 209 25.20 7.98 -38.86
N VAL A 210 24.47 6.93 -39.23
CA VAL A 210 24.04 6.62 -40.59
C VAL A 210 22.58 7.01 -40.76
N ASP A 211 22.25 7.74 -41.82
CA ASP A 211 20.85 8.05 -42.16
C ASP A 211 20.56 7.57 -43.59
N VAL A 212 20.14 6.31 -43.71
CA VAL A 212 19.94 5.64 -45.01
C VAL A 212 18.95 6.41 -45.88
N ILE A 213 17.79 6.77 -45.35
CA ILE A 213 16.75 7.51 -46.09
C ILE A 213 17.31 8.83 -46.63
N ARG A 214 17.98 9.62 -45.77
CA ARG A 214 18.53 10.91 -46.17
C ARG A 214 19.68 10.77 -47.17
N ASN A 215 20.52 9.75 -47.03
CA ASN A 215 21.60 9.46 -47.96
C ASN A 215 21.06 9.14 -49.36
N LEU A 216 19.97 8.36 -49.45
CA LEU A 216 19.33 7.99 -50.71
C LEU A 216 18.61 9.17 -51.40
N VAL A 217 18.02 10.09 -50.62
CA VAL A 217 17.32 11.28 -51.16
C VAL A 217 18.29 12.36 -51.66
N ASN A 218 19.40 12.60 -50.97
CA ASN A 218 20.28 13.76 -51.22
C ASN A 218 21.43 13.49 -52.22
N ALA A 219 21.42 12.38 -52.96
CA ALA A 219 22.41 12.15 -54.00
C ALA A 219 22.29 13.24 -55.11
N PRO A 220 23.31 14.12 -55.31
CA PRO A 220 24.75 13.82 -55.23
C PRO A 220 25.51 14.53 -54.08
N GLY A 221 26.33 13.77 -53.33
CA GLY A 221 27.38 14.32 -52.46
C GLY A 221 27.55 13.72 -51.06
N VAL A 222 26.81 12.67 -50.66
CA VAL A 222 26.82 12.19 -49.26
C VAL A 222 26.81 10.66 -49.18
N ARG A 223 27.99 10.06 -48.93
CA ARG A 223 28.18 8.86 -48.09
C ARG A 223 27.34 7.60 -48.42
N VAL A 224 26.90 7.36 -49.67
CA VAL A 224 26.22 6.10 -50.10
C VAL A 224 26.64 5.61 -51.49
N TRP A 225 26.81 4.29 -51.64
CA TRP A 225 27.08 3.59 -52.91
C TRP A 225 26.26 2.30 -52.97
N ARG A 226 25.71 1.95 -54.12
CA ARG A 226 24.82 0.79 -54.29
C ARG A 226 25.32 -0.14 -55.40
N ALA A 227 25.14 -1.43 -55.21
CA ALA A 227 25.33 -2.47 -56.21
C ALA A 227 24.16 -3.45 -56.18
N GLY A 228 23.86 -4.10 -57.31
CA GLY A 228 22.85 -5.15 -57.38
C GLY A 228 23.35 -6.35 -58.19
N THR A 229 23.01 -7.55 -57.73
CA THR A 229 23.38 -8.80 -58.40
C THR A 229 22.20 -9.77 -58.39
N ASN A 230 22.07 -10.58 -59.45
CA ASN A 230 21.09 -11.67 -59.51
C ASN A 230 21.59 -12.99 -58.91
N ASN A 231 22.88 -13.10 -58.55
CA ASN A 231 23.49 -14.33 -58.06
C ASN A 231 24.58 -14.04 -57.00
N SER A 232 24.20 -14.10 -55.72
CA SER A 232 25.11 -13.76 -54.61
C SER A 232 25.81 -14.97 -53.96
N GLY A 233 25.48 -16.20 -54.37
CA GLY A 233 25.98 -17.44 -53.73
C GLY A 233 25.49 -17.70 -52.29
N VAL A 234 24.59 -16.86 -51.75
CA VAL A 234 24.03 -16.97 -50.38
C VAL A 234 22.52 -16.77 -50.40
N SER A 235 22.03 -15.78 -51.17
CA SER A 235 20.60 -15.64 -51.51
C SER A 235 20.27 -16.43 -52.78
N ASN A 236 19.06 -16.98 -52.82
CA ASN A 236 18.52 -17.70 -53.98
C ASN A 236 17.97 -16.78 -55.09
N ASN A 237 17.90 -15.47 -54.85
CA ASN A 237 17.31 -14.48 -55.75
C ASN A 237 18.18 -13.23 -55.86
N ASN A 238 17.63 -12.17 -56.48
CA ASN A 238 18.23 -10.84 -56.51
C ASN A 238 18.71 -10.39 -55.11
N ARG A 239 19.79 -9.62 -55.08
CA ARG A 239 20.33 -8.97 -53.88
C ARG A 239 20.77 -7.55 -54.23
N VAL A 240 20.46 -6.60 -53.36
CA VAL A 240 20.98 -5.23 -53.42
C VAL A 240 21.88 -5.00 -52.23
N ILE A 241 23.03 -4.36 -52.45
CA ILE A 241 24.01 -4.05 -51.41
C ILE A 241 24.28 -2.56 -51.43
N GLU A 242 24.23 -1.93 -50.27
CA GLU A 242 24.51 -0.52 -50.04
C GLU A 242 25.68 -0.37 -49.09
N ARG A 243 26.62 0.51 -49.45
CA ARG A 243 27.66 0.99 -48.56
C ARG A 243 27.30 2.38 -48.08
N HIS A 244 27.30 2.58 -46.78
CA HIS A 244 27.25 3.90 -46.17
C HIS A 244 28.54 4.20 -45.41
N THR A 245 28.93 5.47 -45.34
CA THR A 245 29.94 5.91 -44.36
C THR A 245 29.30 5.99 -42.98
N SER A 246 29.93 5.36 -42.00
CA SER A 246 29.51 5.37 -40.59
C SER A 246 30.55 6.07 -39.72
N ARG A 247 30.18 6.34 -38.47
CA ARG A 247 31.07 6.93 -37.45
C ARG A 247 32.43 6.23 -37.33
N TYR A 248 32.47 4.90 -37.47
CA TYR A 248 33.67 4.08 -37.27
C TYR A 248 34.26 3.50 -38.56
N GLY A 249 33.75 3.89 -39.73
CA GLY A 249 34.24 3.42 -41.02
C GLY A 249 33.09 3.19 -42.00
N ALA A 250 32.77 1.92 -42.23
CA ALA A 250 31.71 1.51 -43.14
C ALA A 250 30.53 0.89 -42.41
N TYR A 251 29.37 1.04 -43.04
CA TYR A 251 28.12 0.36 -42.75
C TYR A 251 27.61 -0.20 -44.06
N TRP A 252 27.72 -1.50 -44.24
CA TRP A 252 27.22 -2.23 -45.40
C TRP A 252 25.86 -2.79 -45.05
N LYS A 253 24.85 -2.55 -45.89
CA LYS A 253 23.49 -3.06 -45.74
C LYS A 253 23.09 -3.79 -46.99
N SER A 254 22.60 -5.01 -46.85
CA SER A 254 22.05 -5.78 -47.95
C SER A 254 20.54 -5.89 -47.84
N TYR A 255 19.91 -6.07 -48.99
CA TYR A 255 18.49 -6.31 -49.14
C TYR A 255 18.36 -7.60 -49.94
N ASP A 256 17.82 -8.62 -49.28
CA ASP A 256 17.68 -9.98 -49.80
C ASP A 256 16.22 -10.25 -50.15
N PHE A 257 15.99 -10.98 -51.24
CA PHE A 257 14.67 -11.14 -51.84
C PHE A 257 14.23 -12.62 -51.85
N ALA A 258 12.95 -12.88 -51.66
CA ALA A 258 12.35 -14.21 -51.78
C ALA A 258 11.99 -14.57 -53.23
N GLY A 259 12.00 -13.59 -54.15
CA GLY A 259 11.75 -13.73 -55.58
C GLY A 259 12.51 -12.72 -56.42
N SER A 260 12.36 -12.79 -57.75
CA SER A 260 13.08 -11.95 -58.72
C SER A 260 12.17 -11.24 -59.74
N VAL A 261 10.88 -11.10 -59.40
CA VAL A 261 9.81 -10.58 -60.30
C VAL A 261 9.08 -9.39 -59.68
N GLY A 262 8.32 -8.65 -60.49
CA GLY A 262 7.54 -7.50 -60.01
C GLY A 262 8.43 -6.42 -59.38
N THR A 263 8.05 -5.91 -58.20
CA THR A 263 8.84 -4.94 -57.43
C THR A 263 10.12 -5.54 -56.81
N GLN A 264 10.33 -6.86 -56.93
CA GLN A 264 11.57 -7.55 -56.52
C GLN A 264 12.57 -7.70 -57.68
N ASN A 265 12.23 -7.22 -58.88
CA ASN A 265 13.13 -7.22 -60.03
C ASN A 265 14.01 -5.96 -60.02
N ILE A 266 15.25 -6.10 -59.55
CA ILE A 266 16.19 -4.99 -59.33
C ILE A 266 16.60 -4.26 -60.63
N PHE A 267 16.49 -4.91 -61.79
CA PHE A 267 16.82 -4.31 -63.10
C PHE A 267 15.73 -3.37 -63.62
N THR A 268 14.49 -3.60 -63.21
CA THR A 268 13.33 -2.75 -63.56
C THR A 268 12.98 -1.76 -62.46
N HIS A 269 13.35 -2.07 -61.21
CA HIS A 269 13.06 -1.29 -60.01
C HIS A 269 14.33 -0.92 -59.20
N PRO A 270 15.38 -0.33 -59.82
CA PRO A 270 16.66 -0.09 -59.15
C PRO A 270 16.61 0.97 -58.03
N LEU A 271 15.57 1.82 -58.00
CA LEU A 271 15.40 2.87 -56.99
C LEU A 271 14.34 2.55 -55.92
N SER A 272 13.36 1.69 -56.24
CA SER A 272 12.20 1.42 -55.40
C SER A 272 11.80 -0.04 -55.51
N PHE A 273 12.28 -0.86 -54.57
CA PHE A 273 12.06 -2.30 -54.56
C PHE A 273 11.45 -2.78 -53.23
N THR A 274 10.94 -4.01 -53.21
CA THR A 274 10.44 -4.68 -51.99
C THR A 274 11.35 -5.85 -51.68
N HIS A 275 11.98 -5.86 -50.51
CA HIS A 275 12.85 -6.95 -50.06
C HIS A 275 12.20 -7.75 -48.92
N ASP A 276 12.74 -8.92 -48.61
CA ASP A 276 12.18 -9.86 -47.62
C ASP A 276 13.07 -10.03 -46.38
N GLY A 277 14.33 -9.62 -46.47
CA GLY A 277 15.28 -9.60 -45.36
C GLY A 277 16.55 -8.84 -45.72
N GLY A 278 17.57 -8.95 -44.88
CA GLY A 278 18.86 -8.34 -45.14
C GLY A 278 19.88 -8.61 -44.05
N GLU A 279 21.15 -8.35 -44.37
CA GLU A 279 22.28 -8.35 -43.44
C GLU A 279 22.96 -6.99 -43.44
N VAL A 280 23.39 -6.56 -42.27
CA VAL A 280 24.21 -5.38 -42.04
C VAL A 280 25.57 -5.81 -41.49
N ILE A 281 26.64 -5.28 -42.08
CA ILE A 281 28.03 -5.48 -41.65
C ILE A 281 28.63 -4.11 -41.39
N PHE A 282 29.06 -3.85 -40.16
CA PHE A 282 29.55 -2.53 -39.77
C PHE A 282 30.86 -2.60 -39.00
N ASN A 283 31.66 -1.54 -39.11
CA ASN A 283 32.90 -1.43 -38.36
C ASN A 283 32.65 -1.10 -36.89
N LEU A 284 33.36 -1.82 -36.02
CA LEU A 284 33.55 -1.48 -34.62
C LEU A 284 34.68 -0.44 -34.46
N PRO A 285 34.74 0.28 -33.32
CA PRO A 285 35.75 1.31 -33.11
C PRO A 285 37.21 0.81 -33.17
N ASN A 286 37.45 -0.45 -32.80
CA ASN A 286 38.76 -1.11 -32.91
C ASN A 286 39.13 -1.58 -34.32
N GLY A 287 38.29 -1.34 -35.32
CA GLY A 287 38.51 -1.71 -36.72
C GLY A 287 38.02 -3.12 -37.11
N LEU A 288 37.63 -3.96 -36.15
CA LEU A 288 36.94 -5.22 -36.44
C LEU A 288 35.52 -4.96 -36.98
N GLN A 289 34.81 -6.03 -37.34
CA GLN A 289 33.45 -5.98 -37.88
C GLN A 289 32.48 -6.70 -36.95
N ALA A 290 31.26 -6.17 -36.88
CA ALA A 290 30.11 -6.80 -36.28
C ALA A 290 28.97 -6.93 -37.30
N TYR A 291 28.04 -7.83 -37.00
CA TYR A 291 27.06 -8.34 -37.94
C TYR A 291 25.66 -8.21 -37.36
N TYR A 292 24.69 -8.00 -38.24
CA TYR A 292 23.31 -7.74 -37.84
C TYR A 292 22.35 -8.22 -38.93
N VAL A 293 21.58 -9.26 -38.64
CA VAL A 293 20.60 -9.85 -39.57
C VAL A 293 19.21 -9.25 -39.32
N THR A 294 18.46 -8.99 -40.39
CA THR A 294 17.14 -8.32 -40.34
C THR A 294 16.07 -9.01 -41.18
N ASN A 295 14.81 -8.84 -40.76
CA ASN A 295 13.66 -9.09 -41.63
C ASN A 295 13.34 -7.88 -42.54
N ALA A 296 12.35 -8.03 -43.42
CA ALA A 296 11.87 -6.98 -44.33
C ALA A 296 11.50 -5.64 -43.66
N SER A 297 11.13 -5.66 -42.37
CA SER A 297 10.75 -4.47 -41.61
C SER A 297 11.91 -3.86 -40.81
N GLY A 298 13.12 -4.41 -40.94
CA GLY A 298 14.32 -3.92 -40.24
C GLY A 298 14.47 -4.44 -38.81
N PHE A 299 13.63 -5.37 -38.35
CA PHE A 299 13.80 -6.00 -37.03
C PHE A 299 14.94 -7.01 -37.04
N ARG A 300 15.75 -7.00 -35.98
CA ARG A 300 16.83 -7.96 -35.76
C ARG A 300 16.31 -9.39 -35.70
N LEU A 301 17.06 -10.31 -36.30
CA LEU A 301 16.84 -11.75 -36.19
C LEU A 301 18.05 -12.45 -35.56
N ASP A 302 17.77 -13.54 -34.86
CA ASP A 302 18.80 -14.50 -34.40
C ASP A 302 19.23 -15.38 -35.57
N ASP A 303 18.24 -15.97 -36.26
CA ASP A 303 18.40 -16.86 -37.40
C ASP A 303 17.69 -16.27 -38.64
N ALA A 304 18.38 -16.27 -39.78
CA ALA A 304 17.80 -15.85 -41.04
C ALA A 304 16.88 -16.95 -41.63
N PRO A 305 15.75 -16.59 -42.27
CA PRO A 305 14.90 -17.58 -42.92
C PRO A 305 15.62 -18.28 -44.08
N ILE A 306 15.71 -19.63 -44.01
CA ILE A 306 16.44 -20.47 -44.97
C ILE A 306 15.94 -20.30 -46.41
N ASN A 307 14.66 -19.97 -46.59
CA ASN A 307 14.07 -19.73 -47.91
C ASN A 307 14.55 -18.43 -48.57
N ILE A 308 15.16 -17.50 -47.82
CA ILE A 308 15.68 -16.22 -48.30
C ILE A 308 17.21 -16.32 -48.46
N VAL A 309 17.91 -16.81 -47.43
CA VAL A 309 19.37 -16.99 -47.42
C VAL A 309 19.75 -18.30 -46.73
N SER A 310 20.81 -18.96 -47.20
CA SER A 310 21.32 -20.19 -46.60
C SER A 310 22.84 -20.28 -46.74
N ASN A 311 23.49 -21.02 -45.84
CA ASN A 311 24.92 -21.32 -45.93
C ASN A 311 25.15 -22.81 -46.28
N PRO A 312 25.06 -23.20 -47.56
CA PRO A 312 25.19 -24.60 -47.97
C PRO A 312 26.60 -25.18 -47.75
N ALA A 313 27.60 -24.35 -47.44
CA ALA A 313 28.96 -24.79 -47.16
C ALA A 313 29.20 -25.22 -45.70
N ALA A 314 28.25 -24.92 -44.80
CA ALA A 314 28.31 -25.31 -43.40
C ALA A 314 27.53 -26.60 -43.12
N SER A 315 27.86 -27.24 -41.99
CA SER A 315 27.15 -28.42 -41.48
C SER A 315 25.67 -28.14 -41.17
N ASP A 316 25.39 -26.91 -40.72
CA ASP A 316 24.05 -26.34 -40.56
C ASP A 316 23.82 -25.23 -41.61
N PRO A 317 22.82 -25.37 -42.50
CA PRO A 317 22.55 -24.37 -43.55
C PRO A 317 21.94 -23.07 -43.01
N THR A 318 21.55 -23.01 -41.74
CA THR A 318 20.96 -21.83 -41.09
C THR A 318 22.01 -20.73 -40.95
N VAL A 319 21.68 -19.53 -41.40
CA VAL A 319 22.53 -18.34 -41.20
C VAL A 319 22.17 -17.72 -39.85
N ARG A 320 23.02 -17.94 -38.85
CA ARG A 320 22.88 -17.36 -37.50
C ARG A 320 23.71 -16.09 -37.37
N ASN A 321 23.09 -15.04 -36.86
CA ASN A 321 23.75 -13.76 -36.68
C ASN A 321 24.94 -13.89 -35.71
N GLY A 322 26.11 -13.38 -36.09
CA GLY A 322 27.36 -13.62 -35.36
C GLY A 322 28.12 -14.82 -35.93
N LEU A 323 27.84 -16.05 -35.47
CA LEU A 323 28.59 -17.27 -35.80
C LEU A 323 28.74 -17.49 -37.32
N SER A 324 27.62 -17.54 -38.06
CA SER A 324 27.66 -17.78 -39.50
C SER A 324 28.32 -16.62 -40.24
N CYS A 325 28.16 -15.39 -39.73
CA CYS A 325 28.75 -14.20 -40.30
C CYS A 325 30.28 -14.16 -40.11
N PHE A 326 30.81 -14.54 -38.94
CA PHE A 326 32.25 -14.73 -38.72
C PHE A 326 32.84 -15.72 -39.72
N GLY A 327 32.17 -16.87 -39.91
CA GLY A 327 32.57 -17.90 -40.87
C GLY A 327 32.46 -17.46 -42.34
N CYS A 328 31.53 -16.56 -42.68
CA CYS A 328 31.39 -16.02 -44.03
C CYS A 328 32.38 -14.88 -44.32
N HIS A 329 32.67 -14.04 -43.34
CA HIS A 329 33.47 -12.82 -43.45
C HIS A 329 34.84 -12.97 -42.80
N THR A 330 35.49 -14.11 -43.06
CA THR A 330 36.79 -14.47 -42.47
C THR A 330 37.89 -13.46 -42.75
N GLU A 331 37.85 -12.84 -43.94
CA GLU A 331 38.81 -11.84 -44.41
C GLU A 331 38.19 -10.44 -44.56
N GLY A 332 36.98 -10.24 -44.02
CA GLY A 332 36.21 -9.00 -44.13
C GLY A 332 35.07 -9.10 -45.16
N MET A 333 34.79 -7.99 -45.85
CA MET A 333 33.69 -7.93 -46.81
C MET A 333 34.03 -8.74 -48.07
N LYS A 334 33.10 -9.62 -48.49
CA LYS A 334 33.26 -10.40 -49.73
C LYS A 334 33.22 -9.50 -50.96
N THR A 335 33.91 -9.89 -52.02
CA THR A 335 33.84 -9.23 -53.33
C THR A 335 32.53 -9.54 -54.05
N PHE A 336 32.01 -8.55 -54.79
CA PHE A 336 30.81 -8.68 -55.62
C PHE A 336 30.87 -7.67 -56.78
N GLU A 337 30.19 -8.01 -57.87
CA GLU A 337 30.07 -7.17 -59.07
C GLU A 337 28.67 -6.56 -59.16
N ASP A 338 28.59 -5.29 -59.58
CA ASP A 338 27.31 -4.67 -59.93
C ASP A 338 26.88 -5.04 -61.34
N GLU A 339 25.69 -5.62 -61.45
CA GLU A 339 25.07 -5.98 -62.73
C GLU A 339 24.03 -4.94 -63.18
N VAL A 340 23.60 -4.04 -62.29
CA VAL A 340 22.45 -3.14 -62.52
C VAL A 340 22.85 -1.88 -63.30
N ARG A 341 24.03 -1.30 -63.07
CA ARG A 341 24.48 -0.07 -63.76
C ARG A 341 24.44 -0.22 -65.27
N SER A 342 24.98 -1.31 -65.82
CA SER A 342 25.02 -1.55 -67.27
C SER A 342 23.62 -1.57 -67.91
N VAL A 343 22.62 -2.07 -67.17
CA VAL A 343 21.21 -2.08 -67.58
C VAL A 343 20.62 -0.66 -67.53
N ILE A 344 20.95 0.14 -66.50
CA ILE A 344 20.53 1.54 -66.42
C ILE A 344 21.12 2.35 -67.59
N GLU A 345 22.39 2.17 -67.91
CA GLU A 345 23.08 2.89 -68.99
C GLU A 345 22.48 2.58 -70.37
N SER A 346 22.22 1.31 -70.64
CA SER A 346 21.64 0.84 -71.91
C SER A 346 20.16 1.19 -72.08
N ASN A 347 19.41 1.44 -71.00
CA ASN A 347 18.02 1.85 -71.08
C ASN A 347 17.87 3.36 -71.39
N ALA A 348 17.43 3.68 -72.61
CA ALA A 348 17.30 5.06 -73.07
C ALA A 348 16.14 5.83 -72.39
N THR A 349 15.06 5.15 -72.02
CA THR A 349 13.84 5.75 -71.46
C THR A 349 13.27 4.89 -70.32
N PRO A 350 13.97 4.81 -69.17
CA PRO A 350 13.49 4.02 -68.03
C PRO A 350 12.26 4.66 -67.38
N ALA A 351 11.46 3.84 -66.69
CA ALA A 351 10.31 4.28 -65.90
C ALA A 351 10.69 4.91 -64.53
N TYR A 352 11.99 5.04 -64.27
CA TYR A 352 12.60 5.60 -63.06
C TYR A 352 13.57 6.74 -63.43
N ASP A 353 13.97 7.56 -62.45
CA ASP A 353 14.96 8.62 -62.67
C ASP A 353 16.34 8.00 -62.97
N LYS A 354 16.72 8.03 -64.25
CA LYS A 354 18.00 7.48 -64.74
C LYS A 354 19.20 8.16 -64.09
N GLU A 355 19.16 9.48 -63.92
CA GLU A 355 20.28 10.22 -63.36
C GLU A 355 20.45 9.90 -61.87
N GLN A 356 19.35 9.80 -61.13
CA GLN A 356 19.39 9.37 -59.72
C GLN A 356 19.94 7.94 -59.58
N ALA A 357 19.52 7.02 -60.45
CA ALA A 357 20.01 5.64 -60.42
C ALA A 357 21.52 5.57 -60.71
N LEU A 358 22.02 6.26 -61.74
CA LEU A 358 23.45 6.30 -62.05
C LEU A 358 24.31 7.01 -60.99
N ARG A 359 23.71 7.82 -60.11
CA ARG A 359 24.39 8.42 -58.95
C ARG A 359 24.56 7.43 -57.79
N LEU A 360 23.66 6.46 -57.63
CA LEU A 360 23.75 5.45 -56.57
C LEU A 360 24.59 4.24 -57.01
N TYR A 361 24.36 3.76 -58.23
CA TYR A 361 25.09 2.64 -58.82
C TYR A 361 26.35 3.14 -59.54
N VAL A 362 27.46 3.27 -58.81
CA VAL A 362 28.72 3.85 -59.33
C VAL A 362 29.49 2.89 -60.24
N GLU A 363 30.57 3.38 -60.86
CA GLU A 363 31.51 2.53 -61.61
C GLU A 363 32.13 1.44 -60.71
N GLN A 364 32.30 0.23 -61.23
CA GLN A 364 32.83 -0.91 -60.46
C GLN A 364 34.18 -0.60 -59.80
N ALA A 365 35.06 0.12 -60.50
CA ALA A 365 36.38 0.49 -59.97
C ALA A 365 36.31 1.38 -58.70
N GLU A 366 35.25 2.20 -58.56
CA GLU A 366 35.02 3.00 -57.36
C GLU A 366 34.54 2.13 -56.20
N LEU A 367 33.61 1.21 -56.47
CA LEU A 367 33.10 0.24 -55.50
C LEU A 367 34.24 -0.68 -54.99
N ASP A 368 35.08 -1.17 -55.89
CA ASP A 368 36.24 -2.02 -55.59
C ASP A 368 37.24 -1.30 -54.67
N ALA A 369 37.50 -0.01 -54.94
CA ALA A 369 38.41 0.79 -54.11
C ALA A 369 37.88 0.98 -52.68
N LEU A 370 36.57 1.20 -52.53
CA LEU A 370 35.92 1.31 -51.22
C LEU A 370 35.96 -0.02 -50.45
N LEU A 371 35.63 -1.11 -51.14
CA LEU A 371 35.68 -2.46 -50.60
C LEU A 371 37.10 -2.82 -50.12
N GLN A 372 38.11 -2.55 -50.95
CA GLN A 372 39.52 -2.79 -50.61
C GLN A 372 39.92 -2.01 -49.34
N GLY A 373 39.55 -0.73 -49.24
CA GLY A 373 39.86 0.09 -48.08
C GLY A 373 39.21 -0.42 -46.77
N ASP A 374 37.97 -0.89 -46.83
CA ASP A 374 37.28 -1.47 -45.68
C ASP A 374 37.85 -2.85 -45.29
N THR A 375 38.24 -3.65 -46.27
CA THR A 375 38.93 -4.93 -46.06
C THR A 375 40.32 -4.73 -45.45
N ASP A 376 41.09 -3.74 -45.89
CA ASP A 376 42.41 -3.43 -45.32
C ASP A 376 42.30 -2.96 -43.85
N ARG A 377 41.26 -2.19 -43.51
CA ARG A 377 40.95 -1.79 -42.13
C ARG A 377 40.66 -3.01 -41.25
N TYR A 378 39.75 -3.88 -41.69
CA TYR A 378 39.43 -5.12 -40.96
C TYR A 378 40.69 -5.99 -40.79
N ARG A 379 41.51 -6.06 -41.84
CA ARG A 379 42.73 -6.84 -41.84
C ARG A 379 43.74 -6.40 -40.79
N GLN A 380 43.98 -5.10 -40.71
CA GLN A 380 44.88 -4.54 -39.71
C GLN A 380 44.42 -4.87 -38.28
N ALA A 381 43.11 -4.80 -38.02
CA ALA A 381 42.55 -5.13 -36.71
C ALA A 381 42.64 -6.64 -36.40
N LEU A 382 42.41 -7.51 -37.39
CA LEU A 382 42.51 -8.96 -37.24
C LEU A 382 43.96 -9.43 -36.95
N GLU A 383 44.95 -8.83 -37.61
CA GLU A 383 46.37 -9.12 -37.33
C GLU A 383 46.73 -8.75 -35.88
N ALA A 384 46.15 -7.67 -35.34
CA ALA A 384 46.36 -7.27 -33.95
C ALA A 384 45.78 -8.27 -32.93
N THR A 385 44.79 -9.10 -33.31
CA THR A 385 44.28 -10.19 -32.44
C THR A 385 45.16 -11.45 -32.51
N GLY A 386 46.25 -11.45 -33.28
CA GLY A 386 47.08 -12.63 -33.52
C GLY A 386 46.48 -13.62 -34.53
N GLY A 387 45.46 -13.20 -35.28
CA GLY A 387 44.89 -13.95 -36.40
C GLY A 387 45.75 -13.88 -37.65
N ALA A 388 45.61 -14.84 -38.56
CA ALA A 388 46.28 -14.88 -39.86
C ALA A 388 45.27 -15.06 -41.00
N PHE A 389 45.60 -14.54 -42.18
CA PHE A 389 44.80 -14.64 -43.42
C PHE A 389 44.90 -16.04 -44.06
N GLY A 390 43.83 -16.48 -44.73
CA GLY A 390 43.84 -17.71 -45.54
C GLY A 390 43.79 -19.04 -44.77
N GLY A 391 43.23 -19.08 -43.56
CA GLY A 391 43.05 -20.30 -42.74
C GLY A 391 41.59 -20.64 -42.41
N ILE A 392 41.38 -21.73 -41.66
CA ILE A 392 40.05 -22.08 -41.11
C ILE A 392 39.67 -21.04 -40.05
N GLU A 393 38.47 -20.48 -40.15
CA GLU A 393 37.97 -19.50 -39.19
C GLU A 393 37.86 -20.12 -37.78
N PRO A 394 38.60 -19.58 -36.78
CA PRO A 394 38.77 -20.27 -35.51
C PRO A 394 37.51 -20.29 -34.63
N ILE A 395 36.66 -19.25 -34.66
CA ILE A 395 35.46 -19.18 -33.82
C ILE A 395 34.46 -20.27 -34.24
N SER A 396 34.18 -20.34 -35.54
CA SER A 396 33.27 -21.30 -36.16
C SER A 396 33.76 -22.73 -35.96
N ARG A 397 35.06 -22.96 -36.15
CA ARG A 397 35.70 -24.25 -35.88
C ARG A 397 35.52 -24.69 -34.43
N PHE A 398 35.84 -23.82 -33.47
CA PHE A 398 35.79 -24.21 -32.06
C PHE A 398 34.36 -24.25 -31.50
N HIS A 399 33.42 -23.53 -32.11
CA HIS A 399 32.01 -23.78 -31.89
C HIS A 399 31.64 -25.22 -32.26
N GLU A 400 31.97 -25.70 -33.48
CA GLU A 400 31.68 -27.07 -33.90
C GLU A 400 32.36 -28.12 -33.00
N VAL A 401 33.62 -27.88 -32.60
CA VAL A 401 34.35 -28.76 -31.66
C VAL A 401 33.64 -28.84 -30.31
N PHE A 402 33.19 -27.71 -29.77
CA PHE A 402 32.51 -27.65 -28.47
C PHE A 402 31.16 -28.37 -28.48
N GLN A 403 30.40 -28.31 -29.60
CA GLN A 403 29.15 -29.07 -29.76
C GLN A 403 29.36 -30.59 -29.81
N GLY A 404 30.60 -31.05 -30.00
CA GLY A 404 30.97 -32.46 -29.96
C GLY A 404 30.70 -33.12 -28.60
N PRO A 405 30.63 -34.47 -28.58
CA PRO A 405 30.41 -35.22 -27.34
C PRO A 405 31.58 -35.04 -26.35
N VAL A 406 31.27 -35.17 -25.06
CA VAL A 406 32.19 -35.07 -23.94
C VAL A 406 32.78 -36.45 -23.63
N ASP A 407 34.10 -36.56 -23.60
CA ASP A 407 34.81 -37.77 -23.16
C ASP A 407 35.27 -37.68 -21.69
N ALA A 408 35.85 -38.77 -21.17
CA ALA A 408 36.25 -38.85 -19.77
C ALA A 408 37.33 -37.83 -19.37
N PRO A 409 38.43 -37.62 -20.14
CA PRO A 409 39.43 -36.60 -19.80
C PRO A 409 38.86 -35.19 -19.75
N TYR A 410 38.03 -34.80 -20.72
CA TYR A 410 37.39 -33.48 -20.70
C TYR A 410 36.44 -33.33 -19.51
N ALA A 411 35.60 -34.34 -19.26
CA ALA A 411 34.65 -34.35 -18.14
C ALA A 411 35.36 -34.19 -16.78
N ALA A 412 36.40 -34.99 -16.54
CA ALA A 412 37.20 -34.95 -15.32
C ALA A 412 37.87 -33.58 -15.12
N ALA A 413 38.45 -33.03 -16.18
CA ALA A 413 39.12 -31.75 -16.15
C ALA A 413 38.17 -30.56 -15.89
N VAL A 414 36.94 -30.59 -16.43
CA VAL A 414 35.93 -29.55 -16.16
C VAL A 414 35.47 -29.55 -14.71
N VAL A 415 35.33 -30.71 -14.07
CA VAL A 415 35.01 -30.79 -12.63
C VAL A 415 36.25 -30.63 -11.72
N GLY A 416 37.43 -30.50 -12.33
CA GLY A 416 38.66 -30.15 -11.62
C GLY A 416 39.34 -31.29 -10.87
N ILE A 417 39.19 -32.55 -11.33
CA ILE A 417 39.93 -33.70 -10.78
C ILE A 417 40.61 -34.53 -11.87
N GLU A 418 41.58 -35.36 -11.49
CA GLU A 418 42.27 -36.27 -12.42
C GLU A 418 41.32 -37.33 -12.99
N THR A 419 41.53 -37.72 -14.25
CA THR A 419 40.67 -38.66 -14.99
C THR A 419 40.48 -39.98 -14.26
N ASP A 420 41.55 -40.56 -13.72
CA ASP A 420 41.48 -41.85 -13.02
C ASP A 420 40.62 -41.75 -11.74
N THR A 421 40.75 -40.65 -10.99
CA THR A 421 39.92 -40.37 -9.80
C THR A 421 38.46 -40.15 -10.17
N PHE A 422 38.19 -39.46 -11.28
CA PHE A 422 36.81 -39.26 -11.76
C PHE A 422 36.14 -40.57 -12.16
N LEU A 423 36.84 -41.43 -12.89
CA LEU A 423 36.34 -42.75 -13.28
C LEU A 423 36.13 -43.67 -12.07
N GLU A 424 37.02 -43.61 -11.08
CA GLU A 424 36.84 -44.30 -9.80
C GLU A 424 35.56 -43.83 -9.08
N LYS A 425 35.35 -42.51 -8.96
CA LYS A 425 34.12 -41.95 -8.38
C LYS A 425 32.86 -42.37 -9.14
N ILE A 426 32.89 -42.44 -10.46
CA ILE A 426 31.76 -42.94 -11.27
C ILE A 426 31.46 -44.42 -10.93
N ARG A 427 32.49 -45.26 -10.76
CA ARG A 427 32.31 -46.68 -10.40
C ARG A 427 31.73 -46.87 -9.00
N GLU A 428 32.03 -45.97 -8.07
CA GLU A 428 31.62 -46.07 -6.67
C GLU A 428 30.28 -45.38 -6.37
N ASN A 429 29.89 -44.38 -7.16
CA ASN A 429 28.70 -43.57 -6.90
C ASN A 429 27.51 -43.93 -7.81
N ILE A 430 26.49 -44.56 -7.23
CA ILE A 430 25.24 -44.94 -7.91
C ILE A 430 24.52 -43.72 -8.52
N GLY A 431 24.61 -42.54 -7.89
CA GLY A 431 24.05 -41.30 -8.40
C GLY A 431 24.65 -40.91 -9.75
N LEU A 432 25.99 -40.93 -9.88
CA LEU A 432 26.70 -40.69 -11.14
C LEU A 432 26.35 -41.75 -12.21
N GLN A 433 26.16 -43.00 -11.79
CA GLN A 433 25.75 -44.06 -12.71
C GLN A 433 24.33 -43.85 -13.26
N ASN A 434 23.40 -43.41 -12.42
CA ASN A 434 21.99 -43.20 -12.78
C ASN A 434 21.80 -42.07 -13.81
N ILE A 435 22.67 -41.06 -13.80
CA ILE A 435 22.69 -39.98 -14.81
C ILE A 435 23.51 -40.35 -16.05
N GLY A 436 23.93 -41.62 -16.17
CA GLY A 436 24.52 -42.18 -17.39
C GLY A 436 26.03 -42.00 -17.53
N LEU A 437 26.76 -41.54 -16.50
CA LEU A 437 28.21 -41.30 -16.61
C LEU A 437 29.03 -42.59 -16.73
N LEU A 438 28.45 -43.76 -16.42
CA LEU A 438 29.15 -45.04 -16.61
C LEU A 438 29.59 -45.26 -18.06
N VAL A 439 28.94 -44.60 -19.03
CA VAL A 439 29.38 -44.63 -20.44
C VAL A 439 30.82 -44.14 -20.60
N LEU A 440 31.28 -43.19 -19.77
CA LEU A 440 32.62 -42.60 -19.83
C LEU A 440 33.74 -43.56 -19.36
N ASP A 441 33.41 -44.60 -18.57
CA ASP A 441 34.36 -45.64 -18.15
C ASP A 441 34.54 -46.76 -19.20
N THR A 442 33.89 -46.64 -20.37
CA THR A 442 34.03 -47.60 -21.47
C THR A 442 35.09 -47.15 -22.49
N PRO A 443 35.77 -48.08 -23.19
CA PRO A 443 36.70 -47.72 -24.26
C PRO A 443 35.98 -46.94 -25.38
N ASN A 444 36.44 -45.70 -25.63
CA ASN A 444 35.80 -44.72 -26.54
C ASN A 444 34.42 -44.21 -26.08
N GLY A 445 34.11 -44.36 -24.79
CA GLY A 445 32.90 -43.83 -24.18
C GLY A 445 32.82 -42.31 -24.24
N SER A 446 31.66 -41.79 -24.65
CA SER A 446 31.40 -40.35 -24.65
C SER A 446 29.92 -40.05 -24.41
N MET A 447 29.64 -38.86 -23.89
CA MET A 447 28.31 -38.36 -23.59
C MET A 447 27.96 -37.19 -24.52
N LYS A 448 26.69 -37.05 -24.91
CA LYS A 448 26.25 -35.86 -25.66
C LYS A 448 26.40 -34.59 -24.80
N ARG A 449 26.81 -33.48 -25.43
CA ARG A 449 27.13 -32.20 -24.75
C ARG A 449 25.94 -31.62 -23.99
N ASP A 450 24.75 -31.71 -24.56
CA ASP A 450 23.49 -31.27 -23.96
C ASP A 450 23.16 -32.08 -22.70
N ALA A 451 23.32 -33.41 -22.74
CA ALA A 451 23.16 -34.28 -21.58
C ALA A 451 24.19 -33.96 -20.48
N TRP A 452 25.46 -33.75 -20.85
CA TRP A 452 26.50 -33.32 -19.89
C TRP A 452 26.15 -32.00 -19.21
N THR A 453 25.78 -31.00 -20.01
CA THR A 453 25.52 -29.63 -19.53
C THR A 453 24.26 -29.57 -18.66
N SER A 454 23.21 -30.30 -19.04
CA SER A 454 21.94 -30.33 -18.28
C SER A 454 22.09 -31.02 -16.93
N ASN A 455 22.95 -32.06 -16.84
CA ASN A 455 23.19 -32.80 -15.60
C ASN A 455 24.40 -32.26 -14.81
N PHE A 456 25.07 -31.18 -15.25
CA PHE A 456 26.35 -30.74 -14.67
C PHE A 456 26.26 -30.48 -13.17
N ARG A 457 25.14 -29.89 -12.70
CA ARG A 457 24.89 -29.66 -11.28
C ARG A 457 24.75 -30.96 -10.48
N ASP A 458 24.02 -31.94 -11.02
CA ASP A 458 23.82 -33.24 -10.39
C ASP A 458 25.13 -34.06 -10.34
N ILE A 459 25.98 -33.90 -11.37
CA ILE A 459 27.33 -34.47 -11.40
C ILE A 459 28.16 -33.89 -10.24
N LEU A 460 28.17 -32.57 -10.07
CA LEU A 460 28.91 -31.93 -8.97
C LEU A 460 28.37 -32.38 -7.60
N PHE A 461 27.04 -32.45 -7.44
CA PHE A 461 26.41 -32.92 -6.22
C PHE A 461 26.83 -34.36 -5.88
N ALA A 462 26.79 -35.26 -6.86
CA ALA A 462 27.16 -36.66 -6.67
C ALA A 462 28.67 -36.88 -6.52
N LEU A 463 29.52 -35.91 -6.89
CA LEU A 463 30.97 -35.93 -6.60
C LEU A 463 31.34 -35.46 -5.18
N ASP A 464 30.33 -35.19 -4.33
CA ASP A 464 30.42 -34.64 -2.96
C ASP A 464 30.81 -33.13 -2.88
N PHE A 465 30.44 -32.32 -3.88
CA PHE A 465 30.49 -30.85 -3.78
C PHE A 465 29.16 -30.28 -3.24
N PRO A 466 29.11 -29.50 -2.13
CA PRO A 466 27.86 -28.96 -1.59
C PRO A 466 27.48 -27.58 -2.18
N GLN A 467 26.22 -27.16 -1.94
CA GLN A 467 25.35 -26.37 -2.85
C GLN A 467 25.58 -24.85 -2.98
N LEU A 468 25.05 -24.29 -4.08
CA LEU A 468 24.47 -22.93 -4.18
C LEU A 468 23.03 -23.01 -4.71
N VAL A 469 22.26 -21.98 -4.37
CA VAL A 469 20.85 -21.66 -4.69
C VAL A 469 20.48 -22.01 -6.14
N ASP A 470 19.25 -22.49 -6.33
CA ASP A 470 18.75 -23.09 -7.56
C ASP A 470 18.94 -22.21 -8.82
N LYS A 471 19.67 -22.77 -9.81
CA LYS A 471 19.60 -22.37 -11.22
C LYS A 471 18.54 -23.27 -11.87
N PRO A 472 17.52 -22.71 -12.56
CA PRO A 472 16.54 -23.53 -13.26
C PRO A 472 17.21 -24.28 -14.44
N PRO A 473 16.76 -25.50 -14.76
CA PRO A 473 17.31 -26.27 -15.86
C PRO A 473 17.04 -25.57 -17.21
N VAL A 474 18.07 -25.46 -18.03
CA VAL A 474 17.88 -25.28 -19.48
C VAL A 474 17.25 -26.59 -19.98
N THR A 475 15.94 -26.58 -20.18
CA THR A 475 15.23 -27.74 -20.74
C THR A 475 15.40 -27.74 -22.26
N PRO A 476 15.86 -28.83 -22.89
CA PRO A 476 15.74 -28.98 -24.33
C PRO A 476 14.25 -28.90 -24.72
N GLN A 477 13.95 -28.24 -25.84
CA GLN A 477 12.60 -28.24 -26.38
C GLN A 477 12.09 -29.69 -26.50
N PRO A 478 10.93 -30.04 -25.91
CA PRO A 478 10.41 -31.40 -26.02
C PRO A 478 9.98 -31.69 -27.47
N ASP A 479 10.34 -32.88 -27.95
CA ASP A 479 9.98 -33.39 -29.28
C ASP A 479 8.49 -33.15 -29.59
N ARG A 480 8.25 -32.28 -30.57
CA ARG A 480 6.91 -31.84 -30.97
C ARG A 480 6.30 -32.83 -31.96
N LEU A 481 5.75 -33.93 -31.45
CA LEU A 481 4.88 -34.80 -32.25
C LEU A 481 3.41 -34.36 -32.11
N PRO A 482 2.71 -34.04 -33.23
CA PRO A 482 1.27 -33.74 -33.21
C PRO A 482 0.47 -34.91 -32.62
N GLY A 483 -0.37 -34.63 -31.62
CA GLY A 483 -1.25 -35.61 -30.97
C GLY A 483 -0.79 -36.10 -29.58
N THR A 484 0.38 -35.68 -29.10
CA THR A 484 0.86 -36.00 -27.74
C THR A 484 -0.03 -35.37 -26.67
N LEU A 485 -0.38 -36.15 -25.64
CA LEU A 485 -1.16 -35.69 -24.50
C LEU A 485 -0.29 -34.89 -23.52
N VAL A 486 -0.84 -33.80 -23.00
CA VAL A 486 -0.21 -32.95 -21.99
C VAL A 486 -0.68 -33.38 -20.61
N HIS A 487 0.27 -33.66 -19.73
CA HIS A 487 -0.02 -33.94 -18.33
C HIS A 487 -0.20 -32.63 -17.55
N VAL A 488 -1.40 -32.40 -17.05
CA VAL A 488 -1.73 -31.29 -16.12
C VAL A 488 -2.20 -31.92 -14.79
N PRO A 489 -1.33 -32.04 -13.78
CA PRO A 489 -1.63 -32.73 -12.52
C PRO A 489 -2.61 -31.95 -11.62
N ASP A 490 -2.54 -30.62 -11.61
CA ASP A 490 -3.48 -29.79 -10.86
C ASP A 490 -4.88 -29.84 -11.50
N SER A 491 -5.85 -30.36 -10.77
CA SER A 491 -7.21 -30.54 -11.28
C SER A 491 -7.92 -29.22 -11.60
N ASN A 492 -7.63 -28.15 -10.85
CA ASN A 492 -8.23 -26.84 -11.04
C ASN A 492 -7.64 -26.15 -12.27
N LEU A 493 -6.32 -26.25 -12.45
CA LEU A 493 -5.63 -25.77 -13.66
C LEU A 493 -6.10 -26.55 -14.89
N ARG A 494 -6.16 -27.87 -14.81
CA ARG A 494 -6.64 -28.72 -15.91
C ARG A 494 -8.08 -28.40 -16.30
N ALA A 495 -8.97 -28.23 -15.32
CA ALA A 495 -10.36 -27.87 -15.56
C ALA A 495 -10.47 -26.50 -16.24
N ALA A 496 -9.66 -25.53 -15.82
CA ALA A 496 -9.66 -24.20 -16.41
C ALA A 496 -9.07 -24.16 -17.82
N ILE A 497 -8.00 -24.91 -18.08
CA ILE A 497 -7.47 -25.06 -19.45
C ILE A 497 -8.51 -25.73 -20.35
N ALA A 498 -9.18 -26.79 -19.86
CA ALA A 498 -10.23 -27.46 -20.61
C ALA A 498 -11.40 -26.51 -20.92
N GLU A 499 -11.81 -25.68 -19.95
CA GLU A 499 -12.83 -24.65 -20.11
C GLU A 499 -12.44 -23.63 -21.20
N GLU A 500 -11.22 -23.09 -21.16
CA GLU A 500 -10.70 -22.14 -22.15
C GLU A 500 -10.65 -22.77 -23.56
N LEU A 501 -10.38 -24.07 -23.66
CA LEU A 501 -10.38 -24.82 -24.91
C LEU A 501 -11.78 -25.28 -25.37
N GLY A 502 -12.84 -24.94 -24.63
CA GLY A 502 -14.23 -25.36 -24.92
C GLY A 502 -14.50 -26.85 -24.72
N LYS A 503 -13.77 -27.49 -23.79
CA LYS A 503 -13.81 -28.93 -23.50
C LYS A 503 -14.38 -29.19 -22.10
N SER A 504 -14.86 -30.41 -21.87
CA SER A 504 -15.29 -30.83 -20.54
C SER A 504 -14.10 -30.87 -19.56
N PRO A 505 -14.28 -30.60 -18.25
CA PRO A 505 -13.19 -30.46 -17.28
C PRO A 505 -12.19 -31.64 -17.15
N ASN A 506 -12.61 -32.84 -17.55
CA ASN A 506 -11.79 -34.07 -17.51
C ASN A 506 -11.33 -34.53 -18.90
N ALA A 507 -11.56 -33.74 -19.96
CA ALA A 507 -11.12 -34.09 -21.29
C ALA A 507 -9.59 -34.12 -21.35
N LEU A 508 -9.05 -35.06 -22.13
CA LEU A 508 -7.64 -35.13 -22.43
C LEU A 508 -7.22 -33.89 -23.25
N ILE A 509 -6.11 -33.26 -22.88
CA ILE A 509 -5.56 -32.07 -23.54
C ILE A 509 -4.31 -32.49 -24.32
N THR A 510 -4.19 -32.05 -25.56
CA THR A 510 -3.02 -32.31 -26.41
C THR A 510 -2.08 -31.10 -26.48
N VAL A 511 -0.83 -31.32 -26.89
CA VAL A 511 0.15 -30.22 -27.10
C VAL A 511 -0.38 -29.19 -28.09
N GLN A 512 -0.96 -29.63 -29.20
CA GLN A 512 -1.52 -28.74 -30.23
C GLN A 512 -2.69 -27.90 -29.69
N GLU A 513 -3.46 -28.41 -28.74
CA GLU A 513 -4.51 -27.63 -28.09
C GLU A 513 -3.94 -26.61 -27.11
N MET A 514 -2.87 -26.96 -26.37
CA MET A 514 -2.16 -25.99 -25.51
C MET A 514 -1.61 -24.81 -26.31
N GLU A 515 -1.11 -25.06 -27.52
CA GLU A 515 -0.61 -24.00 -28.42
C GLU A 515 -1.71 -23.02 -28.87
N ARG A 516 -3.01 -23.30 -28.64
CA ARG A 516 -4.11 -22.38 -28.98
C ARG A 516 -4.38 -21.34 -27.89
N LEU A 517 -3.80 -21.52 -26.71
CA LEU A 517 -3.97 -20.59 -25.59
C LEU A 517 -3.13 -19.34 -25.82
N GLU A 518 -3.79 -18.19 -25.93
CA GLU A 518 -3.15 -16.86 -26.02
C GLU A 518 -3.31 -16.06 -24.72
N GLU A 519 -4.40 -16.30 -23.98
CA GLU A 519 -4.67 -15.73 -22.66
C GLU A 519 -5.25 -16.82 -21.76
N LEU A 520 -4.91 -16.79 -20.47
CA LEU A 520 -5.50 -17.69 -19.48
C LEU A 520 -5.76 -16.96 -18.16
N ASN A 521 -7.01 -17.01 -17.71
CA ASN A 521 -7.48 -16.34 -16.50
C ASN A 521 -8.04 -17.35 -15.49
N VAL A 522 -7.31 -17.55 -14.37
CA VAL A 522 -7.65 -18.55 -13.34
C VAL A 522 -7.45 -18.01 -11.92
N ARG A 523 -7.91 -16.78 -11.73
CA ARG A 523 -7.88 -16.06 -10.46
C ARG A 523 -8.70 -16.80 -9.40
N ASN A 524 -8.20 -16.87 -8.17
CA ASN A 524 -8.92 -17.44 -7.01
C ASN A 524 -9.43 -18.89 -7.21
N LYS A 525 -8.74 -19.71 -8.01
CA LYS A 525 -9.14 -21.11 -8.30
C LYS A 525 -8.44 -22.15 -7.41
N GLY A 526 -7.58 -21.72 -6.48
CA GLY A 526 -6.85 -22.61 -5.58
C GLY A 526 -5.80 -23.48 -6.28
N ILE A 527 -5.21 -22.98 -7.37
CA ILE A 527 -4.17 -23.65 -8.15
C ILE A 527 -2.86 -23.63 -7.38
N GLN A 528 -2.11 -24.74 -7.42
CA GLN A 528 -0.81 -24.88 -6.76
C GLN A 528 0.30 -25.28 -7.73
N ASP A 529 0.01 -26.12 -8.72
CA ASP A 529 1.00 -26.69 -9.65
C ASP A 529 0.72 -26.25 -11.09
N LEU A 530 1.72 -25.64 -11.73
CA LEU A 530 1.67 -25.09 -13.08
C LEU A 530 2.09 -26.09 -14.17
N THR A 531 2.45 -27.32 -13.79
CA THR A 531 2.88 -28.37 -14.72
C THR A 531 1.87 -28.56 -15.84
N GLY A 532 2.37 -28.58 -17.07
CA GLY A 532 1.60 -28.65 -18.30
C GLY A 532 1.54 -27.32 -19.05
N LEU A 533 1.67 -26.17 -18.37
CA LEU A 533 1.66 -24.86 -19.03
C LEU A 533 2.87 -24.61 -19.92
N GLN A 534 4.00 -25.31 -19.74
CA GLN A 534 5.18 -25.18 -20.61
C GLN A 534 4.89 -25.48 -22.09
N PHE A 535 3.77 -26.15 -22.38
CA PHE A 535 3.31 -26.45 -23.74
C PHE A 535 2.44 -25.34 -24.36
N ALA A 536 1.97 -24.37 -23.58
CA ALA A 536 1.15 -23.24 -24.04
C ALA A 536 2.03 -22.12 -24.64
N THR A 537 2.80 -22.44 -25.66
CA THR A 537 3.89 -21.57 -26.17
C THR A 537 3.43 -20.25 -26.80
N ASN A 538 2.15 -20.13 -27.17
CA ASN A 538 1.55 -18.90 -27.72
C ASN A 538 0.92 -17.98 -26.66
N LEU A 539 0.99 -18.38 -25.38
CA LEU A 539 0.41 -17.63 -24.28
C LEU A 539 1.09 -16.26 -24.12
N ARG A 540 0.28 -15.21 -24.05
CA ARG A 540 0.68 -13.80 -23.93
C ARG A 540 0.28 -13.20 -22.59
N TRP A 541 -0.88 -13.58 -22.06
CA TRP A 541 -1.42 -13.00 -20.83
C TRP A 541 -1.82 -14.08 -19.83
N LEU A 542 -1.34 -13.94 -18.59
CA LEU A 542 -1.56 -14.93 -17.54
C LEU A 542 -2.00 -14.30 -16.22
N TYR A 543 -3.24 -14.60 -15.80
CA TYR A 543 -3.85 -14.03 -14.59
C TYR A 543 -4.09 -15.09 -13.53
N PHE A 544 -3.15 -15.24 -12.59
CA PHE A 544 -3.16 -16.29 -11.57
C PHE A 544 -3.25 -15.78 -10.12
N HIS A 545 -3.69 -14.53 -9.92
CA HIS A 545 -3.72 -13.97 -8.58
C HIS A 545 -4.73 -14.66 -7.64
N GLY A 546 -4.37 -14.70 -6.35
CA GLY A 546 -5.18 -15.33 -5.30
C GLY A 546 -5.16 -16.86 -5.34
N ASN A 547 -4.03 -17.47 -5.71
CA ASN A 547 -3.83 -18.91 -5.75
C ASN A 547 -2.78 -19.35 -4.70
N LYS A 548 -2.26 -20.57 -4.83
CA LYS A 548 -1.25 -21.16 -3.92
C LYS A 548 0.02 -21.54 -4.67
N ILE A 549 0.36 -20.79 -5.71
CA ILE A 549 1.50 -21.06 -6.59
C ILE A 549 2.79 -20.64 -5.88
N SER A 550 3.77 -21.55 -5.82
CA SER A 550 5.11 -21.25 -5.31
C SER A 550 6.21 -21.50 -6.34
N ASP A 551 5.97 -22.39 -7.32
CA ASP A 551 6.94 -22.76 -8.36
C ASP A 551 6.52 -22.19 -9.72
N LEU A 552 7.41 -21.39 -10.33
CA LEU A 552 7.23 -20.79 -11.65
C LEU A 552 8.00 -21.51 -12.75
N SER A 553 8.71 -22.60 -12.44
CA SER A 553 9.52 -23.35 -13.41
C SER A 553 8.78 -23.74 -14.69
N PRO A 554 7.47 -24.09 -14.69
CA PRO A 554 6.75 -24.42 -15.92
C PRO A 554 6.55 -23.23 -16.86
N LEU A 555 6.80 -22.00 -16.41
CA LEU A 555 6.68 -20.79 -17.23
C LEU A 555 7.97 -20.41 -17.97
N ALA A 556 9.11 -21.01 -17.59
CA ALA A 556 10.44 -20.57 -18.05
C ALA A 556 10.61 -20.57 -19.58
N SER A 557 9.91 -21.45 -20.29
CA SER A 557 9.97 -21.58 -21.75
C SER A 557 8.94 -20.73 -22.50
N LEU A 558 8.05 -20.03 -21.80
CA LEU A 558 6.97 -19.24 -22.39
C LEU A 558 7.46 -17.86 -22.82
N ILE A 559 8.50 -17.84 -23.64
CA ILE A 559 9.19 -16.61 -24.10
C ILE A 559 8.27 -15.62 -24.82
N GLY A 560 7.08 -16.06 -25.25
CA GLY A 560 6.06 -15.23 -25.85
C GLY A 560 5.24 -14.39 -24.86
N LEU A 561 5.34 -14.65 -23.55
CA LEU A 561 4.53 -14.02 -22.52
C LEU A 561 4.81 -12.52 -22.44
N ARG A 562 3.73 -11.73 -22.33
CA ARG A 562 3.74 -10.27 -22.23
C ARG A 562 3.28 -9.79 -20.86
N GLY A 563 2.19 -10.36 -20.33
CA GLY A 563 1.65 -10.00 -19.03
C GLY A 563 1.58 -11.18 -18.07
N LEU A 564 2.14 -11.00 -16.86
CA LEU A 564 2.13 -12.00 -15.79
C LEU A 564 1.67 -11.37 -14.47
N PHE A 565 0.51 -11.82 -13.98
CA PHE A 565 -0.11 -11.31 -12.75
C PHE A 565 -0.14 -12.39 -11.67
N LEU A 566 0.81 -12.29 -10.73
CA LEU A 566 1.07 -13.30 -9.69
C LEU A 566 0.61 -12.89 -8.29
N HIS A 567 0.03 -11.70 -8.14
CA HIS A 567 -0.25 -11.16 -6.81
C HIS A 567 -1.08 -12.07 -5.90
N ASN A 568 -0.83 -12.02 -4.60
CA ASN A 568 -1.42 -12.95 -3.61
C ASN A 568 -1.10 -14.43 -3.90
N ASN A 569 0.18 -14.76 -4.06
CA ASN A 569 0.68 -16.14 -4.14
C ASN A 569 1.97 -16.28 -3.31
N PRO A 570 2.27 -17.47 -2.75
CA PRO A 570 3.49 -17.73 -1.98
C PRO A 570 4.75 -17.92 -2.87
N VAL A 571 4.90 -17.10 -3.92
CA VAL A 571 6.08 -17.11 -4.79
C VAL A 571 7.23 -16.40 -4.09
N SER A 572 8.37 -17.05 -3.95
CA SER A 572 9.62 -16.42 -3.48
C SER A 572 10.71 -16.38 -4.55
N ASP A 573 10.73 -17.36 -5.45
CA ASP A 573 11.71 -17.46 -6.54
C ASP A 573 11.09 -17.03 -7.88
N ILE A 574 11.64 -15.97 -8.46
CA ILE A 574 11.30 -15.47 -9.80
C ILE A 574 12.41 -15.72 -10.83
N SER A 575 13.43 -16.52 -10.50
CA SER A 575 14.48 -16.92 -11.43
C SER A 575 13.97 -17.54 -12.74
N PRO A 576 12.84 -18.30 -12.78
CA PRO A 576 12.29 -18.82 -14.03
C PRO A 576 11.85 -17.72 -15.02
N LEU A 577 11.62 -16.49 -14.54
CA LEU A 577 11.17 -15.39 -15.39
C LEU A 577 12.32 -14.74 -16.18
N ARG A 578 13.59 -14.98 -15.82
CA ARG A 578 14.77 -14.28 -16.37
C ARG A 578 14.83 -14.29 -17.91
N GLY A 579 14.37 -15.36 -18.56
CA GLY A 579 14.37 -15.54 -20.01
C GLY A 579 13.16 -14.94 -20.74
N LEU A 580 12.14 -14.46 -20.02
CA LEU A 580 10.88 -13.97 -20.59
C LEU A 580 11.00 -12.52 -21.06
N LYS A 581 11.97 -12.24 -21.95
CA LYS A 581 12.35 -10.89 -22.39
C LYS A 581 11.20 -10.11 -23.06
N ASN A 582 10.11 -10.76 -23.46
CA ASN A 582 8.91 -10.11 -24.02
C ASN A 582 7.91 -9.62 -22.98
N LEU A 583 8.15 -9.86 -21.68
CA LEU A 583 7.30 -9.34 -20.62
C LEU A 583 7.29 -7.82 -20.65
N ASP A 584 6.09 -7.26 -20.78
CA ASP A 584 5.82 -5.82 -20.67
C ASP A 584 5.04 -5.49 -19.38
N HIS A 585 4.34 -6.45 -18.77
CA HIS A 585 3.63 -6.30 -17.48
C HIS A 585 4.01 -7.42 -16.50
N LEU A 586 4.51 -7.05 -15.33
CA LEU A 586 4.81 -7.97 -14.23
C LEU A 586 4.26 -7.44 -12.91
N VAL A 587 3.35 -8.19 -12.29
CA VAL A 587 2.73 -7.81 -11.00
C VAL A 587 2.98 -8.89 -9.96
N LEU A 588 3.81 -8.57 -8.97
CA LEU A 588 4.30 -9.46 -7.90
C LEU A 588 3.73 -9.10 -6.52
N ASN A 589 2.69 -8.26 -6.45
CA ASN A 589 2.21 -7.73 -5.18
C ASN A 589 1.82 -8.84 -4.17
N ASN A 590 2.12 -8.66 -2.88
CA ASN A 590 1.83 -9.63 -1.82
C ASN A 590 2.36 -11.04 -2.16
N THR A 591 3.66 -11.09 -2.42
CA THR A 591 4.44 -12.32 -2.63
C THR A 591 5.64 -12.34 -1.69
N LEU A 592 6.38 -13.45 -1.67
CA LEU A 592 7.56 -13.64 -0.80
C LEU A 592 8.87 -13.33 -1.54
N VAL A 593 8.81 -12.57 -2.64
CA VAL A 593 9.98 -12.22 -3.45
C VAL A 593 10.86 -11.25 -2.69
N SER A 594 12.14 -11.59 -2.54
CA SER A 594 13.17 -10.74 -1.93
C SER A 594 14.31 -10.39 -2.88
N ASP A 595 14.47 -11.13 -3.99
CA ASP A 595 15.52 -10.91 -5.00
C ASP A 595 14.90 -10.48 -6.34
N LEU A 596 15.24 -9.27 -6.79
CA LEU A 596 14.84 -8.72 -8.09
C LEU A 596 15.89 -8.92 -9.19
N SER A 597 16.99 -9.65 -8.94
CA SER A 597 18.01 -9.91 -9.95
C SER A 597 17.46 -10.45 -11.29
N PRO A 598 16.40 -11.28 -11.33
CA PRO A 598 15.83 -11.76 -12.59
C PRO A 598 15.08 -10.67 -13.38
N VAL A 599 14.65 -9.58 -12.73
CA VAL A 599 13.90 -8.49 -13.37
C VAL A 599 14.82 -7.64 -14.26
N ARG A 600 16.11 -7.59 -13.96
CA ARG A 600 17.10 -6.78 -14.70
C ARG A 600 17.18 -7.14 -16.19
N SER A 601 16.89 -8.38 -16.58
CA SER A 601 16.89 -8.83 -17.97
C SER A 601 15.58 -8.53 -18.72
N LEU A 602 14.51 -8.13 -18.01
CA LEU A 602 13.17 -7.89 -18.55
C LEU A 602 13.04 -6.46 -19.08
N THR A 603 13.91 -6.11 -20.03
CA THR A 603 14.08 -4.73 -20.54
C THR A 603 12.88 -4.16 -21.29
N ASN A 604 11.90 -5.01 -21.66
CA ASN A 604 10.63 -4.57 -22.27
C ASN A 604 9.54 -4.22 -21.26
N LEU A 605 9.81 -4.34 -19.94
CA LEU A 605 8.83 -4.00 -18.92
C LEU A 605 8.37 -2.54 -19.03
N THR A 606 7.06 -2.37 -19.13
CA THR A 606 6.35 -1.09 -19.06
C THR A 606 5.65 -0.92 -17.72
N ARG A 607 5.22 -2.01 -17.07
CA ARG A 607 4.61 -1.98 -15.73
C ARG A 607 5.20 -3.00 -14.78
N LEU A 608 5.59 -2.54 -13.60
CA LEU A 608 6.14 -3.37 -12.53
C LEU A 608 5.41 -3.09 -11.20
N GLY A 609 4.75 -4.10 -10.65
CA GLY A 609 4.11 -4.04 -9.33
C GLY A 609 4.87 -4.89 -8.31
N LEU A 610 5.24 -4.27 -7.19
CA LEU A 610 6.09 -4.81 -6.12
C LEU A 610 5.50 -4.51 -4.73
N ASP A 611 4.19 -4.27 -4.63
CA ASP A 611 3.56 -3.90 -3.37
C ASP A 611 3.60 -5.06 -2.37
N ASP A 612 4.00 -4.82 -1.12
CA ASP A 612 4.05 -5.79 -0.02
C ASP A 612 4.88 -7.05 -0.37
N ILE A 613 6.11 -6.83 -0.85
CA ILE A 613 7.12 -7.88 -1.05
C ILE A 613 8.29 -7.73 -0.06
N LEU A 614 9.27 -8.63 -0.10
CA LEU A 614 10.40 -8.64 0.85
C LEU A 614 11.65 -7.91 0.35
N VAL A 615 11.53 -7.15 -0.74
CA VAL A 615 12.64 -6.42 -1.39
C VAL A 615 12.93 -5.13 -0.63
N THR A 616 14.22 -4.84 -0.45
CA THR A 616 14.69 -3.61 0.19
C THR A 616 15.56 -2.74 -0.72
N ASP A 617 15.96 -3.25 -1.88
CA ASP A 617 16.88 -2.59 -2.82
C ASP A 617 16.30 -2.61 -4.25
N LEU A 618 16.21 -1.44 -4.87
CA LEU A 618 15.72 -1.24 -6.23
C LEU A 618 16.83 -1.17 -7.28
N SER A 619 18.09 -1.42 -6.92
CA SER A 619 19.24 -1.35 -7.84
C SER A 619 19.05 -2.18 -9.12
N GLN A 620 18.34 -3.31 -9.03
CA GLN A 620 18.07 -4.20 -10.17
C GLN A 620 17.02 -3.67 -11.15
N VAL A 621 16.26 -2.63 -10.77
CA VAL A 621 15.30 -1.93 -11.62
C VAL A 621 16.00 -0.84 -12.45
N ALA A 622 17.23 -0.46 -12.09
CA ALA A 622 18.01 0.52 -12.83
C ALA A 622 18.18 0.09 -14.30
N GLY A 623 17.87 0.99 -15.23
CA GLY A 623 18.04 0.75 -16.67
C GLY A 623 16.86 0.07 -17.36
N LEU A 624 15.74 -0.21 -16.68
CA LEU A 624 14.47 -0.60 -17.31
C LEU A 624 13.81 0.60 -17.99
N ILE A 625 14.49 1.19 -18.99
CA ILE A 625 14.15 2.50 -19.57
C ILE A 625 12.75 2.57 -20.21
N ASN A 626 12.13 1.42 -20.50
CA ASN A 626 10.77 1.33 -21.05
C ASN A 626 9.68 1.37 -19.98
N LEU A 627 10.06 1.41 -18.69
CA LEU A 627 9.10 1.40 -17.60
C LEU A 627 8.28 2.70 -17.58
N GLU A 628 6.97 2.55 -17.67
CA GLU A 628 5.96 3.61 -17.62
C GLU A 628 5.33 3.69 -16.23
N TRP A 629 5.24 2.56 -15.52
CA TRP A 629 4.62 2.49 -14.20
C TRP A 629 5.41 1.59 -13.25
N ILE A 630 5.68 2.10 -12.05
CA ILE A 630 6.20 1.30 -10.94
C ILE A 630 5.42 1.55 -9.66
N ALA A 631 5.04 0.47 -8.97
CA ALA A 631 4.43 0.53 -7.64
C ALA A 631 5.19 -0.38 -6.68
N PHE A 632 5.55 0.14 -5.51
CA PHE A 632 6.18 -0.60 -4.42
C PHE A 632 5.73 0.00 -3.08
N SER A 633 4.75 -0.60 -2.43
CA SER A 633 4.48 -0.38 -1.01
C SER A 633 5.19 -1.39 -0.11
N ASP A 634 5.54 -0.98 1.10
CA ASP A 634 6.01 -1.91 2.14
C ASP A 634 5.42 -1.49 3.49
N VAL A 635 4.67 -2.39 4.14
CA VAL A 635 4.12 -2.16 5.47
C VAL A 635 5.21 -2.00 6.53
N GLU A 636 6.39 -2.62 6.33
CA GLU A 636 7.53 -2.49 7.23
C GLU A 636 8.45 -1.31 6.88
N GLY A 637 8.20 -0.62 5.76
CA GLY A 637 8.87 0.62 5.35
C GLY A 637 10.38 0.50 5.12
N LYS A 638 10.83 -0.42 4.27
CA LYS A 638 12.27 -0.70 4.09
C LYS A 638 12.93 0.04 2.94
N ILE A 639 12.20 0.51 1.93
CA ILE A 639 12.80 1.17 0.76
C ILE A 639 12.86 2.68 0.99
N SER A 640 14.06 3.24 1.09
CA SER A 640 14.28 4.69 1.21
C SER A 640 14.97 5.31 -0.01
N ASP A 641 15.77 4.52 -0.73
CA ASP A 641 16.55 4.98 -1.88
C ASP A 641 15.83 4.70 -3.21
N ILE A 642 15.43 5.77 -3.89
CA ILE A 642 14.83 5.73 -5.24
C ILE A 642 15.80 6.22 -6.34
N SER A 643 17.09 6.38 -6.03
CA SER A 643 18.11 6.73 -7.02
C SER A 643 18.17 5.80 -8.24
N PRO A 644 17.86 4.47 -8.14
CA PRO A 644 17.78 3.60 -9.32
C PRO A 644 16.74 4.05 -10.36
N LEU A 645 15.75 4.87 -9.98
CA LEU A 645 14.69 5.32 -10.88
C LEU A 645 15.09 6.52 -11.75
N ALA A 646 16.21 7.20 -11.45
CA ALA A 646 16.59 8.47 -12.09
C ALA A 646 16.73 8.40 -13.63
N GLY A 647 17.06 7.22 -14.16
CA GLY A 647 17.24 6.98 -15.60
C GLY A 647 15.99 6.48 -16.34
N LEU A 648 14.87 6.27 -15.64
CA LEU A 648 13.66 5.67 -16.22
C LEU A 648 12.78 6.72 -16.90
N ILE A 649 13.34 7.36 -17.93
CA ILE A 649 12.80 8.56 -18.58
C ILE A 649 11.40 8.41 -19.19
N ASN A 650 10.90 7.18 -19.33
CA ASN A 650 9.55 6.89 -19.81
C ASN A 650 8.50 6.76 -18.69
N LEU A 651 8.88 6.88 -17.41
CA LEU A 651 7.95 6.78 -16.30
C LEU A 651 6.85 7.85 -16.38
N GLU A 652 5.61 7.37 -16.35
CA GLU A 652 4.37 8.15 -16.28
C GLU A 652 3.78 8.11 -14.87
N GLY A 653 4.04 7.06 -14.10
CA GLY A 653 3.54 6.94 -12.73
C GLY A 653 4.44 6.17 -11.76
N ILE A 654 4.48 6.67 -10.52
CA ILE A 654 5.15 6.04 -9.38
C ILE A 654 4.21 5.98 -8.17
N GLY A 655 4.18 4.84 -7.48
CA GLY A 655 3.48 4.66 -6.20
C GLY A 655 4.36 3.98 -5.15
N THR A 656 4.51 4.58 -3.98
CA THR A 656 5.50 4.16 -2.98
C THR A 656 4.96 4.10 -1.54
N TRP A 657 3.66 3.89 -1.37
CA TRP A 657 2.99 4.03 -0.06
C TRP A 657 3.69 3.23 1.06
N GLY A 658 3.91 3.84 2.23
CA GLY A 658 4.50 3.18 3.40
C GLY A 658 6.03 3.11 3.41
N ASN A 659 6.71 3.70 2.42
CA ASN A 659 8.17 3.73 2.36
C ASN A 659 8.77 5.06 2.84
N PRO A 660 9.88 5.05 3.62
CA PRO A 660 10.50 6.23 4.21
C PRO A 660 11.35 7.02 3.20
N ILE A 661 10.75 7.43 2.08
CA ILE A 661 11.41 8.23 1.04
C ILE A 661 11.47 9.70 1.50
N SER A 662 12.65 10.30 1.42
CA SER A 662 12.91 11.70 1.79
C SER A 662 13.56 12.53 0.67
N ASP A 663 14.15 11.90 -0.34
CA ASP A 663 14.80 12.57 -1.47
C ASP A 663 14.06 12.31 -2.80
N LEU A 664 13.56 13.39 -3.42
CA LEU A 664 12.92 13.35 -4.75
C LEU A 664 13.85 13.78 -5.89
N SER A 665 15.12 14.08 -5.61
CA SER A 665 16.09 14.46 -6.64
C SER A 665 16.16 13.44 -7.80
N PRO A 666 16.00 12.12 -7.59
CA PRO A 666 15.95 11.15 -8.69
C PRO A 666 14.78 11.37 -9.66
N LEU A 667 13.67 11.95 -9.20
CA LEU A 667 12.50 12.17 -10.05
C LEU A 667 12.65 13.40 -10.95
N ALA A 668 13.56 14.34 -10.66
CA ALA A 668 13.62 15.65 -11.31
C ALA A 668 13.78 15.60 -12.85
N GLY A 669 14.35 14.52 -13.39
CA GLY A 669 14.54 14.31 -14.83
C GLY A 669 13.37 13.61 -15.54
N LEU A 670 12.40 13.08 -14.81
CA LEU A 670 11.36 12.17 -15.31
C LEU A 670 10.14 12.95 -15.83
N THR A 671 10.37 13.78 -16.84
CA THR A 671 9.39 14.78 -17.33
C THR A 671 8.07 14.23 -17.87
N LYS A 672 7.96 12.91 -18.11
CA LYS A 672 6.71 12.25 -18.50
C LYS A 672 5.80 11.89 -17.32
N LEU A 673 6.26 12.04 -16.07
CA LEU A 673 5.45 11.74 -14.89
C LEU A 673 4.15 12.53 -14.89
N GLU A 674 3.05 11.80 -14.89
CA GLU A 674 1.69 12.31 -14.73
C GLU A 674 1.16 12.03 -13.33
N LYS A 675 1.67 10.99 -12.66
CA LYS A 675 1.22 10.55 -11.33
C LYS A 675 2.38 10.25 -10.38
N VAL A 676 2.36 10.88 -9.22
CA VAL A 676 3.31 10.61 -8.13
C VAL A 676 2.53 10.37 -6.85
N ASP A 677 2.71 9.20 -6.24
CA ASP A 677 2.15 8.83 -4.94
C ASP A 677 3.28 8.39 -4.01
N ILE A 678 3.62 9.26 -3.07
CA ILE A 678 4.68 9.08 -2.07
C ILE A 678 4.10 9.47 -0.71
N CYS A 679 3.27 8.60 -0.14
CA CYS A 679 2.65 8.81 1.16
C CYS A 679 3.37 8.03 2.26
N GLY A 680 3.49 8.62 3.46
CA GLY A 680 4.04 7.97 4.65
C GLY A 680 5.57 7.97 4.77
N GLY A 681 6.24 9.03 4.30
CA GLY A 681 7.70 9.20 4.38
C GLY A 681 8.14 10.37 5.28
N ASP A 682 9.33 10.92 5.01
CA ASP A 682 9.89 12.12 5.68
C ASP A 682 10.28 13.17 4.63
N LEU A 683 9.32 13.49 3.76
CA LEU A 683 9.54 14.33 2.61
C LEU A 683 9.32 15.80 2.95
N SER A 684 10.39 16.58 3.03
CA SER A 684 10.33 18.03 3.31
C SER A 684 10.68 18.92 2.11
N ASP A 685 11.51 18.47 1.17
CA ASP A 685 11.90 19.23 -0.03
C ASP A 685 11.11 18.79 -1.28
N LEU A 686 10.23 19.67 -1.75
CA LEU A 686 9.43 19.47 -2.96
C LEU A 686 10.03 20.13 -4.21
N THR A 687 11.19 20.75 -4.12
CA THR A 687 11.84 21.47 -5.24
C THR A 687 12.02 20.62 -6.50
N PRO A 688 12.38 19.32 -6.42
CA PRO A 688 12.47 18.46 -7.60
C PRO A 688 11.18 18.39 -8.43
N LEU A 689 10.01 18.47 -7.78
CA LEU A 689 8.71 18.40 -8.47
C LEU A 689 8.48 19.58 -9.43
N THR A 690 9.15 20.72 -9.22
CA THR A 690 9.07 21.89 -10.12
C THR A 690 9.52 21.60 -11.55
N LYS A 691 10.24 20.48 -11.75
CA LYS A 691 10.73 20.02 -13.06
C LYS A 691 9.77 19.07 -13.77
N LEU A 692 8.59 18.79 -13.19
CA LEU A 692 7.62 17.82 -13.68
C LEU A 692 6.33 18.51 -14.17
N PRO A 693 6.35 19.20 -15.33
CA PRO A 693 5.23 20.03 -15.78
C PRO A 693 3.98 19.24 -16.18
N ASN A 694 4.09 17.93 -16.40
CA ASN A 694 3.01 17.06 -16.85
C ASN A 694 2.23 16.40 -15.70
N LEU A 695 2.57 16.69 -14.43
CA LEU A 695 1.87 16.12 -13.29
C LEU A 695 0.39 16.47 -13.28
N LYS A 696 -0.45 15.43 -13.17
CA LYS A 696 -1.92 15.49 -13.07
C LYS A 696 -2.41 15.00 -11.72
N GLU A 697 -1.77 14.00 -11.14
CA GLU A 697 -2.09 13.43 -9.83
C GLU A 697 -0.86 13.45 -8.91
N LEU A 698 -0.99 14.06 -7.73
CA LEU A 698 0.08 14.13 -6.74
C LEU A 698 -0.46 13.80 -5.34
N TYR A 699 0.09 12.77 -4.70
CA TYR A 699 -0.29 12.32 -3.37
C TYR A 699 0.95 12.27 -2.48
N LEU A 700 0.97 13.08 -1.42
CA LEU A 700 2.10 13.25 -0.49
C LEU A 700 1.61 13.27 0.96
N ALA A 701 0.65 12.42 1.31
CA ALA A 701 0.08 12.40 2.65
C ALA A 701 1.07 11.85 3.69
N GLY A 702 1.06 12.40 4.91
CA GLY A 702 1.86 11.83 6.00
C GLY A 702 3.37 11.99 5.85
N ASN A 703 3.87 13.16 5.40
CA ASN A 703 5.29 13.40 5.13
C ASN A 703 5.94 14.51 5.98
N GLY A 704 5.20 15.21 6.84
CA GLY A 704 5.73 16.36 7.59
C GLY A 704 5.98 17.61 6.73
N ILE A 705 5.33 17.72 5.57
CA ILE A 705 5.49 18.86 4.66
C ILE A 705 4.93 20.13 5.31
N SER A 706 5.71 21.20 5.39
CA SER A 706 5.23 22.52 5.84
C SER A 706 5.24 23.58 4.73
N ASN A 707 6.03 23.38 3.67
CA ASN A 707 6.21 24.34 2.58
C ASN A 707 5.83 23.73 1.23
N VAL A 708 4.78 24.28 0.61
CA VAL A 708 4.26 23.84 -0.70
C VAL A 708 4.51 24.85 -1.83
N SER A 709 5.44 25.80 -1.65
CA SER A 709 5.77 26.83 -2.65
C SER A 709 6.17 26.25 -4.02
N SER A 710 6.87 25.12 -4.02
CA SER A 710 7.27 24.38 -5.21
C SER A 710 6.09 23.88 -6.06
N LEU A 711 4.87 23.78 -5.49
CA LEU A 711 3.69 23.33 -6.23
C LEU A 711 3.04 24.43 -7.08
N ALA A 712 3.36 25.71 -6.86
CA ALA A 712 2.67 26.84 -7.50
C ALA A 712 2.67 26.82 -9.03
N GLY A 713 3.69 26.18 -9.63
CA GLY A 713 3.86 26.07 -11.09
C GLY A 713 3.18 24.85 -11.73
N LEU A 714 2.66 23.90 -10.94
CA LEU A 714 2.12 22.62 -11.41
C LEU A 714 0.65 22.76 -11.85
N THR A 715 0.37 23.72 -12.73
CA THR A 715 -1.00 24.10 -13.12
C THR A 715 -1.79 23.00 -13.86
N GLY A 716 -1.12 21.91 -14.26
CA GLY A 716 -1.75 20.71 -14.83
C GLY A 716 -2.42 19.79 -13.80
N LEU A 717 -2.17 20.00 -12.49
CA LEU A 717 -2.73 19.16 -11.44
C LEU A 717 -4.25 19.17 -11.43
N THR A 718 -4.83 17.96 -11.37
CA THR A 718 -6.27 17.72 -11.25
C THR A 718 -6.63 17.04 -9.93
N ARG A 719 -5.69 16.29 -9.33
CA ARG A 719 -5.86 15.65 -8.02
C ARG A 719 -4.63 15.91 -7.17
N LEU A 720 -4.83 16.45 -5.97
CA LEU A 720 -3.77 16.78 -5.03
C LEU A 720 -4.13 16.30 -3.63
N GLY A 721 -3.32 15.41 -3.05
CA GLY A 721 -3.45 14.93 -1.68
C GLY A 721 -2.24 15.34 -0.83
N LEU A 722 -2.50 16.08 0.24
CA LEU A 722 -1.51 16.66 1.15
C LEU A 722 -1.94 16.51 2.61
N HIS A 723 -2.85 15.60 2.92
CA HIS A 723 -3.35 15.40 4.29
C HIS A 723 -2.30 14.81 5.23
N HIS A 724 -2.48 15.00 6.54
CA HIS A 724 -1.49 14.60 7.57
C HIS A 724 -0.10 15.23 7.32
N ASN A 725 -0.05 16.55 7.22
CA ASN A 725 1.19 17.31 7.07
C ASN A 725 1.17 18.55 7.99
N ASP A 726 2.19 19.41 7.91
CA ASP A 726 2.34 20.60 8.75
C ASP A 726 2.08 21.92 7.98
N ILE A 727 1.28 21.88 6.92
CA ILE A 727 1.06 23.01 6.01
C ILE A 727 0.21 24.08 6.70
N SER A 728 0.65 25.33 6.62
CA SER A 728 -0.11 26.49 7.11
C SER A 728 -0.38 27.53 6.02
N ASP A 729 0.54 27.71 5.06
CA ASP A 729 0.38 28.59 3.91
C ASP A 729 0.03 27.80 2.64
N ILE A 730 -1.19 27.99 2.16
CA ILE A 730 -1.71 27.42 0.91
C ILE A 730 -1.83 28.45 -0.22
N SER A 731 -1.24 29.65 -0.06
CA SER A 731 -1.17 30.64 -1.15
C SER A 731 -0.57 30.10 -2.46
N PRO A 732 0.40 29.15 -2.46
CA PRO A 732 0.90 28.53 -3.69
C PRO A 732 -0.19 27.79 -4.50
N LEU A 733 -1.25 27.30 -3.85
CA LEU A 733 -2.30 26.51 -4.50
C LEU A 733 -3.30 27.37 -5.30
N ALA A 734 -3.30 28.70 -5.12
CA ALA A 734 -4.30 29.61 -5.70
C ALA A 734 -4.36 29.58 -7.24
N ARG A 735 -3.29 29.16 -7.91
CA ARG A 735 -3.18 29.10 -9.38
C ARG A 735 -3.47 27.72 -9.97
N LEU A 736 -3.70 26.71 -9.15
CA LEU A 736 -3.97 25.33 -9.58
C LEU A 736 -5.44 25.15 -10.01
N THR A 737 -5.89 25.99 -10.92
CA THR A 737 -7.31 26.13 -11.32
C THR A 737 -7.90 24.89 -12.00
N ASN A 738 -7.06 23.93 -12.41
CA ASN A 738 -7.50 22.64 -12.96
C ASN A 738 -7.80 21.58 -11.89
N LEU A 739 -7.56 21.86 -10.61
CA LEU A 739 -7.87 20.94 -9.51
C LEU A 739 -9.36 20.62 -9.47
N LYS A 740 -9.65 19.31 -9.43
CA LYS A 740 -10.98 18.73 -9.24
C LYS A 740 -11.11 18.05 -7.88
N TRP A 741 -10.01 17.50 -7.37
CA TRP A 741 -9.93 16.82 -6.09
C TRP A 741 -8.77 17.37 -5.27
N LEU A 742 -9.05 17.92 -4.09
CA LEU A 742 -8.04 18.47 -3.18
C LEU A 742 -8.26 17.93 -1.76
N ASN A 743 -7.26 17.23 -1.22
CA ASN A 743 -7.24 16.83 0.18
C ASN A 743 -6.11 17.55 0.91
N ILE A 744 -6.45 18.43 1.85
CA ILE A 744 -5.55 19.17 2.73
C ILE A 744 -6.04 19.08 4.19
N GLY A 745 -6.74 17.98 4.53
CA GLY A 745 -7.14 17.67 5.90
C GLY A 745 -5.93 17.43 6.82
N ASP A 746 -6.12 17.51 8.14
CA ASP A 746 -5.07 17.24 9.14
C ASP A 746 -3.78 18.05 8.88
N ASN A 747 -3.92 19.37 8.92
CA ASN A 747 -2.85 20.35 8.67
C ASN A 747 -2.98 21.54 9.64
N ASN A 748 -2.19 22.60 9.43
CA ASN A 748 -2.16 23.82 10.25
C ASN A 748 -2.78 25.04 9.55
N ILE A 749 -3.69 24.84 8.59
CA ILE A 749 -4.24 25.90 7.73
C ILE A 749 -5.25 26.75 8.50
N SER A 750 -5.15 28.08 8.39
CA SER A 750 -6.12 29.01 8.98
C SER A 750 -6.81 29.94 7.97
N ASN A 751 -6.22 30.12 6.78
CA ASN A 751 -6.72 31.00 5.74
C ASN A 751 -7.00 30.22 4.45
N VAL A 752 -8.28 30.11 4.09
CA VAL A 752 -8.75 29.42 2.88
C VAL A 752 -9.02 30.35 1.68
N SER A 753 -8.74 31.65 1.80
CA SER A 753 -8.92 32.61 0.69
C SER A 753 -8.21 32.20 -0.61
N PRO A 754 -7.02 31.58 -0.59
CA PRO A 754 -6.38 31.08 -1.81
C PRO A 754 -7.22 30.09 -2.63
N LEU A 755 -8.16 29.39 -2.01
CA LEU A 755 -8.97 28.36 -2.68
C LEU A 755 -10.18 28.94 -3.42
N ALA A 756 -10.58 30.19 -3.13
CA ALA A 756 -11.82 30.79 -3.61
C ALA A 756 -11.95 30.83 -5.16
N GLY A 757 -10.82 30.82 -5.87
CA GLY A 757 -10.76 30.84 -7.34
C GLY A 757 -10.71 29.47 -8.02
N LEU A 758 -10.72 28.36 -7.26
CA LEU A 758 -10.59 27.00 -7.81
C LEU A 758 -11.94 26.44 -8.29
N ALA A 759 -12.51 27.06 -9.32
CA ALA A 759 -13.87 26.80 -9.79
C ALA A 759 -14.13 25.39 -10.33
N ASN A 760 -13.08 24.62 -10.66
CA ASN A 760 -13.19 23.24 -11.14
C ASN A 760 -13.22 22.19 -10.03
N LEU A 761 -13.05 22.58 -8.76
CA LEU A 761 -13.12 21.65 -7.65
C LEU A 761 -14.49 20.99 -7.60
N THR A 762 -14.51 19.68 -7.39
CA THR A 762 -15.71 18.88 -7.12
C THR A 762 -15.65 18.22 -5.73
N TRP A 763 -14.45 18.08 -5.18
CA TRP A 763 -14.19 17.47 -3.88
C TRP A 763 -13.07 18.21 -3.15
N LEU A 764 -13.33 18.62 -1.92
CA LEU A 764 -12.41 19.36 -1.07
C LEU A 764 -12.48 18.83 0.37
N ASP A 765 -11.33 18.49 0.94
CA ASP A 765 -11.19 18.14 2.35
C ASP A 765 -10.26 19.11 3.07
N LEU A 766 -10.83 19.76 4.09
CA LEU A 766 -10.25 20.76 4.98
C LEU A 766 -10.37 20.34 6.45
N SER A 767 -10.75 19.09 6.73
CA SER A 767 -10.96 18.60 8.09
C SER A 767 -9.71 18.80 8.97
N ASN A 768 -9.88 18.91 10.29
CA ASN A 768 -8.79 18.97 11.28
C ASN A 768 -7.71 20.03 10.95
N ASN A 769 -8.14 21.28 10.77
CA ASN A 769 -7.27 22.44 10.53
C ASN A 769 -7.53 23.54 11.58
N LYS A 770 -7.01 24.75 11.36
CA LYS A 770 -7.15 25.93 12.24
C LYS A 770 -8.02 27.02 11.61
N ILE A 771 -8.99 26.64 10.79
CA ILE A 771 -9.82 27.58 10.01
C ILE A 771 -10.96 28.12 10.88
N SER A 772 -10.99 29.44 11.08
CA SER A 772 -12.08 30.12 11.81
C SER A 772 -13.08 30.83 10.89
N ASN A 773 -12.66 31.18 9.67
CA ASN A 773 -13.51 31.89 8.70
C ASN A 773 -13.54 31.12 7.38
N PHE A 774 -14.75 30.71 7.02
CA PHE A 774 -15.02 29.90 5.85
C PHE A 774 -15.70 30.68 4.70
N SER A 775 -16.07 31.94 4.91
CA SER A 775 -16.75 32.77 3.90
C SER A 775 -16.07 32.87 2.53
N PRO A 776 -14.72 32.76 2.39
CA PRO A 776 -14.11 32.72 1.06
C PRO A 776 -14.57 31.53 0.19
N LEU A 777 -15.15 30.49 0.79
CA LEU A 777 -15.60 29.28 0.11
C LEU A 777 -17.10 29.27 -0.19
N ASP A 778 -17.86 30.31 0.18
CA ASP A 778 -19.33 30.33 0.08
C ASP A 778 -19.83 29.96 -1.33
N ARG A 779 -19.17 30.47 -2.38
CA ARG A 779 -19.52 30.15 -3.78
C ARG A 779 -19.20 28.71 -4.19
N LEU A 780 -18.17 28.11 -3.62
CA LEU A 780 -17.75 26.75 -3.98
C LEU A 780 -18.65 25.71 -3.30
N ARG A 781 -19.09 25.99 -2.06
CA ARG A 781 -19.92 25.09 -1.25
C ARG A 781 -21.22 24.65 -1.89
N GLU A 782 -21.76 25.47 -2.78
CA GLU A 782 -23.01 25.17 -3.47
C GLU A 782 -22.90 23.95 -4.42
N HIS A 783 -21.69 23.58 -4.85
CA HIS A 783 -21.48 22.58 -5.91
C HIS A 783 -20.37 21.56 -5.66
N ILE A 784 -19.73 21.57 -4.48
CA ILE A 784 -18.65 20.62 -4.16
C ILE A 784 -18.98 19.71 -2.97
N LYS A 785 -18.40 18.51 -2.96
CA LYS A 785 -18.31 17.71 -1.74
C LYS A 785 -17.24 18.30 -0.83
N LEU A 786 -17.65 19.02 0.21
CA LEU A 786 -16.77 19.62 1.23
C LEU A 786 -16.73 18.79 2.53
N LEU A 787 -15.52 18.53 3.03
CA LEU A 787 -15.23 18.04 4.39
C LEU A 787 -14.43 19.13 5.13
N TRP A 788 -14.77 19.44 6.39
CA TRP A 788 -14.35 20.68 7.07
C TRP A 788 -14.57 20.68 8.59
N ASP A 789 -14.94 19.53 9.15
CA ASP A 789 -15.04 19.28 10.59
C ASP A 789 -13.67 19.40 11.29
N GLY A 790 -13.64 19.41 12.62
CA GLY A 790 -12.40 19.57 13.39
C GLY A 790 -11.73 20.96 13.29
N ASN A 791 -12.43 21.95 12.72
CA ASN A 791 -11.95 23.33 12.61
C ASN A 791 -12.58 24.25 13.67
N PRO A 792 -11.87 25.28 14.18
CA PRO A 792 -12.44 26.26 15.13
C PRO A 792 -13.67 27.01 14.62
N GLY A 793 -13.76 27.24 13.30
CA GLY A 793 -14.89 27.89 12.64
C GLY A 793 -16.04 26.95 12.29
N PHE A 794 -15.91 25.64 12.55
CA PHE A 794 -17.01 24.70 12.41
C PHE A 794 -18.02 24.97 13.53
N PRO A 795 -19.32 25.19 13.23
CA PRO A 795 -20.30 25.50 14.26
C PRO A 795 -20.41 24.40 15.31
N LYS A 796 -20.44 24.78 16.59
CA LYS A 796 -20.64 23.82 17.69
C LYS A 796 -22.12 23.41 17.74
N GLY A 797 -22.39 22.14 17.44
CA GLY A 797 -23.71 21.54 17.66
C GLY A 797 -24.07 21.47 19.14
N GLY A 798 -25.37 21.42 19.44
CA GLY A 798 -25.88 21.11 20.78
C GLY A 798 -25.72 19.62 21.11
N PRO A 799 -26.30 19.16 22.23
CA PRO A 799 -26.22 17.75 22.62
C PRO A 799 -26.87 16.83 21.58
N LYS A 800 -26.34 15.60 21.50
CA LYS A 800 -26.91 14.52 20.67
C LYS A 800 -28.30 14.15 21.19
N ILE A 801 -29.19 13.71 20.29
CA ILE A 801 -30.54 13.26 20.67
C ILE A 801 -30.42 11.89 21.36
N GLU A 802 -30.33 11.92 22.69
CA GLU A 802 -30.29 10.72 23.53
C GLU A 802 -31.65 10.03 23.54
N GLY A 803 -31.67 8.72 23.29
CA GLY A 803 -32.91 7.95 23.02
C GLY A 803 -33.87 7.77 24.21
N PRO A 804 -34.75 6.75 24.17
CA PRO A 804 -34.77 5.66 23.19
C PRO A 804 -35.06 6.09 21.74
N TRP A 805 -34.66 5.22 20.83
CA TRP A 805 -34.91 5.26 19.39
C TRP A 805 -35.43 3.88 18.99
N LEU A 806 -36.33 3.81 18.02
CA LEU A 806 -36.71 2.55 17.39
C LEU A 806 -35.82 2.30 16.18
N TRP A 807 -35.20 1.13 16.10
CA TRP A 807 -34.26 0.78 15.04
C TRP A 807 -34.68 -0.49 14.31
N VAL A 808 -34.39 -0.55 13.01
CA VAL A 808 -34.47 -1.77 12.21
C VAL A 808 -33.25 -1.86 11.28
N LEU A 809 -32.66 -3.04 11.18
CA LEU A 809 -31.46 -3.30 10.40
C LEU A 809 -31.83 -4.12 9.17
N LEU A 810 -31.55 -3.61 7.98
CA LEU A 810 -31.79 -4.32 6.72
C LEU A 810 -30.45 -4.86 6.18
N LEU A 811 -30.19 -6.16 6.37
CA LEU A 811 -28.97 -6.80 5.88
C LEU A 811 -28.94 -6.90 4.34
N ASN A 812 -27.75 -6.96 3.75
CA ASN A 812 -27.55 -7.10 2.30
C ASN A 812 -28.20 -5.98 1.46
N THR A 813 -28.38 -4.79 2.04
CA THR A 813 -28.85 -3.59 1.36
C THR A 813 -27.78 -2.50 1.35
N GLU A 814 -27.86 -1.59 0.38
CA GLU A 814 -26.97 -0.43 0.26
C GLU A 814 -27.79 0.87 0.22
N LEU A 815 -27.33 1.88 0.96
CA LEU A 815 -28.00 3.18 1.01
C LEU A 815 -27.90 3.86 -0.36
N SER A 816 -29.06 4.20 -0.94
CA SER A 816 -29.17 4.83 -2.26
C SER A 816 -30.11 6.04 -2.21
N SER A 817 -29.90 7.01 -3.12
CA SER A 817 -30.69 8.24 -3.19
C SER A 817 -32.07 7.99 -3.79
N SER A 818 -32.22 6.95 -4.61
CA SER A 818 -33.47 6.67 -5.33
C SER A 818 -34.29 5.52 -4.73
N ALA A 819 -33.75 4.78 -3.76
CA ALA A 819 -34.40 3.60 -3.20
C ALA A 819 -35.17 3.93 -1.91
N ASP A 820 -36.38 3.37 -1.79
CA ASP A 820 -37.14 3.24 -0.54
C ASP A 820 -36.91 1.82 -0.01
N LEU A 821 -35.83 1.62 0.75
CA LEU A 821 -35.41 0.27 1.16
C LEU A 821 -36.43 -0.39 2.12
N LEU A 822 -37.17 0.42 2.90
CA LEU A 822 -38.24 -0.12 3.74
C LEU A 822 -39.35 -0.71 2.86
N SER A 823 -39.72 -0.04 1.77
CA SER A 823 -40.71 -0.53 0.82
C SER A 823 -40.21 -1.73 0.03
N GLU A 824 -38.96 -1.73 -0.43
CA GLU A 824 -38.39 -2.84 -1.18
C GLU A 824 -38.33 -4.13 -0.35
N VAL A 825 -37.81 -4.06 0.88
CA VAL A 825 -37.66 -5.23 1.76
C VAL A 825 -39.01 -5.73 2.28
N SER A 826 -39.97 -4.83 2.51
CA SER A 826 -41.30 -5.19 3.02
C SER A 826 -42.31 -5.59 1.93
N GLY A 827 -41.91 -5.60 0.65
CA GLY A 827 -42.83 -5.85 -0.47
C GLY A 827 -43.91 -4.77 -0.63
N GLY A 828 -43.63 -3.53 -0.24
CA GLY A 828 -44.52 -2.37 -0.33
C GLY A 828 -45.45 -2.16 0.86
N THR A 829 -45.26 -2.89 1.97
CA THR A 829 -46.13 -2.81 3.16
C THR A 829 -45.69 -1.75 4.18
N VAL A 830 -44.46 -1.26 4.09
CA VAL A 830 -43.91 -0.17 4.91
C VAL A 830 -43.06 0.73 4.02
N ALA A 831 -43.28 2.05 4.02
CA ALA A 831 -42.49 3.00 3.23
C ALA A 831 -41.71 4.00 4.10
N GLU A 832 -40.57 4.51 3.61
CA GLU A 832 -39.76 5.56 4.28
C GLU A 832 -40.62 6.77 4.66
N VAL A 833 -41.43 7.26 3.71
CA VAL A 833 -42.31 8.43 3.93
C VAL A 833 -43.39 8.17 4.98
N GLU A 834 -43.92 6.94 5.06
CA GLU A 834 -44.95 6.56 6.02
C GLU A 834 -44.38 6.59 7.45
N VAL A 835 -43.22 5.97 7.63
CA VAL A 835 -42.51 5.94 8.92
C VAL A 835 -42.02 7.34 9.31
N ALA A 836 -41.50 8.12 8.37
CA ALA A 836 -41.09 9.51 8.61
C ALA A 836 -42.25 10.42 9.01
N THR A 837 -43.48 10.08 8.62
CA THR A 837 -44.69 10.86 8.94
C THR A 837 -45.29 10.46 10.29
N HIS A 838 -45.42 9.15 10.54
CA HIS A 838 -46.18 8.63 11.68
C HIS A 838 -45.32 8.08 12.83
N GLY A 839 -44.02 7.91 12.60
CA GLY A 839 -43.09 7.22 13.48
C GLY A 839 -43.11 5.71 13.28
N ALA A 840 -42.05 5.04 13.73
CA ALA A 840 -42.04 3.58 13.81
C ALA A 840 -42.86 3.06 14.99
N THR A 841 -43.30 1.80 14.91
CA THR A 841 -43.99 1.10 16.00
C THR A 841 -43.15 -0.11 16.40
N GLU A 842 -42.78 -0.20 17.67
CA GLU A 842 -42.00 -1.33 18.20
C GLU A 842 -42.68 -2.68 17.90
N GLY A 843 -41.92 -3.65 17.40
CA GLY A 843 -42.40 -4.98 17.04
C GLY A 843 -43.10 -5.07 15.67
N LYS A 844 -43.35 -3.95 14.97
CA LYS A 844 -43.89 -3.99 13.60
C LYS A 844 -42.81 -4.54 12.64
N PRO A 845 -43.15 -5.51 11.75
CA PRO A 845 -42.18 -6.08 10.84
C PRO A 845 -41.87 -5.18 9.65
N VAL A 846 -40.65 -5.33 9.11
CA VAL A 846 -40.17 -4.82 7.83
C VAL A 846 -39.43 -5.97 7.14
N GLY A 847 -40.13 -6.69 6.26
CA GLY A 847 -39.63 -7.98 5.76
C GLY A 847 -39.51 -8.99 6.90
N ASP A 848 -38.34 -9.61 7.05
CA ASP A 848 -38.04 -10.59 8.10
C ASP A 848 -37.56 -9.96 9.44
N ASP A 849 -37.32 -8.64 9.47
CA ASP A 849 -36.84 -7.89 10.63
C ASP A 849 -37.97 -7.10 11.32
N VAL A 850 -37.73 -6.60 12.55
CA VAL A 850 -38.71 -5.83 13.33
C VAL A 850 -38.10 -4.59 13.98
N TRP A 851 -38.91 -3.54 14.14
CA TRP A 851 -38.51 -2.33 14.86
C TRP A 851 -38.28 -2.62 16.35
N THR A 852 -37.07 -2.32 16.85
CA THR A 852 -36.64 -2.63 18.23
C THR A 852 -36.15 -1.39 18.95
N SER A 853 -36.50 -1.23 20.23
CA SER A 853 -36.10 -0.07 21.03
C SER A 853 -34.68 -0.18 21.56
N HIS A 854 -33.87 0.85 21.34
CA HIS A 854 -32.53 0.98 21.90
C HIS A 854 -32.17 2.44 22.19
N ARG A 855 -31.21 2.66 23.10
CA ARG A 855 -30.73 4.00 23.47
C ARG A 855 -29.39 4.30 22.78
N LEU A 856 -29.30 5.46 22.13
CA LEU A 856 -28.02 6.04 21.72
C LEU A 856 -27.27 6.57 22.95
N PRO A 857 -26.02 6.13 23.21
CA PRO A 857 -25.23 6.65 24.32
C PRO A 857 -24.77 8.11 24.07
N PRO A 858 -24.66 8.95 25.12
CA PRO A 858 -24.21 10.34 25.00
C PRO A 858 -22.79 10.49 24.44
N THR A 859 -21.93 9.51 24.72
CA THR A 859 -20.47 9.54 24.51
C THR A 859 -19.97 8.47 23.54
N GLY A 860 -20.86 7.75 22.85
CA GLY A 860 -20.47 6.64 21.96
C GLY A 860 -19.78 7.11 20.68
N HIS A 861 -18.75 6.38 20.26
CA HIS A 861 -18.08 6.59 18.98
C HIS A 861 -18.62 5.65 17.89
N ARG A 862 -19.31 4.54 18.24
CA ARG A 862 -19.80 3.51 17.29
C ARG A 862 -21.24 3.12 17.59
N ASN A 863 -22.12 4.10 17.52
CA ASN A 863 -23.52 4.05 17.94
C ASN A 863 -24.31 2.80 17.50
N ILE A 864 -24.02 2.21 16.33
CA ILE A 864 -24.70 1.01 15.81
C ILE A 864 -24.08 -0.29 16.37
N GLU A 865 -22.75 -0.40 16.40
CA GLU A 865 -22.05 -1.56 16.96
C GLU A 865 -22.20 -1.62 18.49
N ASP A 866 -22.20 -0.46 19.15
CA ASP A 866 -22.43 -0.31 20.59
C ASP A 866 -23.86 -0.75 20.96
N MET A 867 -24.83 -0.52 20.07
CA MET A 867 -26.22 -0.93 20.23
C MET A 867 -26.42 -2.43 19.98
N LEU A 868 -25.77 -3.00 18.96
CA LEU A 868 -25.94 -4.39 18.54
C LEU A 868 -24.97 -5.36 19.22
N GLN A 869 -23.98 -4.85 19.97
CA GLN A 869 -22.91 -5.60 20.63
C GLN A 869 -22.16 -6.56 19.69
N ARG A 870 -22.13 -6.27 18.38
CA ARG A 870 -21.45 -7.05 17.35
C ARG A 870 -21.12 -6.17 16.14
N SER A 871 -20.06 -6.51 15.42
CA SER A 871 -19.72 -5.87 14.15
C SER A 871 -20.54 -6.47 13.01
N ILE A 872 -21.18 -5.63 12.21
CA ILE A 872 -22.06 -6.04 11.11
C ILE A 872 -21.60 -5.40 9.81
N ARG A 873 -21.27 -6.23 8.81
CA ARG A 873 -20.91 -5.77 7.47
C ARG A 873 -22.06 -6.01 6.50
N GLY A 874 -22.41 -4.98 5.73
CA GLY A 874 -23.37 -5.06 4.63
C GLY A 874 -24.82 -4.90 5.09
N GLY A 875 -25.32 -3.67 5.06
CA GLY A 875 -26.71 -3.34 5.37
C GLY A 875 -26.93 -1.85 5.64
N VAL A 876 -28.19 -1.48 5.81
CA VAL A 876 -28.64 -0.12 6.18
C VAL A 876 -29.46 -0.20 7.47
N LEU A 877 -29.13 0.66 8.43
CA LEU A 877 -29.86 0.82 9.67
C LEU A 877 -30.79 2.03 9.59
N TYR A 878 -32.07 1.82 9.87
CA TYR A 878 -33.06 2.88 10.03
C TYR A 878 -33.33 3.15 11.50
N GLY A 879 -33.39 4.43 11.87
CA GLY A 879 -33.74 4.88 13.22
C GLY A 879 -34.88 5.88 13.22
N SER A 880 -35.90 5.67 14.06
CA SER A 880 -37.04 6.57 14.23
C SER A 880 -37.16 7.06 15.66
N VAL A 881 -37.36 8.37 15.84
CA VAL A 881 -37.62 9.00 17.14
C VAL A 881 -38.72 10.05 17.01
N SER A 882 -39.60 10.12 18.02
CA SER A 882 -40.61 11.18 18.13
C SER A 882 -40.16 12.21 19.16
N LEU A 883 -40.24 13.48 18.79
CA LEU A 883 -39.86 14.63 19.59
C LEU A 883 -41.08 15.50 19.86
N HIS A 884 -41.19 16.10 21.05
CA HIS A 884 -42.14 17.17 21.31
C HIS A 884 -41.41 18.49 21.40
N SER A 885 -41.83 19.47 20.60
CA SER A 885 -41.35 20.84 20.69
C SER A 885 -42.42 21.73 21.32
N PRO A 886 -42.13 22.49 22.39
CA PRO A 886 -43.14 23.28 23.09
C PRO A 886 -43.70 24.44 22.24
N ARG A 887 -42.96 24.83 21.19
CA ARG A 887 -43.29 25.92 20.26
C ARG A 887 -42.72 25.60 18.88
N GLN A 888 -43.25 26.26 17.85
CA GLN A 888 -42.59 26.23 16.55
C GLN A 888 -41.27 27.00 16.65
N GLN A 889 -40.18 26.41 16.17
CA GLN A 889 -38.85 27.03 16.20
C GLN A 889 -38.03 26.64 14.98
N ASP A 890 -37.38 27.63 14.38
CA ASP A 890 -36.32 27.42 13.39
C ASP A 890 -35.02 27.17 14.15
N THR A 891 -34.32 26.10 13.78
CA THR A 891 -33.07 25.68 14.41
C THR A 891 -32.14 25.08 13.37
N THR A 892 -30.89 24.85 13.73
CA THR A 892 -29.93 24.11 12.91
C THR A 892 -29.88 22.66 13.36
N MET A 893 -30.07 21.73 12.44
CA MET A 893 -29.80 20.32 12.68
C MET A 893 -28.35 20.00 12.33
N TYR A 894 -27.70 19.23 13.19
CA TYR A 894 -26.34 18.74 13.03
C TYR A 894 -26.36 17.23 12.81
N VAL A 895 -25.62 16.77 11.80
CA VAL A 895 -25.56 15.37 11.40
C VAL A 895 -24.13 14.89 11.16
N GLY A 896 -23.87 13.61 11.39
CA GLY A 896 -22.58 12.96 11.10
C GLY A 896 -22.74 11.47 10.82
N GLY A 897 -21.85 10.91 10.00
CA GLY A 897 -21.72 9.47 9.77
C GLY A 897 -20.78 9.08 8.63
N GLU A 898 -20.06 7.97 8.81
CA GLU A 898 -18.95 7.55 7.92
C GLU A 898 -19.40 7.18 6.49
N ASP A 899 -20.49 6.46 6.27
CA ASP A 899 -20.81 5.94 4.92
C ASP A 899 -22.04 6.57 4.23
N GLY A 900 -22.50 7.70 4.77
CA GLY A 900 -23.62 8.47 4.24
C GLY A 900 -24.80 8.52 5.21
N VAL A 901 -25.73 9.43 4.94
CA VAL A 901 -26.89 9.68 5.80
C VAL A 901 -28.08 10.18 4.97
N LYS A 902 -29.27 9.66 5.25
CA LYS A 902 -30.55 10.26 4.87
C LYS A 902 -31.31 10.67 6.13
N VAL A 903 -31.92 11.84 6.11
CA VAL A 903 -32.68 12.39 7.24
C VAL A 903 -34.02 12.90 6.77
N TRP A 904 -35.08 12.41 7.39
CA TRP A 904 -36.43 12.91 7.21
C TRP A 904 -36.96 13.55 8.48
N LEU A 905 -37.66 14.67 8.33
CA LEU A 905 -38.40 15.32 9.40
C LEU A 905 -39.85 15.50 8.95
N ASN A 906 -40.78 14.98 9.74
CA ASN A 906 -42.22 15.12 9.51
C ASN A 906 -42.65 14.71 8.09
N GLY A 907 -42.17 13.56 7.63
CA GLY A 907 -42.49 13.00 6.31
C GLY A 907 -41.69 13.58 5.13
N THR A 908 -40.82 14.56 5.35
CA THR A 908 -40.03 15.19 4.26
C THR A 908 -38.56 14.79 4.37
N LEU A 909 -37.94 14.32 3.28
CA LEU A 909 -36.49 14.15 3.19
C LEU A 909 -35.85 15.54 3.17
N ILE A 910 -35.22 15.91 4.28
CA ILE A 910 -34.66 17.25 4.50
C ILE A 910 -33.16 17.29 4.25
N TYR A 911 -32.50 16.13 4.26
CA TYR A 911 -31.07 16.04 4.02
C TYR A 911 -30.69 14.65 3.52
N GLU A 912 -29.86 14.60 2.49
CA GLU A 912 -29.20 13.38 2.05
C GLU A 912 -27.75 13.67 1.65
N ARG A 913 -26.87 12.75 2.02
CA ARG A 913 -25.49 12.74 1.53
C ARG A 913 -25.00 11.31 1.48
N ILE A 914 -24.74 10.80 0.28
CA ILE A 914 -24.39 9.40 0.05
C ILE A 914 -22.91 9.28 -0.33
N GLY A 915 -22.26 8.24 0.18
CA GLY A 915 -20.87 7.88 -0.13
C GLY A 915 -19.90 8.13 1.03
N ARG A 916 -18.73 7.46 0.96
CA ARG A 916 -17.73 7.42 2.04
C ARG A 916 -17.29 8.81 2.53
N ARG A 917 -17.19 8.94 3.86
CA ARG A 917 -16.73 10.07 4.65
C ARG A 917 -15.94 9.51 5.84
N ALA A 918 -14.90 10.21 6.27
CA ALA A 918 -14.22 9.90 7.53
C ALA A 918 -14.69 10.92 8.57
N GLY A 919 -15.03 10.48 9.78
CA GLY A 919 -15.27 11.39 10.90
C GLY A 919 -16.07 10.78 12.05
N THR A 920 -15.82 11.31 13.24
CA THR A 920 -16.23 10.72 14.52
C THR A 920 -17.25 11.56 15.29
N ASP A 921 -17.75 12.66 14.70
CA ASP A 921 -18.77 13.53 15.28
C ASP A 921 -19.63 14.26 14.22
N TYR A 922 -20.26 15.40 14.54
CA TYR A 922 -20.98 16.23 13.57
C TYR A 922 -20.07 16.68 12.42
N GLN A 923 -20.49 16.38 11.19
CA GLN A 923 -19.75 16.68 9.95
C GLN A 923 -20.48 17.68 9.06
N ASP A 924 -21.80 17.74 9.18
CA ASP A 924 -22.66 18.60 8.39
C ASP A 924 -23.73 19.25 9.28
N PHE A 925 -24.26 20.38 8.84
CA PHE A 925 -25.35 21.07 9.49
C PHE A 925 -26.22 21.79 8.46
N PHE A 926 -27.52 21.91 8.74
CA PHE A 926 -28.49 22.55 7.85
C PHE A 926 -29.71 23.03 8.64
N SER A 927 -30.36 24.08 8.15
CA SER A 927 -31.51 24.69 8.82
C SER A 927 -32.75 23.81 8.72
N VAL A 928 -33.51 23.70 9.81
CA VAL A 928 -34.77 22.96 9.91
C VAL A 928 -35.78 23.73 10.77
N THR A 929 -37.07 23.42 10.60
CA THR A 929 -38.14 23.95 11.44
C THR A 929 -38.80 22.83 12.23
N LEU A 930 -38.76 22.90 13.56
CA LEU A 930 -39.57 22.04 14.42
C LEU A 930 -40.96 22.64 14.56
N LYS A 931 -41.99 21.86 14.28
CA LYS A 931 -43.40 22.25 14.50
C LYS A 931 -43.71 22.24 15.99
N GLN A 932 -44.60 23.14 16.43
CA GLN A 932 -45.15 23.04 17.78
C GLN A 932 -45.86 21.68 17.95
N GLY A 933 -45.59 20.98 19.04
CA GLY A 933 -46.11 19.64 19.29
C GLY A 933 -45.18 18.55 18.75
N ARG A 934 -45.77 17.47 18.22
CA ARG A 934 -45.04 16.28 17.80
C ARG A 934 -44.26 16.52 16.50
N ASN A 935 -43.01 16.08 16.49
CA ASN A 935 -42.15 15.98 15.32
C ASN A 935 -41.61 14.56 15.21
N VAL A 936 -41.58 14.00 14.01
CA VAL A 936 -41.02 12.65 13.75
C VAL A 936 -39.73 12.80 12.97
N LEU A 937 -38.65 12.24 13.51
CA LEU A 937 -37.35 12.17 12.87
C LEU A 937 -37.09 10.72 12.47
N LEU A 938 -36.80 10.51 11.18
CA LEU A 938 -36.33 9.23 10.64
C LEU A 938 -34.93 9.45 10.07
N VAL A 939 -34.02 8.52 10.32
CA VAL A 939 -32.65 8.55 9.81
C VAL A 939 -32.29 7.19 9.21
N ALA A 940 -31.45 7.19 8.18
CA ALA A 940 -30.88 5.97 7.60
C ALA A 940 -29.37 6.12 7.43
N VAL A 941 -28.61 5.12 7.89
CA VAL A 941 -27.14 5.10 7.89
C VAL A 941 -26.63 3.68 7.57
N PRO A 942 -25.53 3.50 6.82
CA PRO A 942 -24.96 2.17 6.56
C PRO A 942 -24.32 1.54 7.80
N THR A 943 -24.31 0.21 7.89
CA THR A 943 -23.87 -0.51 9.11
C THR A 943 -22.38 -0.42 9.42
N GLN A 944 -21.56 0.00 8.47
CA GLN A 944 -20.13 0.22 8.67
C GLN A 944 -19.82 1.61 9.23
N GLY A 945 -20.83 2.45 9.48
CA GLY A 945 -20.63 3.84 9.88
C GLY A 945 -21.17 4.26 11.25
N THR A 946 -20.67 5.39 11.73
CA THR A 946 -21.18 6.14 12.88
C THR A 946 -22.45 6.93 12.50
N GLY A 947 -23.26 7.36 13.47
CA GLY A 947 -24.48 8.13 13.22
C GLY A 947 -24.75 9.13 14.34
N PHE A 948 -24.52 10.42 14.08
CA PHE A 948 -24.69 11.49 15.06
C PHE A 948 -25.80 12.45 14.64
N PHE A 949 -26.74 12.73 15.54
CA PHE A 949 -27.88 13.61 15.27
C PHE A 949 -28.12 14.52 16.47
N GLY A 950 -28.23 15.82 16.23
CA GLY A 950 -28.54 16.81 17.26
C GLY A 950 -29.07 18.10 16.66
N PHE A 951 -29.50 19.00 17.53
CA PHE A 951 -29.87 20.35 17.14
C PHE A 951 -28.88 21.35 17.70
N GLU A 952 -28.99 22.61 17.26
CA GLU A 952 -28.27 23.73 17.83
C GLU A 952 -28.47 23.83 19.35
N MET A 953 -27.43 24.28 20.05
CA MET A 953 -27.47 24.50 21.49
C MET A 953 -28.64 25.43 21.87
N GLY A 954 -29.48 25.00 22.81
CA GLY A 954 -30.66 25.75 23.23
C GLY A 954 -31.96 25.43 22.48
N THR A 955 -31.94 24.48 21.52
CA THR A 955 -33.17 23.97 20.90
C THR A 955 -34.03 23.25 21.94
N GLU A 956 -35.28 23.70 22.12
CA GLU A 956 -36.19 23.14 23.12
C GLU A 956 -36.97 21.95 22.55
N TYR A 957 -36.71 20.74 23.06
CA TYR A 957 -37.48 19.54 22.74
C TYR A 957 -37.42 18.50 23.85
N THR A 958 -38.37 17.57 23.87
CA THR A 958 -38.32 16.34 24.67
C THR A 958 -38.48 15.12 23.78
N VAL A 959 -37.81 14.01 24.11
CA VAL A 959 -37.97 12.73 23.40
C VAL A 959 -39.19 11.99 23.97
N LEU A 960 -40.09 11.52 23.11
CA LEU A 960 -41.35 10.87 23.50
C LEU A 960 -41.24 9.33 23.46
N HIS A 961 -41.64 8.65 24.55
CA HIS A 961 -41.67 7.17 24.65
C HIS A 961 -42.90 6.63 25.38
N PRO A 962 -43.68 5.70 24.82
CA PRO A 962 -44.79 5.07 25.56
C PRO A 962 -44.28 4.30 26.79
N GLY A 963 -44.78 4.64 27.97
CA GLY A 963 -44.32 4.11 29.25
C GLY A 963 -45.39 4.07 30.32
N ILE A 964 -45.02 3.50 31.48
CA ILE A 964 -45.83 3.52 32.70
C ILE A 964 -45.09 4.31 33.79
N GLY A 965 -45.78 5.29 34.35
CA GLY A 965 -45.28 6.16 35.40
C GLY A 965 -45.84 5.78 36.76
N TYR A 966 -45.10 6.13 37.81
CA TYR A 966 -45.54 5.95 39.19
C TYR A 966 -45.32 7.26 39.96
N THR A 967 -46.36 7.75 40.64
CA THR A 967 -46.25 8.94 41.48
C THR A 967 -46.75 8.61 42.88
N PHE A 968 -45.94 8.95 43.89
CA PHE A 968 -46.32 8.77 45.28
C PHE A 968 -46.86 10.08 45.83
N SER A 969 -47.95 10.03 46.60
CA SER A 969 -48.44 11.21 47.31
C SER A 969 -47.51 11.67 48.45
N LYS A 970 -46.47 10.88 48.78
CA LYS A 970 -45.54 11.12 49.88
C LYS A 970 -44.19 10.44 49.63
N THR A 971 -43.09 11.19 49.77
CA THR A 971 -41.70 10.70 49.78
C THR A 971 -40.82 11.56 50.71
N PRO A 972 -39.98 10.99 51.60
CA PRO A 972 -39.84 9.56 51.89
C PRO A 972 -41.06 8.99 52.64
N ILE A 973 -41.28 7.69 52.49
CA ILE A 973 -42.35 6.93 53.15
C ILE A 973 -41.74 6.32 54.42
N HIS A 974 -42.31 6.63 55.58
CA HIS A 974 -41.87 6.06 56.85
C HIS A 974 -42.81 4.94 57.31
N ILE A 975 -42.37 4.12 58.26
CA ILE A 975 -43.23 3.13 58.90
C ILE A 975 -44.52 3.79 59.42
N ASN A 976 -45.67 3.14 59.19
CA ASN A 976 -47.03 3.58 59.51
C ASN A 976 -47.61 4.71 58.63
N ASP A 977 -46.85 5.23 57.68
CA ASP A 977 -47.41 6.19 56.72
C ASP A 977 -48.51 5.56 55.86
N THR A 978 -49.53 6.36 55.56
CA THR A 978 -50.49 6.06 54.50
C THR A 978 -50.18 6.94 53.30
N PHE A 979 -50.03 6.34 52.12
CA PHE A 979 -49.69 7.04 50.88
C PHE A 979 -50.51 6.50 49.71
N THR A 980 -50.67 7.31 48.66
CA THR A 980 -51.29 6.90 47.40
C THR A 980 -50.20 6.70 46.35
N LEU A 981 -50.29 5.60 45.61
CA LEU A 981 -49.53 5.31 44.41
C LEU A 981 -50.42 5.54 43.19
N ASP A 982 -50.12 6.57 42.42
CA ASP A 982 -50.72 6.83 41.12
C ASP A 982 -49.93 6.08 40.05
N ILE A 983 -50.60 5.22 39.30
CA ILE A 983 -50.09 4.53 38.12
C ILE A 983 -50.53 5.35 36.90
N ASN A 984 -49.57 5.84 36.13
CA ASN A 984 -49.78 6.77 35.03
C ASN A 984 -49.44 6.12 33.68
N ALA A 985 -50.18 6.48 32.63
CA ALA A 985 -49.72 6.34 31.26
C ALA A 985 -48.75 7.49 30.98
N GLU A 986 -47.59 7.19 30.40
CA GLU A 986 -46.60 8.20 30.01
C GLU A 986 -46.43 8.17 28.50
N THR A 987 -46.73 9.29 27.83
CA THR A 987 -46.45 9.49 26.41
C THR A 987 -47.00 8.36 25.52
N VAL A 988 -48.21 7.89 25.86
CA VAL A 988 -48.94 6.84 25.15
C VAL A 988 -49.75 7.45 24.00
N PHE A 989 -49.90 6.71 22.90
CA PHE A 989 -50.65 7.12 21.71
C PHE A 989 -51.88 6.23 21.51
N ASP A 990 -53.01 6.86 21.16
CA ASP A 990 -54.26 6.20 20.79
C ASP A 990 -54.77 5.15 21.80
N MET A 991 -54.56 5.39 23.10
CA MET A 991 -54.93 4.44 24.15
C MET A 991 -56.44 4.38 24.35
N ALA A 992 -57.03 3.20 24.21
CA ALA A 992 -58.45 2.96 24.41
C ALA A 992 -58.75 2.09 25.64
N GLY A 993 -57.75 1.39 26.20
CA GLY A 993 -57.96 0.59 27.41
C GLY A 993 -56.67 0.08 28.03
N TRP A 994 -56.79 -0.44 29.26
CA TRP A 994 -55.72 -1.10 29.99
C TRP A 994 -56.25 -2.22 30.88
N GLN A 995 -55.39 -3.21 31.16
CA GLN A 995 -55.60 -4.22 32.20
C GLN A 995 -54.28 -4.56 32.90
N PHE A 996 -54.35 -4.87 34.20
CA PHE A 996 -53.25 -5.47 34.95
C PHE A 996 -53.72 -6.00 36.33
N ASP A 997 -52.91 -6.83 36.97
CA ASP A 997 -52.99 -7.23 38.37
C ASP A 997 -51.82 -6.55 39.11
N ILE A 998 -51.94 -6.25 40.40
CA ILE A 998 -50.84 -5.72 41.23
C ILE A 998 -50.40 -6.79 42.22
N ALA A 999 -49.10 -7.04 42.33
CA ALA A 999 -48.48 -7.85 43.37
C ALA A 999 -47.56 -6.97 44.25
N PHE A 1000 -47.63 -7.13 45.56
CA PHE A 1000 -46.84 -6.40 46.55
C PHE A 1000 -46.49 -7.30 47.75
N ASP A 1001 -45.47 -6.95 48.53
CA ASP A 1001 -45.11 -7.70 49.74
C ASP A 1001 -46.10 -7.40 50.90
N PRO A 1002 -46.87 -8.39 51.39
CA PRO A 1002 -47.82 -8.19 52.48
C PRO A 1002 -47.15 -7.97 53.86
N ALA A 1003 -45.86 -8.27 54.00
CA ALA A 1003 -45.09 -7.92 55.20
C ALA A 1003 -44.81 -6.42 55.26
N ALA A 1004 -44.51 -5.80 54.11
CA ALA A 1004 -44.11 -4.40 54.00
C ALA A 1004 -45.27 -3.43 53.76
N LEU A 1005 -46.32 -3.85 53.03
CA LEU A 1005 -47.41 -2.97 52.61
C LEU A 1005 -48.80 -3.60 52.87
N GLU A 1006 -49.77 -2.74 53.14
CA GLU A 1006 -51.21 -3.08 53.19
C GLU A 1006 -51.98 -2.17 52.22
N ALA A 1007 -52.62 -2.75 51.20
CA ALA A 1007 -53.48 -2.03 50.28
C ALA A 1007 -54.84 -1.73 50.92
N ILE A 1008 -55.28 -0.47 50.85
CA ILE A 1008 -56.48 0.04 51.50
C ILE A 1008 -57.64 0.15 50.50
N ASN A 1009 -57.43 0.87 49.38
CA ASN A 1009 -58.44 1.04 48.34
C ASN A 1009 -57.80 1.34 46.97
N VAL A 1010 -58.62 1.24 45.92
CA VAL A 1010 -58.27 1.49 44.52
C VAL A 1010 -59.30 2.44 43.90
N THR A 1011 -58.85 3.48 43.22
CA THR A 1011 -59.69 4.44 42.48
C THR A 1011 -59.21 4.61 41.05
N GLU A 1012 -60.14 4.70 40.10
CA GLU A 1012 -59.82 4.96 38.69
C GLU A 1012 -59.16 6.34 38.53
N GLY A 1013 -58.15 6.44 37.67
CA GLY A 1013 -57.62 7.73 37.24
C GLY A 1013 -58.46 8.40 36.14
N ASP A 1014 -58.08 9.62 35.78
CA ASP A 1014 -58.86 10.44 34.85
C ASP A 1014 -58.36 10.39 33.39
N PHE A 1015 -57.25 9.69 33.11
CA PHE A 1015 -56.62 9.74 31.79
C PHE A 1015 -57.54 9.29 30.65
N LEU A 1016 -58.23 8.17 30.78
CA LEU A 1016 -59.18 7.70 29.75
C LEU A 1016 -60.47 8.55 29.67
N LYS A 1017 -60.71 9.42 30.66
CA LYS A 1017 -61.86 10.34 30.73
C LYS A 1017 -61.59 11.71 30.12
N THR A 1018 -60.35 11.97 29.70
CA THR A 1018 -59.97 13.20 28.98
C THR A 1018 -60.94 13.48 27.83
N ASP A 1019 -61.19 14.74 27.53
CA ASP A 1019 -62.16 15.22 26.53
C ASP A 1019 -63.63 14.79 26.79
N GLY A 1020 -63.97 14.48 28.03
CA GLY A 1020 -65.33 14.11 28.43
C GLY A 1020 -65.74 12.68 28.06
N GLY A 1021 -64.77 11.81 27.78
CA GLY A 1021 -65.01 10.41 27.46
C GLY A 1021 -65.55 9.61 28.66
N THR A 1022 -66.50 8.70 28.42
CA THR A 1022 -66.98 7.76 29.44
C THR A 1022 -66.16 6.47 29.43
N THR A 1023 -65.90 5.90 30.60
CA THR A 1023 -65.12 4.66 30.77
C THR A 1023 -65.95 3.55 31.43
N PHE A 1024 -65.60 2.31 31.14
CA PHE A 1024 -65.91 1.15 31.97
C PHE A 1024 -64.68 0.87 32.85
N PHE A 1025 -64.86 0.79 34.17
CA PHE A 1025 -63.78 0.54 35.12
C PHE A 1025 -64.13 -0.56 36.12
N GLN A 1026 -63.17 -1.44 36.37
CA GLN A 1026 -63.24 -2.48 37.38
C GLN A 1026 -62.09 -2.30 38.38
N SER A 1027 -62.42 -2.04 39.66
CA SER A 1027 -61.46 -1.76 40.74
C SER A 1027 -60.73 -2.98 41.29
N GLY A 1028 -60.96 -4.18 40.72
CA GLY A 1028 -60.36 -5.43 41.18
C GLY A 1028 -60.76 -5.86 42.60
N THR A 1029 -60.09 -6.90 43.11
CA THR A 1029 -60.25 -7.45 44.48
C THR A 1029 -58.92 -7.41 45.21
N ILE A 1030 -58.90 -6.81 46.41
CA ILE A 1030 -57.71 -6.70 47.27
C ILE A 1030 -57.61 -7.93 48.19
N ASP A 1031 -56.48 -8.65 48.13
CA ASP A 1031 -56.09 -9.71 49.04
C ASP A 1031 -54.75 -9.34 49.71
N ASN A 1032 -54.86 -8.68 50.86
CA ASN A 1032 -53.70 -8.27 51.66
C ASN A 1032 -52.94 -9.45 52.29
N ALA A 1033 -53.54 -10.64 52.40
CA ALA A 1033 -52.84 -11.80 52.93
C ALA A 1033 -51.92 -12.42 51.86
N ALA A 1034 -52.38 -12.44 50.61
CA ALA A 1034 -51.60 -12.90 49.47
C ALA A 1034 -50.72 -11.81 48.82
N GLY A 1035 -50.88 -10.55 49.23
CA GLY A 1035 -50.16 -9.40 48.67
C GLY A 1035 -50.56 -9.08 47.23
N LYS A 1036 -51.86 -9.17 46.89
CA LYS A 1036 -52.34 -9.03 45.51
C LYS A 1036 -53.58 -8.17 45.38
N ILE A 1037 -53.70 -7.49 44.24
CA ILE A 1037 -54.93 -6.88 43.73
C ILE A 1037 -55.18 -7.46 42.34
N THR A 1038 -56.28 -8.19 42.16
CA THR A 1038 -56.55 -8.91 40.90
C THR A 1038 -57.79 -8.40 40.19
N GLY A 1039 -57.76 -8.42 38.85
CA GLY A 1039 -58.88 -8.03 38.00
C GLY A 1039 -59.03 -6.53 37.76
N LEU A 1040 -57.94 -5.76 37.73
CA LEU A 1040 -57.98 -4.33 37.41
C LEU A 1040 -58.01 -4.13 35.90
N ASN A 1041 -59.00 -3.39 35.42
CA ASN A 1041 -59.07 -2.98 34.01
C ASN A 1041 -59.92 -1.72 33.85
N ALA A 1042 -59.64 -0.96 32.79
CA ALA A 1042 -60.53 0.05 32.29
C ALA A 1042 -60.52 0.10 30.76
N ALA A 1043 -61.67 0.41 30.17
CA ALA A 1043 -61.82 0.62 28.74
C ALA A 1043 -62.63 1.89 28.47
N ARG A 1044 -62.17 2.69 27.51
CA ARG A 1044 -62.86 3.89 27.04
C ARG A 1044 -63.98 3.50 26.08
N LEU A 1045 -65.16 4.07 26.27
CA LEU A 1045 -66.33 3.84 25.42
C LEU A 1045 -66.40 4.91 24.32
N SER A 1046 -65.37 4.99 23.46
CA SER A 1046 -65.24 6.00 22.40
C SER A 1046 -64.58 5.41 21.14
N THR A 1047 -64.81 6.03 19.97
CA THR A 1047 -64.16 5.67 18.70
C THR A 1047 -62.77 6.28 18.52
N GLN A 1048 -62.27 7.01 19.52
CA GLN A 1048 -60.96 7.68 19.50
C GLN A 1048 -60.19 7.36 20.79
N GLY A 1049 -58.90 7.04 20.66
CA GLY A 1049 -58.02 6.80 21.80
C GLY A 1049 -57.60 8.10 22.47
N VAL A 1050 -57.00 8.00 23.65
CA VAL A 1050 -56.35 9.12 24.35
C VAL A 1050 -54.87 9.07 24.05
N THR A 1051 -54.31 10.21 23.66
CA THR A 1051 -52.87 10.39 23.48
C THR A 1051 -52.35 11.35 24.53
N GLY A 1052 -51.24 11.03 25.18
CA GLY A 1052 -50.58 11.88 26.16
C GLY A 1052 -50.15 11.13 27.41
N THR A 1053 -50.06 11.87 28.52
CA THR A 1053 -49.66 11.38 29.84
C THR A 1053 -50.78 11.67 30.83
N GLY A 1054 -51.05 10.73 31.74
CA GLY A 1054 -51.98 10.96 32.84
C GLY A 1054 -52.30 9.70 33.65
N THR A 1055 -53.01 9.89 34.75
CA THR A 1055 -53.27 8.82 35.73
C THR A 1055 -54.28 7.80 35.23
N LEU A 1056 -53.89 6.53 35.25
CA LEU A 1056 -54.73 5.37 34.92
C LEU A 1056 -55.44 4.84 36.15
N LEU A 1057 -54.72 4.72 37.27
CA LEU A 1057 -55.19 4.09 38.49
C LEU A 1057 -54.51 4.74 39.71
N GLN A 1058 -55.21 4.88 40.82
CA GLN A 1058 -54.63 5.27 42.10
C GLN A 1058 -54.87 4.16 43.13
N VAL A 1059 -53.83 3.78 43.87
CA VAL A 1059 -53.91 2.75 44.92
C VAL A 1059 -53.39 3.30 46.22
N ARG A 1060 -54.20 3.27 47.28
CA ARG A 1060 -53.79 3.74 48.61
C ARG A 1060 -53.20 2.59 49.42
N PHE A 1061 -51.99 2.77 49.94
CA PHE A 1061 -51.27 1.80 50.77
C PHE A 1061 -50.97 2.35 52.18
N ARG A 1062 -50.77 1.44 53.13
CA ARG A 1062 -50.13 1.69 54.43
C ARG A 1062 -48.80 0.94 54.52
N ALA A 1063 -47.74 1.63 54.94
CA ALA A 1063 -46.42 1.04 55.17
C ALA A 1063 -46.34 0.36 56.55
N LYS A 1064 -45.85 -0.89 56.60
CA LYS A 1064 -45.85 -1.75 57.80
C LYS A 1064 -44.46 -2.03 58.38
N SER A 1065 -43.41 -2.06 57.56
CA SER A 1065 -42.03 -2.34 58.01
C SER A 1065 -41.02 -1.54 57.20
N ALA A 1066 -39.90 -1.15 57.82
CA ALA A 1066 -38.79 -0.53 57.11
C ALA A 1066 -38.06 -1.55 56.22
N GLY A 1067 -37.44 -1.05 55.14
CA GLY A 1067 -36.74 -1.82 54.12
C GLY A 1067 -37.19 -1.50 52.70
N GLU A 1068 -36.52 -2.12 51.72
CA GLU A 1068 -36.94 -2.08 50.32
C GLU A 1068 -37.97 -3.18 50.03
N THR A 1069 -39.05 -2.82 49.34
CA THR A 1069 -40.04 -3.77 48.84
C THR A 1069 -40.36 -3.50 47.37
N GLU A 1070 -40.78 -4.52 46.63
CA GLU A 1070 -41.10 -4.42 45.22
C GLU A 1070 -42.62 -4.54 45.00
N LEU A 1071 -43.14 -3.69 44.13
CA LEU A 1071 -44.49 -3.79 43.59
C LEU A 1071 -44.40 -4.05 42.10
N ALA A 1072 -45.13 -5.06 41.64
CA ALA A 1072 -45.07 -5.51 40.26
C ALA A 1072 -46.46 -5.60 39.64
N LEU A 1073 -46.60 -5.11 38.40
CA LEU A 1073 -47.80 -5.35 37.60
C LEU A 1073 -47.69 -6.69 36.88
N ARG A 1074 -48.74 -7.48 36.95
CA ARG A 1074 -48.87 -8.79 36.30
C ARG A 1074 -50.04 -8.76 35.32
N LYS A 1075 -50.04 -9.63 34.30
CA LYS A 1075 -51.06 -9.63 33.22
C LYS A 1075 -51.30 -8.25 32.59
N PHE A 1076 -50.23 -7.46 32.47
CA PHE A 1076 -50.28 -6.08 32.00
C PHE A 1076 -50.52 -5.99 30.49
N GLN A 1077 -51.45 -5.12 30.07
CA GLN A 1077 -51.69 -4.79 28.67
C GLN A 1077 -52.30 -3.39 28.54
N PHE A 1078 -51.75 -2.57 27.64
CA PHE A 1078 -52.43 -1.39 27.10
C PHE A 1078 -52.99 -1.71 25.71
N GLY A 1079 -54.16 -1.19 25.36
CA GLY A 1079 -54.84 -1.46 24.08
C GLY A 1079 -55.21 -0.17 23.35
N SER A 1080 -55.06 -0.15 22.03
CA SER A 1080 -55.52 0.94 21.15
C SER A 1080 -57.02 0.83 20.81
N VAL A 1081 -57.59 1.80 20.10
CA VAL A 1081 -59.00 1.71 19.62
C VAL A 1081 -59.20 0.59 18.60
N THR A 1082 -58.15 0.17 17.91
CA THR A 1082 -58.15 -0.94 16.97
C THR A 1082 -58.00 -2.30 17.66
N GLY A 1083 -57.72 -2.32 18.96
CA GLY A 1083 -57.49 -3.53 19.75
C GLY A 1083 -56.03 -3.99 19.76
N ASP A 1084 -55.11 -3.18 19.23
CA ASP A 1084 -53.69 -3.52 19.19
C ASP A 1084 -53.02 -3.29 20.55
N SER A 1085 -52.08 -4.16 20.88
CA SER A 1085 -51.28 -4.07 22.10
C SER A 1085 -50.28 -2.91 22.03
N ILE A 1086 -50.31 -2.00 23.01
CA ILE A 1086 -49.32 -0.93 23.19
C ILE A 1086 -48.28 -1.40 24.21
N ARG A 1087 -47.00 -1.49 23.81
CA ARG A 1087 -45.89 -1.90 24.68
C ARG A 1087 -45.41 -0.70 25.51
N ALA A 1088 -45.38 -0.82 26.84
CA ALA A 1088 -45.10 0.30 27.74
C ALA A 1088 -44.14 -0.09 28.88
N GLY A 1089 -42.85 -0.26 28.57
CA GLY A 1089 -41.74 -0.36 29.54
C GLY A 1089 -41.80 -1.50 30.58
N PRO A 1090 -40.85 -1.56 31.52
CA PRO A 1090 -40.90 -2.51 32.64
C PRO A 1090 -41.96 -2.08 33.68
N HIS A 1091 -42.73 -3.03 34.20
CA HIS A 1091 -43.90 -2.76 35.06
C HIS A 1091 -43.64 -3.07 36.55
N GLU A 1092 -42.41 -2.85 37.00
CA GLU A 1092 -41.96 -3.12 38.37
C GLU A 1092 -41.41 -1.83 38.99
N ILE A 1093 -41.76 -1.59 40.26
CA ILE A 1093 -41.29 -0.44 41.02
C ILE A 1093 -40.78 -0.89 42.38
N ARG A 1094 -39.66 -0.30 42.81
CA ARG A 1094 -39.16 -0.43 44.18
C ARG A 1094 -39.72 0.69 45.05
N ILE A 1095 -40.16 0.31 46.24
CA ILE A 1095 -40.66 1.19 47.29
C ILE A 1095 -39.74 1.05 48.49
N VAL A 1096 -39.16 2.16 48.94
CA VAL A 1096 -38.30 2.20 50.13
C VAL A 1096 -39.11 2.76 51.30
N VAL A 1097 -39.17 2.02 52.40
CA VAL A 1097 -39.77 2.46 53.66
C VAL A 1097 -38.66 2.73 54.67
N GLU A 1098 -38.52 3.96 55.14
CA GLU A 1098 -37.43 4.41 56.01
C GLU A 1098 -37.79 4.39 57.51
N GLU A 1099 -36.76 4.28 58.37
CA GLU A 1099 -36.82 4.60 59.79
C GLU A 1099 -36.72 6.12 60.01
N GLN A 1100 -37.25 6.66 61.11
CA GLN A 1100 -37.33 8.11 61.34
C GLN A 1100 -35.98 8.67 61.88
N LEU A 1101 -35.33 9.60 61.15
CA LEU A 1101 -33.97 10.14 61.43
C LEU A 1101 -33.92 11.39 62.34
N ALA A 1102 -32.78 11.62 63.01
CA ALA A 1102 -32.46 12.84 63.79
C ALA A 1102 -32.01 14.01 62.89
N THR A 1103 -32.33 15.26 63.26
CA THR A 1103 -32.03 16.45 62.43
C THR A 1103 -30.57 16.89 62.58
N GLY A 1104 -29.82 16.96 61.48
CA GLY A 1104 -28.42 17.43 61.46
C GLY A 1104 -27.36 16.34 61.23
N ASP A 1105 -27.76 15.07 61.23
CA ASP A 1105 -26.91 13.92 60.90
C ASP A 1105 -26.85 13.75 59.37
N VAL A 1106 -25.78 14.26 58.76
CA VAL A 1106 -25.65 14.40 57.31
C VAL A 1106 -25.04 13.15 56.71
N ASN A 1107 -24.13 12.49 57.43
CA ASN A 1107 -23.52 11.24 57.01
C ASN A 1107 -24.38 9.99 57.35
N ARG A 1108 -25.46 10.17 58.13
CA ARG A 1108 -26.43 9.15 58.54
C ARG A 1108 -25.83 8.04 59.40
N ASP A 1109 -24.82 8.36 60.18
CA ASP A 1109 -24.17 7.41 61.10
C ASP A 1109 -24.87 7.31 62.46
N GLY A 1110 -25.90 8.13 62.69
CA GLY A 1110 -26.67 8.21 63.93
C GLY A 1110 -26.14 9.22 64.95
N VAL A 1111 -25.07 9.96 64.64
CA VAL A 1111 -24.42 10.92 65.54
C VAL A 1111 -24.15 12.24 64.81
N VAL A 1112 -24.67 13.36 65.34
CA VAL A 1112 -24.31 14.70 64.81
C VAL A 1112 -22.96 15.14 65.40
N SER A 1113 -21.93 15.25 64.57
CA SER A 1113 -20.55 15.50 64.97
C SER A 1113 -19.85 16.56 64.11
N ILE A 1114 -18.58 16.87 64.41
CA ILE A 1114 -17.78 17.80 63.59
C ILE A 1114 -17.60 17.27 62.16
N LEU A 1115 -17.70 15.96 61.94
CA LEU A 1115 -17.63 15.33 60.63
C LEU A 1115 -18.81 15.76 59.74
N ASP A 1116 -20.02 15.85 60.30
CA ASP A 1116 -21.20 16.34 59.57
C ASP A 1116 -21.05 17.80 59.16
N LEU A 1117 -20.45 18.61 60.03
CA LEU A 1117 -20.19 20.02 59.76
C LEU A 1117 -19.16 20.19 58.63
N ILE A 1118 -18.13 19.34 58.60
CA ILE A 1118 -17.11 19.32 57.53
C ILE A 1118 -17.71 18.88 56.19
N LEU A 1119 -18.63 17.91 56.19
CA LEU A 1119 -19.31 17.46 54.97
C LEU A 1119 -20.20 18.55 54.38
N VAL A 1120 -20.85 19.35 55.22
CA VAL A 1120 -21.58 20.55 54.77
C VAL A 1120 -20.60 21.62 54.27
N ALA A 1121 -19.50 21.89 55.00
CA ALA A 1121 -18.51 22.90 54.63
C ALA A 1121 -17.81 22.61 53.30
N GLN A 1122 -17.64 21.34 52.94
CA GLN A 1122 -17.08 20.93 51.64
C GLN A 1122 -17.89 21.48 50.45
N GLN A 1123 -19.19 21.66 50.62
CA GLN A 1123 -20.10 22.11 49.56
C GLN A 1123 -20.56 23.56 49.73
N LEU A 1124 -19.96 24.32 50.65
CA LEU A 1124 -20.36 25.69 50.95
C LEU A 1124 -20.36 26.58 49.69
N GLY A 1125 -21.47 27.26 49.45
CA GLY A 1125 -21.71 28.14 48.30
C GLY A 1125 -22.21 27.42 47.04
N LYS A 1126 -22.44 26.11 47.06
CA LYS A 1126 -22.94 25.34 45.91
C LYS A 1126 -24.46 25.15 45.95
N ARG A 1127 -25.09 25.20 44.76
CA ARG A 1127 -26.45 24.70 44.58
C ARG A 1127 -26.42 23.17 44.55
N VAL A 1128 -27.34 22.54 45.27
CA VAL A 1128 -27.45 21.08 45.35
C VAL A 1128 -28.87 20.61 45.00
N PRO A 1129 -29.05 19.37 44.52
CA PRO A 1129 -30.36 18.82 44.21
C PRO A 1129 -31.29 18.80 45.43
N ALA A 1130 -32.59 18.95 45.20
CA ALA A 1130 -33.60 18.90 46.25
C ALA A 1130 -33.55 17.55 47.00
N GLY A 1131 -33.39 17.60 48.33
CA GLY A 1131 -33.25 16.41 49.19
C GLY A 1131 -31.81 16.01 49.51
N SER A 1132 -30.81 16.79 49.07
CA SER A 1132 -29.41 16.62 49.46
C SER A 1132 -29.23 16.67 50.98
N ALA A 1133 -28.50 15.71 51.54
CA ALA A 1133 -28.30 15.61 52.99
C ALA A 1133 -27.49 16.80 53.57
N VAL A 1134 -26.63 17.41 52.76
CA VAL A 1134 -25.79 18.57 53.16
C VAL A 1134 -26.54 19.91 53.10
N ASP A 1135 -27.70 19.96 52.43
CA ASP A 1135 -28.64 21.10 52.45
C ASP A 1135 -29.71 20.84 53.51
N VAL A 1136 -29.31 21.09 54.75
CA VAL A 1136 -30.06 20.70 55.94
C VAL A 1136 -31.35 21.51 56.06
N ASN A 1137 -31.36 22.75 55.55
CA ASN A 1137 -32.54 23.61 55.58
C ASN A 1137 -33.47 23.42 54.35
N ARG A 1138 -33.00 22.73 53.31
CA ARG A 1138 -33.69 22.37 52.06
C ARG A 1138 -34.08 23.55 51.18
N ASP A 1139 -33.28 24.62 51.18
CA ASP A 1139 -33.48 25.78 50.32
C ASP A 1139 -32.80 25.64 48.93
N GLY A 1140 -32.08 24.54 48.71
CA GLY A 1140 -31.39 24.19 47.47
C GLY A 1140 -29.97 24.76 47.36
N ILE A 1141 -29.46 25.46 48.38
CA ILE A 1141 -28.15 26.09 48.41
C ILE A 1141 -27.45 25.74 49.72
N VAL A 1142 -26.30 25.08 49.66
CA VAL A 1142 -25.49 24.83 50.86
C VAL A 1142 -24.85 26.14 51.29
N SER A 1143 -25.37 26.72 52.37
CA SER A 1143 -25.04 28.05 52.85
C SER A 1143 -24.55 28.02 54.30
N ILE A 1144 -24.18 29.19 54.84
CA ILE A 1144 -23.84 29.30 56.26
C ILE A 1144 -25.01 28.92 57.18
N LEU A 1145 -26.25 28.98 56.69
CA LEU A 1145 -27.43 28.57 57.47
C LEU A 1145 -27.47 27.05 57.68
N ASP A 1146 -26.94 26.27 56.73
CA ASP A 1146 -26.84 24.81 56.84
C ASP A 1146 -25.74 24.40 57.82
N LEU A 1147 -24.62 25.14 57.82
CA LEU A 1147 -23.57 24.97 58.83
C LEU A 1147 -24.09 25.27 60.24
N ILE A 1148 -24.89 26.33 60.40
CA ILE A 1148 -25.53 26.67 61.69
C ILE A 1148 -26.47 25.55 62.15
N ARG A 1149 -27.24 24.95 61.23
CA ARG A 1149 -28.18 23.85 61.54
C ARG A 1149 -27.47 22.59 62.03
N VAL A 1150 -26.36 22.21 61.41
CA VAL A 1150 -25.55 21.07 61.89
C VAL A 1150 -24.88 21.41 63.22
N ALA A 1151 -24.29 22.60 63.34
CA ALA A 1151 -23.65 23.05 64.58
C ALA A 1151 -24.59 23.10 65.79
N GLN A 1152 -25.88 23.44 65.58
CA GLN A 1152 -26.91 23.37 66.61
C GLN A 1152 -27.14 21.94 67.10
N GLY A 1153 -27.11 20.94 66.21
CA GLY A 1153 -27.19 19.52 66.58
C GLY A 1153 -25.96 19.03 67.34
N ILE A 1154 -24.77 19.60 67.08
CA ILE A 1154 -23.55 19.33 67.87
C ILE A 1154 -23.65 19.91 69.29
N ALA A 1155 -24.24 21.10 69.45
CA ALA A 1155 -24.34 21.84 70.72
C ALA A 1155 -25.29 21.20 71.76
N GLU A 1156 -26.11 20.21 71.38
CA GLU A 1156 -26.89 19.40 72.32
C GLU A 1156 -26.02 18.34 73.06
N SER A 1157 -24.72 18.26 72.73
CA SER A 1157 -23.72 17.43 73.42
C SER A 1157 -22.98 18.20 74.54
N PRO A 1158 -22.65 17.59 75.71
CA PRO A 1158 -22.30 18.30 76.94
C PRO A 1158 -20.96 19.09 76.98
N ALA A 1159 -20.23 19.20 75.86
CA ALA A 1159 -18.84 19.66 75.83
C ALA A 1159 -18.53 20.84 74.88
N ALA A 1160 -19.51 21.44 74.21
CA ALA A 1160 -19.28 22.49 73.20
C ALA A 1160 -19.71 23.91 73.65
N PRO A 1161 -19.03 24.98 73.17
CA PRO A 1161 -19.41 26.36 73.46
C PRO A 1161 -20.74 26.75 72.78
N PRO A 1162 -21.54 27.67 73.36
CA PRO A 1162 -22.85 28.02 72.83
C PRO A 1162 -22.74 28.81 71.52
N VAL A 1163 -23.36 28.31 70.44
CA VAL A 1163 -23.52 29.02 69.17
C VAL A 1163 -24.83 29.82 69.21
N GLY A 1164 -24.75 31.15 69.07
CA GLY A 1164 -25.92 32.03 69.04
C GLY A 1164 -26.78 31.80 67.79
N THR A 1165 -28.09 31.97 67.93
CA THR A 1165 -29.10 31.54 66.94
C THR A 1165 -29.09 32.27 65.59
N GLU A 1166 -28.28 33.31 65.39
CA GLU A 1166 -28.35 34.14 64.17
C GLU A 1166 -27.00 34.61 63.59
N SER A 1167 -25.84 34.27 64.16
CA SER A 1167 -24.55 34.66 63.54
C SER A 1167 -23.35 33.83 64.02
N VAL A 1168 -22.51 33.39 63.09
CA VAL A 1168 -21.19 32.77 63.36
C VAL A 1168 -20.12 33.86 63.28
N ASP A 1169 -19.26 33.97 64.29
CA ASP A 1169 -18.12 34.91 64.29
C ASP A 1169 -16.78 34.20 63.98
N ALA A 1170 -15.74 35.00 63.72
CA ALA A 1170 -14.41 34.50 63.38
C ALA A 1170 -13.85 33.54 64.44
N ALA A 1171 -14.07 33.83 65.72
CA ALA A 1171 -13.63 32.99 66.84
C ALA A 1171 -14.31 31.61 66.85
N THR A 1172 -15.59 31.53 66.48
CA THR A 1172 -16.34 30.27 66.37
C THR A 1172 -15.79 29.40 65.22
N ILE A 1173 -15.49 30.01 64.07
CA ILE A 1173 -14.93 29.28 62.91
C ILE A 1173 -13.50 28.82 63.20
N GLU A 1174 -12.68 29.64 63.87
CA GLU A 1174 -11.35 29.25 64.34
C GLU A 1174 -11.41 28.02 65.26
N ALA A 1175 -12.38 27.97 66.17
CA ALA A 1175 -12.58 26.83 67.05
C ALA A 1175 -12.99 25.56 66.28
N TRP A 1176 -13.86 25.69 65.27
CA TRP A 1176 -14.24 24.57 64.41
C TRP A 1176 -13.07 24.06 63.58
N ILE A 1177 -12.24 24.94 63.02
CA ILE A 1177 -11.03 24.57 62.28
C ILE A 1177 -10.02 23.88 63.21
N ALA A 1178 -9.84 24.40 64.43
CA ALA A 1178 -8.94 23.79 65.42
C ALA A 1178 -9.39 22.39 65.82
N GLN A 1179 -10.70 22.20 66.04
CA GLN A 1179 -11.28 20.89 66.36
C GLN A 1179 -11.21 19.93 65.16
N ALA A 1180 -11.54 20.39 63.95
CA ALA A 1180 -11.47 19.58 62.75
C ALA A 1180 -10.03 19.10 62.47
N ARG A 1181 -9.02 19.95 62.68
CA ARG A 1181 -7.60 19.56 62.54
C ARG A 1181 -7.15 18.49 63.55
N LEU A 1182 -7.80 18.37 64.71
CA LEU A 1182 -7.54 17.29 65.67
C LEU A 1182 -8.17 15.97 65.24
N GLU A 1183 -9.23 16.03 64.45
CA GLU A 1183 -10.02 14.88 63.98
C GLU A 1183 -9.79 14.57 62.49
N ASP A 1184 -8.75 15.17 61.87
CA ASP A 1184 -8.41 15.00 60.45
C ASP A 1184 -8.09 13.55 60.12
N ASP A 1185 -8.97 12.94 59.33
CA ASP A 1185 -8.85 11.56 58.84
C ASP A 1185 -7.86 11.43 57.67
N GLY A 1186 -7.28 12.54 57.20
CA GLY A 1186 -6.30 12.63 56.13
C GLY A 1186 -6.89 12.64 54.73
N SER A 1187 -8.21 12.49 54.59
CA SER A 1187 -8.90 12.41 53.31
C SER A 1187 -8.92 13.77 52.60
N PHE A 1188 -8.95 13.72 51.26
CA PHE A 1188 -9.01 14.93 50.44
C PHE A 1188 -10.30 15.74 50.71
N ALA A 1189 -11.42 15.05 50.95
CA ALA A 1189 -12.70 15.68 51.26
C ALA A 1189 -12.64 16.44 52.60
N PHE A 1190 -12.00 15.86 53.60
CA PHE A 1190 -11.87 16.47 54.92
C PHE A 1190 -10.96 17.71 54.89
N LYS A 1191 -9.83 17.63 54.17
CA LYS A 1191 -8.92 18.76 53.94
C LYS A 1191 -9.60 19.91 53.18
N GLN A 1192 -10.41 19.59 52.17
CA GLN A 1192 -11.16 20.58 51.41
C GLN A 1192 -12.24 21.27 52.26
N GLY A 1193 -12.89 20.55 53.17
CA GLY A 1193 -13.83 21.15 54.12
C GLY A 1193 -13.16 22.13 55.08
N ILE A 1194 -11.97 21.80 55.60
CA ILE A 1194 -11.16 22.72 56.41
C ILE A 1194 -10.76 23.96 55.61
N GLU A 1195 -10.27 23.79 54.38
CA GLU A 1195 -9.86 24.91 53.51
C GLU A 1195 -11.02 25.85 53.21
N ASN A 1196 -12.24 25.34 52.99
CA ASN A 1196 -13.43 26.16 52.80
C ASN A 1196 -13.80 26.95 54.08
N LEU A 1197 -13.64 26.37 55.27
CA LEU A 1197 -13.84 27.08 56.53
C LEU A 1197 -12.76 28.16 56.75
N GLU A 1198 -11.50 27.89 56.37
CA GLU A 1198 -10.41 28.87 56.40
C GLU A 1198 -10.65 30.06 55.45
N ASN A 1199 -11.15 29.77 54.25
CA ASN A 1199 -11.56 30.80 53.30
C ASN A 1199 -12.73 31.63 53.84
N LEU A 1200 -13.73 31.00 54.47
CA LEU A 1200 -14.82 31.71 55.14
C LEU A 1200 -14.30 32.59 56.29
N LEU A 1201 -13.38 32.09 57.11
CA LEU A 1201 -12.73 32.86 58.18
C LEU A 1201 -12.00 34.09 57.64
N SER A 1202 -11.25 33.93 56.55
CA SER A 1202 -10.53 35.02 55.90
C SER A 1202 -11.45 36.14 55.41
N SER A 1203 -12.68 35.79 55.01
CA SER A 1203 -13.68 36.78 54.55
C SER A 1203 -14.32 37.61 55.68
N LEU A 1204 -14.14 37.20 56.93
CA LEU A 1204 -14.76 37.83 58.11
C LEU A 1204 -13.81 38.78 58.87
N ILE A 1205 -12.52 38.79 58.51
CA ILE A 1205 -11.50 39.67 59.09
C ILE A 1205 -11.10 40.73 58.04
N PRO A 1206 -11.32 42.05 58.30
CA PRO A 1206 -11.00 43.11 57.35
C PRO A 1206 -9.49 43.40 57.31
N GLU A 1207 -8.95 43.84 56.17
CA GLU A 1207 -7.51 44.10 56.02
C GLU A 1207 -7.01 45.34 56.77
N GLU A 1208 -7.88 46.32 57.03
CA GLU A 1208 -7.54 47.57 57.71
C GLU A 1208 -8.48 47.86 58.88
N THR A 1209 -7.90 48.29 60.00
CA THR A 1209 -8.65 48.85 61.14
C THR A 1209 -9.19 50.23 60.77
N ALA A 1210 -10.51 50.41 60.78
CA ALA A 1210 -11.15 51.65 60.40
C ALA A 1210 -12.38 51.98 61.26
N LEU A 1211 -12.58 53.28 61.52
CA LEU A 1211 -13.83 53.81 62.05
C LEU A 1211 -14.74 54.16 60.87
N LEU A 1212 -15.99 53.72 60.91
CA LEU A 1212 -16.93 53.83 59.81
C LEU A 1212 -18.03 54.87 60.13
N HIS A 1213 -18.76 55.28 59.10
CA HIS A 1213 -19.81 56.30 59.22
C HIS A 1213 -20.89 55.87 60.21
N ASN A 1214 -21.16 56.71 61.20
CA ASN A 1214 -22.21 56.48 62.18
C ASN A 1214 -23.60 56.51 61.55
N TYR A 1215 -24.55 55.80 62.14
CA TYR A 1215 -25.93 55.77 61.68
C TYR A 1215 -26.94 55.79 62.83
N PRO A 1216 -28.04 56.56 62.70
CA PRO A 1216 -28.34 57.49 61.61
C PRO A 1216 -27.53 58.81 61.70
N ASN A 1217 -27.12 59.38 60.56
CA ASN A 1217 -26.29 60.61 60.48
C ASN A 1217 -27.13 61.83 59.97
N PRO A 1218 -26.99 63.10 60.47
CA PRO A 1218 -26.43 63.65 61.73
C PRO A 1218 -27.44 64.58 62.49
N PHE A 1219 -28.70 64.20 62.71
CA PHE A 1219 -29.65 65.06 63.47
C PHE A 1219 -30.32 64.37 64.66
N ASN A 1220 -29.91 63.16 65.00
CA ASN A 1220 -30.48 62.40 66.11
C ASN A 1220 -29.50 62.39 67.30
N PRO A 1221 -29.97 62.55 68.55
CA PRO A 1221 -29.09 62.45 69.72
C PRO A 1221 -28.44 61.05 69.80
N GLU A 1222 -29.18 60.01 69.44
CA GLU A 1222 -28.76 58.62 69.55
C GLU A 1222 -28.20 58.05 68.23
N THR A 1223 -27.01 57.45 68.25
CA THR A 1223 -26.35 56.88 67.07
C THR A 1223 -25.51 55.63 67.39
N TRP A 1224 -25.38 54.74 66.39
CA TRP A 1224 -24.41 53.66 66.36
C TRP A 1224 -23.20 54.06 65.52
N ILE A 1225 -22.01 53.73 65.99
CA ILE A 1225 -20.74 54.12 65.40
C ILE A 1225 -20.01 52.83 65.04
N PRO A 1226 -20.18 52.37 63.79
CA PRO A 1226 -19.58 51.13 63.33
C PRO A 1226 -18.06 51.30 63.21
N TYR A 1227 -17.33 50.22 63.45
CA TYR A 1227 -15.89 50.15 63.26
C TYR A 1227 -15.50 48.75 62.80
N GLN A 1228 -14.25 48.59 62.42
CA GLN A 1228 -13.70 47.30 62.03
C GLN A 1228 -12.24 47.23 62.47
N LEU A 1229 -11.77 46.03 62.81
CA LEU A 1229 -10.42 45.78 63.32
C LEU A 1229 -9.73 44.74 62.44
N ALA A 1230 -8.56 45.08 61.92
CA ALA A 1230 -7.70 44.11 61.23
C ALA A 1230 -6.98 43.18 62.21
N GLU A 1231 -6.73 43.64 63.43
CA GLU A 1231 -6.12 42.87 64.52
C GLU A 1231 -6.86 43.15 65.84
N SER A 1232 -6.85 42.16 66.75
CA SER A 1232 -7.47 42.30 68.07
C SER A 1232 -6.81 43.43 68.87
N ALA A 1233 -7.60 44.38 69.38
CA ALA A 1233 -7.09 45.59 70.01
C ALA A 1233 -8.02 46.12 71.11
N ASP A 1234 -7.47 46.87 72.06
CA ASP A 1234 -8.27 47.67 72.99
C ASP A 1234 -8.86 48.89 72.28
N VAL A 1235 -10.19 48.92 72.14
CA VAL A 1235 -10.89 49.97 71.42
C VAL A 1235 -11.40 51.04 72.38
N THR A 1236 -11.11 52.29 72.07
CA THR A 1236 -11.68 53.46 72.74
C THR A 1236 -12.12 54.48 71.72
N LEU A 1237 -13.36 54.93 71.80
CA LEU A 1237 -13.92 55.95 70.91
C LEU A 1237 -13.92 57.32 71.59
N ALA A 1238 -13.41 58.35 70.92
CA ALA A 1238 -13.40 59.72 71.40
C ALA A 1238 -14.20 60.62 70.45
N ILE A 1239 -15.18 61.35 71.00
CA ILE A 1239 -16.12 62.22 70.28
C ILE A 1239 -15.79 63.67 70.63
N TYR A 1240 -15.68 64.54 69.63
CA TYR A 1240 -15.30 65.95 69.77
C TYR A 1240 -16.37 66.88 69.20
N ASP A 1241 -16.44 68.12 69.70
CA ASP A 1241 -17.32 69.15 69.16
C ASP A 1241 -16.72 69.85 67.94
N MET A 1242 -17.50 70.76 67.32
CA MET A 1242 -17.07 71.51 66.13
C MET A 1242 -15.87 72.45 66.35
N ASN A 1243 -15.51 72.74 67.61
CA ASN A 1243 -14.33 73.52 67.97
C ASN A 1243 -13.13 72.62 68.33
N GLY A 1244 -13.28 71.30 68.22
CA GLY A 1244 -12.25 70.31 68.55
C GLY A 1244 -12.13 70.00 70.04
N GLN A 1245 -13.07 70.41 70.90
CA GLN A 1245 -13.06 70.03 72.31
C GLN A 1245 -13.64 68.64 72.50
N LEU A 1246 -12.99 67.81 73.35
CA LEU A 1246 -13.46 66.46 73.64
C LEU A 1246 -14.82 66.51 74.35
N VAL A 1247 -15.84 65.95 73.72
CA VAL A 1247 -17.22 65.85 74.23
C VAL A 1247 -17.39 64.58 75.07
N ARG A 1248 -16.91 63.43 74.57
CA ARG A 1248 -17.08 62.14 75.24
C ARG A 1248 -15.99 61.16 74.87
N ARG A 1249 -15.62 60.28 75.82
CA ARG A 1249 -14.80 59.10 75.57
C ARG A 1249 -15.56 57.85 76.01
N LEU A 1250 -15.65 56.85 75.14
CA LEU A 1250 -16.29 55.55 75.38
C LEU A 1250 -15.21 54.46 75.31
N ALA A 1251 -14.92 53.81 76.42
CA ALA A 1251 -14.02 52.67 76.46
C ALA A 1251 -14.81 51.42 76.06
N VAL A 1252 -14.53 50.88 74.88
CA VAL A 1252 -15.17 49.66 74.34
C VAL A 1252 -14.45 48.41 74.86
N GLY A 1253 -13.17 48.56 75.26
CA GLY A 1253 -12.34 47.49 75.81
C GLY A 1253 -11.71 46.63 74.72
N HIS A 1254 -11.14 45.49 75.11
CA HIS A 1254 -10.49 44.57 74.18
C HIS A 1254 -11.50 43.93 73.23
N GLN A 1255 -11.24 44.03 71.94
CA GLN A 1255 -12.11 43.53 70.88
C GLN A 1255 -11.26 42.69 69.92
N ALA A 1256 -11.80 41.55 69.50
CA ALA A 1256 -11.15 40.67 68.53
C ALA A 1256 -11.07 41.31 67.13
N ALA A 1257 -10.17 40.83 66.28
CA ALA A 1257 -10.16 41.20 64.86
C ALA A 1257 -11.52 40.85 64.20
N GLY A 1258 -12.06 41.76 63.38
CA GLY A 1258 -13.34 41.55 62.71
C GLY A 1258 -14.15 42.83 62.46
N MET A 1259 -15.31 42.66 61.83
CA MET A 1259 -16.23 43.76 61.49
C MET A 1259 -17.29 43.99 62.58
N TYR A 1260 -17.43 45.24 63.04
CA TYR A 1260 -18.36 45.67 64.10
C TYR A 1260 -19.36 46.69 63.55
N GLN A 1261 -20.11 46.28 62.53
CA GLN A 1261 -20.95 47.19 61.74
C GLN A 1261 -22.46 47.13 62.08
N SER A 1262 -22.93 46.01 62.62
CA SER A 1262 -24.34 45.83 63.01
C SER A 1262 -24.67 46.55 64.31
N ARG A 1263 -25.95 46.87 64.56
CA ARG A 1263 -26.39 47.57 65.78
C ARG A 1263 -26.02 46.86 67.07
N SER A 1264 -25.92 45.52 67.03
CA SER A 1264 -25.53 44.69 68.18
C SER A 1264 -24.04 44.73 68.49
N ARG A 1265 -23.20 45.20 67.53
CA ARG A 1265 -21.73 45.15 67.63
C ARG A 1265 -21.06 46.52 67.51
N ALA A 1266 -21.69 47.49 66.85
CA ALA A 1266 -21.20 48.86 66.73
C ALA A 1266 -21.23 49.61 68.07
N VAL A 1267 -20.37 50.61 68.24
CA VAL A 1267 -20.34 51.42 69.48
C VAL A 1267 -21.59 52.28 69.54
N TYR A 1268 -22.35 52.17 70.62
CA TYR A 1268 -23.57 52.93 70.84
C TYR A 1268 -23.29 54.23 71.61
N TRP A 1269 -23.85 55.35 71.14
CA TRP A 1269 -23.85 56.62 71.86
C TRP A 1269 -25.27 57.21 71.92
N ASP A 1270 -25.70 57.58 73.13
CA ASP A 1270 -27.06 58.08 73.43
C ASP A 1270 -27.22 59.61 73.27
N GLY A 1271 -26.17 60.30 72.82
CA GLY A 1271 -26.19 61.74 72.54
C GLY A 1271 -25.94 62.66 73.72
N ARG A 1272 -25.57 62.11 74.88
CA ARG A 1272 -25.31 62.90 76.10
C ARG A 1272 -23.82 63.14 76.32
N ASN A 1273 -23.48 64.35 76.75
CA ASN A 1273 -22.09 64.78 76.96
C ASN A 1273 -21.52 64.34 78.33
N GLN A 1274 -22.37 64.08 79.34
CA GLN A 1274 -21.96 63.60 80.67
C GLN A 1274 -22.39 62.15 80.88
N LEU A 1275 -21.66 61.44 81.75
CA LEU A 1275 -21.78 59.99 81.94
C LEU A 1275 -23.20 59.52 82.22
#